data_AF-A0A9K3PV62-F1
#
_entry.id   AF-A0A9K3PV62-F1
#
_cell.length_a   1.000
_cell.length_b   1.000
_cell.length_c   1.000
_cell.angle_alpha   90.00
_cell.angle_beta   90.00
_cell.angle_gamma   90.00
#
_symmetry.space_group_name_H-M   'P 1'
#
loop_
_entity.id
_entity.type
_entity.pdbx_description
1 polymer ?
#
loop_
_entity_poly.entity_id
_entity_poly.type
_entity_poly.pdbx_seq_one_letter_code
_entity_poly.pdbx_strand_id
1 'polypeptide(L)'
;MPGDNETAVDTLVPVVFVNDSDGATTSVEVPDGTKITEAATKAGVYIPTLCHHPRLPPIGKCGLCVISVENGPTPHQLACSTACRLNDDGTPMTIHVNGTVLNSLSNAALRRNMETSTRNLVQKYKQNNQFSPCGSLEIEDLGNWMGNEMVDTSSNCILYDPSLCVGCSRCVRACDQIQGMKVLETPLPPSNIPALGISSLPPCMMTRASRPLKETECIGCGQCTVFCPTGAIREVDHTPRVMRALLDPEKVVVLQTAPSVRVTIAEMFGGKPGDCSDGQLVGAARVCGFQFVFDTNLAADLTIMEEANELLKRMDIAANGTEQEKAESPLPMFTSCCPGWINLVEQSYPELIPHLSTCRSPMSMLSSVIRHHWWPQQAKILGRHGQSNKTGDAADQSKLIVVAVMPCTAKKDEIAREQFRMKNGTQETDAVLTVREFARVMELRGVASRNDYESFRRIPKLVYDNPFGESTGAAVIFGVTGGVMEAALRTAADVLSGKNLSNVKYESVRGLFGIKESTIKLGASDEISLKVAVCHQMRNVREFLTQIEERKEYHFIEVMTCPGGCIGGGGLPQSRDGNILAQRIESVYSLDERMVQRKSHENASVKQLYTDLLSKPLSHTSHRLLHTHYTARPRLPPIILQPSPGESLKLVEDSANTIYVIFGTQSGTAAQAAKEIKTELQQFIGRSRMCPEPTVSLVAGDALPPNSLLKIATSSLASIFVTCTFGEGEFPEQLQKFWESLQDLKSGILKEESFRFAVFGLGSSMYAAADQFNRAAKLLDEKLSDMGADRLIKVGLGDDQSPELYRGELDSWMEALLPKLFSGNGKAGGISLLDPPEPIFRLSMAPGKHRSNFHPLPHNYHFVKLESIESIVSLGYSRPAAIFTFDLKNTGLKYDVGDHLALLPRNPATVVDRVLHLYFPQITGDCLLSVESVDPLGDCPFPAALTARELLTQYLDLCGRPSRSFLRQLFLFATSREARDELRCLFEKDNPNSSDGAFEKYTDTHTFADVLCDFGATCLPPFEYLLSMVPAICPRLYSIASSPLHREDKLDLLVVLNEWKDSKSNNRVGLTTQFLFNAKPEIKVAVQIRRGILQLPDSPESPILMFGLGTGVAPFRGFLQHRQALLRSGVKLGPAALYVGFRHENQDFYLKDEYETWMKEGVLTAVHAAFSHDNILQRGGKLYFISDMIEEKPRDIAEALQLKSDKGSEVIKKPRVHVYYCGPAMGIPETIQNAMKAAISHEEGGGIAEDDAMDFMDRLIRREDRFHTECF
;
A
#
# COMPACT_ATOMS: atom_id res chain seq x y z
N MET A 1 -20.16 19.08 23.22
CA MET A 1 -19.87 19.16 24.67
C MET A 1 -21.10 18.64 25.41
N PRO A 2 -20.95 18.02 26.59
CA PRO A 2 -22.11 17.69 27.43
C PRO A 2 -22.77 19.00 27.89
N GLY A 3 -24.10 19.05 27.86
CA GLY A 3 -24.93 20.19 28.23
C GLY A 3 -25.04 20.39 29.75
N ASP A 4 -25.48 21.59 30.09
CA ASP A 4 -25.37 22.26 31.38
C ASP A 4 -26.19 21.69 32.55
N ASN A 5 -25.62 21.88 33.74
CA ASN A 5 -26.23 22.19 35.05
C ASN A 5 -26.94 21.08 35.84
N GLU A 6 -26.14 20.28 36.54
CA GLU A 6 -26.20 20.33 38.01
C GLU A 6 -25.07 21.24 38.49
N THR A 7 -25.40 22.21 39.34
CA THR A 7 -24.46 23.12 40.00
C THR A 7 -23.51 22.33 40.90
N ALA A 8 -22.47 21.74 40.32
CA ALA A 8 -21.27 21.41 41.06
C ALA A 8 -20.64 22.74 41.46
N VAL A 9 -20.55 23.00 42.76
CA VAL A 9 -19.67 24.05 43.27
C VAL A 9 -18.27 23.61 42.87
N ASP A 10 -17.74 24.17 41.77
CA ASP A 10 -16.37 23.93 41.32
C ASP A 10 -15.44 24.30 42.47
N THR A 11 -15.01 23.29 43.21
CA THR A 11 -14.13 23.47 44.36
C THR A 11 -12.80 23.90 43.77
N LEU A 12 -12.45 25.17 43.95
CA LEU A 12 -11.18 25.70 43.48
C LEU A 12 -10.05 25.13 44.34
N VAL A 13 -9.07 24.53 43.68
CA VAL A 13 -7.88 24.00 44.33
C VAL A 13 -6.69 24.93 44.03
N PRO A 14 -5.94 25.37 45.05
CA PRO A 14 -4.69 26.08 44.85
C PRO A 14 -3.61 25.12 44.35
N VAL A 15 -2.85 25.56 43.35
CA VAL A 15 -1.73 24.83 42.78
C VAL A 15 -0.52 25.74 42.77
N VAL A 16 0.63 25.23 43.19
CA VAL A 16 1.88 25.98 43.31
C VAL A 16 2.89 25.45 42.30
N PHE A 17 3.41 26.31 41.44
CA PHE A 17 4.49 25.99 40.50
C PHE A 17 5.81 26.56 41.02
N VAL A 18 6.84 25.72 41.11
CA VAL A 18 8.21 26.10 41.48
C VAL A 18 9.11 25.93 40.24
N ASN A 19 9.77 27.00 39.83
CA ASN A 19 10.78 26.96 38.79
C ASN A 19 12.15 26.65 39.43
N ASP A 20 12.66 25.43 39.23
CA ASP A 20 13.90 24.97 39.87
C ASP A 20 15.15 25.71 39.37
N SER A 21 15.06 26.43 38.24
CA SER A 21 16.21 27.13 37.67
C SER A 21 16.53 28.47 38.36
N ASP A 22 15.53 29.14 38.93
CA ASP A 22 15.64 30.44 39.58
C ASP A 22 14.97 30.48 40.97
N GLY A 23 14.30 29.40 41.38
CA GLY A 23 13.56 29.30 42.64
C GLY A 23 12.24 30.09 42.67
N ALA A 24 11.78 30.62 41.53
CA ALA A 24 10.57 31.41 41.48
C ALA A 24 9.32 30.55 41.69
N THR A 25 8.42 31.00 42.57
CA THR A 25 7.18 30.31 42.89
C THR A 25 5.97 31.10 42.40
N THR A 26 5.07 30.45 41.69
CA THR A 26 3.80 31.04 41.21
C THR A 26 2.63 30.17 41.63
N SER A 27 1.62 30.75 42.28
CA SER A 27 0.39 30.03 42.64
C SER A 27 -0.78 30.43 41.74
N VAL A 28 -1.68 29.47 41.50
CA VAL A 28 -2.91 29.70 40.74
C VAL A 28 -4.05 28.86 41.32
N GLU A 29 -5.26 29.41 41.33
CA GLU A 29 -6.47 28.66 41.66
C GLU A 29 -7.16 28.19 40.38
N VAL A 30 -7.49 26.89 40.35
CA VAL A 30 -8.17 26.24 39.23
C VAL A 30 -9.26 25.30 39.75
N PRO A 31 -10.33 25.01 38.98
CA PRO A 31 -11.29 23.98 39.36
C PRO A 31 -10.60 22.63 39.63
N ASP A 32 -11.06 21.89 40.64
CA ASP A 32 -10.60 20.53 40.91
C ASP A 32 -10.68 19.65 39.65
N GLY A 33 -9.65 18.85 39.40
CA GLY A 33 -9.55 18.03 38.20
C GLY A 33 -8.93 18.71 36.96
N THR A 34 -8.69 20.04 37.00
CA THR A 34 -8.04 20.79 35.89
C THR A 34 -6.69 20.17 35.52
N LYS A 35 -6.32 20.09 34.24
CA LYS A 35 -5.01 19.52 33.85
C LYS A 35 -3.87 20.46 34.22
N ILE A 36 -2.74 19.90 34.66
CA ILE A 36 -1.57 20.71 35.06
C ILE A 36 -1.09 21.62 33.91
N THR A 37 -1.17 21.18 32.66
CA THR A 37 -0.82 22.03 31.50
C THR A 37 -1.71 23.28 31.37
N GLU A 38 -2.98 23.19 31.76
CA GLU A 38 -3.92 24.32 31.73
C GLU A 38 -3.68 25.25 32.91
N ALA A 39 -3.48 24.69 34.11
CA ALA A 39 -3.10 25.45 35.30
C ALA A 39 -1.77 26.22 35.08
N ALA A 40 -0.77 25.56 34.48
CA ALA A 40 0.51 26.19 34.14
C ALA A 40 0.32 27.35 33.16
N THR A 41 -0.51 27.19 32.13
CA THR A 41 -0.82 28.27 31.17
C THR A 41 -1.45 29.46 31.87
N LYS A 42 -2.42 29.23 32.78
CA LYS A 42 -3.07 30.28 33.58
C LYS A 42 -2.08 30.97 34.53
N ALA A 43 -1.10 30.23 35.05
CA ALA A 43 -0.02 30.75 35.90
C ALA A 43 1.11 31.46 35.11
N GLY A 44 1.08 31.47 33.78
CA GLY A 44 2.19 31.99 32.96
C GLY A 44 3.44 31.10 32.98
N VAL A 45 3.30 29.84 33.39
CA VAL A 45 4.38 28.84 33.47
C VAL A 45 4.42 28.03 32.18
N TYR A 46 5.58 27.99 31.54
CA TYR A 46 5.78 27.24 30.29
C TYR A 46 6.10 25.76 30.56
N ILE A 47 5.30 24.85 29.99
CA ILE A 47 5.59 23.41 29.96
C ILE A 47 5.55 22.94 28.50
N PRO A 48 6.64 22.33 27.98
CA PRO A 48 6.69 21.89 26.59
C PRO A 48 5.75 20.69 26.34
N THR A 49 5.03 20.71 25.23
CA THR A 49 4.10 19.62 24.84
C THR A 49 4.22 19.26 23.36
N LEU A 50 4.19 17.95 23.04
CA LEU A 50 4.18 17.46 21.65
C LEU A 50 2.96 16.57 21.33
N CYS A 51 2.70 15.44 22.00
CA CYS A 51 1.50 14.64 21.65
C CYS A 51 0.19 15.21 22.20
N HIS A 52 0.29 16.17 23.14
CA HIS A 52 -0.86 16.87 23.70
C HIS A 52 -1.30 18.03 22.80
N HIS A 53 -2.61 18.17 22.67
CA HIS A 53 -3.29 19.26 21.98
C HIS A 53 -4.57 19.55 22.78
N PRO A 54 -4.92 20.82 23.09
CA PRO A 54 -6.06 21.13 23.96
C PRO A 54 -7.40 20.56 23.47
N ARG A 55 -7.58 20.51 22.15
CA ARG A 55 -8.77 19.93 21.51
C ARG A 55 -8.77 18.40 21.36
N LEU A 56 -7.83 17.67 21.98
CA LEU A 56 -7.78 16.19 21.93
C LEU A 56 -7.45 15.59 23.32
N PRO A 57 -8.09 14.47 23.73
CA PRO A 57 -7.86 13.81 25.02
C PRO A 57 -6.39 13.43 25.30
N PRO A 58 -5.75 13.89 26.38
CA PRO A 58 -4.31 13.68 26.60
C PRO A 58 -3.93 12.20 26.73
N ILE A 59 -2.75 11.82 26.20
CA ILE A 59 -2.23 10.45 26.24
C ILE A 59 -0.81 10.32 26.81
N GLY A 60 -0.09 11.42 27.05
CA GLY A 60 1.27 11.39 27.60
C GLY A 60 2.38 10.76 26.74
N LYS A 61 2.05 10.12 25.60
CA LYS A 61 2.95 9.27 24.79
C LYS A 61 4.33 9.86 24.48
N CYS A 62 4.45 11.17 24.24
CA CYS A 62 5.72 11.78 23.82
C CYS A 62 6.74 11.98 24.96
N GLY A 63 6.31 12.02 26.23
CA GLY A 63 7.19 12.26 27.38
C GLY A 63 7.73 13.69 27.56
N LEU A 64 7.45 14.64 26.66
CA LEU A 64 8.04 16.01 26.74
C LEU A 64 7.58 16.81 27.97
N CYS A 65 6.32 16.65 28.37
CA CYS A 65 5.70 17.45 29.45
C CYS A 65 5.96 16.85 30.84
N VAL A 66 7.17 16.33 31.05
CA VAL A 66 7.58 15.76 32.32
C VAL A 66 7.72 16.85 33.38
N ILE A 67 7.18 16.59 34.56
CA ILE A 67 7.17 17.47 35.72
C ILE A 67 7.48 16.63 36.97
N SER A 68 7.87 17.28 38.06
CA SER A 68 7.87 16.64 39.38
C SER A 68 6.76 17.23 40.24
N VAL A 69 6.11 16.38 41.03
CA VAL A 69 5.04 16.77 41.94
C VAL A 69 5.50 16.34 43.32
N GLU A 70 5.58 17.28 44.27
CA GLU A 70 5.93 16.94 45.66
C GLU A 70 4.93 15.94 46.23
N ASN A 71 5.42 14.90 46.91
CA ASN A 71 4.60 13.81 47.47
C ASN A 71 3.70 13.09 46.44
N GLY A 72 3.99 13.24 45.15
CA GLY A 72 3.27 12.53 44.10
C GLY A 72 3.53 11.01 44.13
N PRO A 73 2.64 10.19 43.55
CA PRO A 73 2.79 8.73 43.52
C PRO A 73 4.07 8.26 42.81
N THR A 74 4.68 9.10 41.99
CA THR A 74 5.99 8.87 41.37
C THR A 74 6.79 10.18 41.34
N PRO A 75 8.15 10.10 41.34
CA PRO A 75 9.02 11.28 41.31
C PRO A 75 8.82 12.17 40.08
N HIS A 76 8.38 11.58 38.96
CA HIS A 76 8.18 12.25 37.69
C HIS A 76 6.83 11.87 37.09
N GLN A 77 6.04 12.86 36.73
CA GLN A 77 4.72 12.70 36.13
C GLN A 77 4.63 13.48 34.82
N LEU A 78 3.54 13.27 34.07
CA LEU A 78 3.28 13.94 32.81
C LEU A 78 2.18 14.98 32.98
N ALA A 79 2.54 16.26 32.85
CA ALA A 79 1.64 17.39 33.10
C ALA A 79 0.34 17.32 32.29
N CYS A 80 0.37 16.78 31.07
CA CYS A 80 -0.83 16.73 30.23
C CYS A 80 -1.86 15.69 30.68
N SER A 81 -1.46 14.65 31.42
CA SER A 81 -2.36 13.59 31.89
C SER A 81 -2.74 13.75 33.37
N THR A 82 -1.90 14.40 34.16
CA THR A 82 -2.13 14.63 35.59
C THR A 82 -3.11 15.79 35.82
N ALA A 83 -4.05 15.56 36.73
CA ALA A 83 -5.02 16.56 37.18
C ALA A 83 -4.56 17.24 38.47
N CYS A 84 -4.87 18.52 38.61
CA CYS A 84 -4.73 19.32 39.80
C CYS A 84 -5.78 18.89 40.83
N ARG A 85 -5.34 18.73 42.08
CA ARG A 85 -6.16 18.35 43.24
C ARG A 85 -5.42 18.76 44.51
N LEU A 86 -6.10 18.77 45.65
CA LEU A 86 -5.42 18.86 46.95
C LEU A 86 -4.66 17.56 47.25
N ASN A 87 -3.56 17.68 48.00
CA ASN A 87 -2.87 16.53 48.56
C ASN A 87 -3.75 15.84 49.63
N ASP A 88 -3.42 14.60 49.98
CA ASP A 88 -4.17 13.81 50.97
C ASP A 88 -4.23 14.49 52.36
N ASP A 89 -3.28 15.39 52.66
CA ASP A 89 -3.21 16.20 53.88
C ASP A 89 -3.93 17.55 53.78
N GLY A 90 -4.62 17.82 52.66
CA GLY A 90 -5.35 19.06 52.40
C GLY A 90 -4.48 20.24 51.93
N THR A 91 -3.18 20.03 51.69
CA THR A 91 -2.27 21.08 51.21
C THR A 91 -2.35 21.26 49.68
N PRO A 92 -1.97 22.46 49.15
CA PRO A 92 -1.86 22.69 47.71
C PRO A 92 -0.86 21.74 47.05
N MET A 93 -1.15 21.30 45.83
CA MET A 93 -0.21 20.52 45.02
C MET A 93 0.97 21.42 44.59
N THR A 94 2.19 21.04 44.96
CA THR A 94 3.43 21.71 44.51
C THR A 94 4.02 20.98 43.31
N ILE A 95 4.29 21.72 42.24
CA ILE A 95 4.74 21.20 40.95
C ILE A 95 6.05 21.89 40.57
N HIS A 96 7.10 21.10 40.41
CA HIS A 96 8.41 21.58 39.98
C HIS A 96 8.56 21.49 38.47
N VAL A 97 9.07 22.57 37.88
CA VAL A 97 9.34 22.72 36.44
C VAL A 97 10.77 23.19 36.21
N ASN A 98 11.30 22.96 35.00
CA ASN A 98 12.61 23.44 34.54
C ASN A 98 13.85 22.96 35.35
N GLY A 99 13.74 21.95 36.20
CA GLY A 99 14.88 21.35 36.89
C GLY A 99 15.84 20.61 35.93
N THR A 100 17.12 20.51 36.29
CA THR A 100 18.17 19.89 35.45
C THR A 100 17.82 18.47 35.00
N VAL A 101 17.23 17.67 35.89
CA VAL A 101 16.76 16.30 35.60
C VAL A 101 15.55 16.33 34.66
N LEU A 102 14.57 17.20 34.91
CA LEU A 102 13.37 17.35 34.08
C LEU A 102 13.73 17.81 32.66
N ASN A 103 14.64 18.78 32.53
CA ASN A 103 15.15 19.25 31.24
C ASN A 103 15.91 18.13 30.51
N SER A 104 16.69 17.33 31.23
CA SER A 104 17.41 16.18 30.64
C SER A 104 16.44 15.12 30.11
N LEU A 105 15.39 14.81 30.87
CA LEU A 105 14.33 13.86 30.48
C LEU A 105 13.52 14.39 29.29
N SER A 106 13.13 15.66 29.30
CA SER A 106 12.41 16.31 28.19
C SER A 106 13.27 16.37 26.92
N ASN A 107 14.57 16.67 27.04
CA ASN A 107 15.52 16.65 25.93
C ASN A 107 15.76 15.24 25.37
N ALA A 108 15.84 14.23 26.24
CA ALA A 108 15.95 12.84 25.81
C ALA A 108 14.68 12.39 25.05
N ALA A 109 13.50 12.76 25.55
CA ALA A 109 12.23 12.55 24.87
C ALA A 109 12.19 13.27 23.51
N LEU A 110 12.62 14.53 23.45
CA LEU A 110 12.69 15.29 22.19
C LEU A 110 13.62 14.64 21.17
N ARG A 111 14.83 14.23 21.58
CA ARG A 111 15.80 13.53 20.72
C ARG A 111 15.21 12.24 20.18
N ARG A 112 14.60 11.41 21.03
CA ARG A 112 13.93 10.17 20.61
C ARG A 112 12.83 10.42 19.56
N ASN A 113 12.03 11.46 19.74
CA ASN A 113 10.96 11.81 18.80
C ASN A 113 11.50 12.46 17.49
N MET A 114 12.73 12.98 17.49
CA MET A 114 13.37 13.62 16.33
C MET A 114 14.35 12.71 15.56
N GLU A 115 14.87 11.64 16.17
CA GLU A 115 15.80 10.72 15.52
C GLU A 115 15.20 9.99 14.30
N THR A 116 13.86 9.88 14.23
CA THR A 116 13.12 9.27 13.11
C THR A 116 13.05 10.15 11.84
N SER A 117 13.11 11.48 11.97
CA SER A 117 12.83 12.41 10.85
C SER A 117 13.98 13.35 10.49
N THR A 118 15.07 13.38 11.28
CA THR A 118 15.86 14.63 11.36
C THR A 118 17.38 14.50 11.51
N ARG A 119 18.02 13.34 11.28
CA ARG A 119 19.51 13.31 11.26
C ARG A 119 20.10 14.18 10.13
N ASN A 120 19.42 14.28 8.98
CA ASN A 120 19.87 15.17 7.89
C ASN A 120 19.33 16.62 8.01
N LEU A 121 18.17 16.84 8.62
CA LEU A 121 17.53 18.16 8.71
C LEU A 121 18.05 19.01 9.89
N VAL A 122 18.19 18.44 11.10
CA VAL A 122 18.62 19.22 12.29
C VAL A 122 20.11 19.59 12.24
N GLN A 123 20.94 18.78 11.58
CA GLN A 123 22.38 19.04 11.49
C GLN A 123 22.72 20.19 10.52
N LYS A 124 21.87 20.44 9.51
CA LYS A 124 21.97 21.60 8.60
C LYS A 124 21.38 22.88 9.21
N TYR A 125 20.30 22.77 10.00
CA TYR A 125 19.62 23.93 10.60
C TYR A 125 20.29 24.51 11.85
N LYS A 126 21.14 23.75 12.54
CA LYS A 126 21.93 24.27 13.69
C LYS A 126 22.94 25.36 13.32
N GLN A 127 23.17 25.64 12.04
CA GLN A 127 24.01 26.75 11.60
C GLN A 127 23.28 28.10 11.54
N ASN A 128 21.94 28.13 11.53
CA ASN A 128 21.16 29.37 11.47
C ASN A 128 20.24 29.49 12.71
N ASN A 129 20.71 30.26 13.70
CA ASN A 129 19.99 30.57 14.94
C ASN A 129 18.68 31.32 14.67
N GLN A 130 17.53 30.65 14.77
CA GLN A 130 16.30 31.17 15.40
C GLN A 130 15.20 30.10 15.40
N PHE A 131 14.71 29.78 16.60
CA PHE A 131 13.59 28.86 16.81
C PHE A 131 12.27 29.62 16.62
N SER A 132 11.29 29.03 15.90
CA SER A 132 9.87 29.35 16.13
C SER A 132 9.00 28.09 15.95
N PRO A 133 8.22 27.68 16.96
CA PRO A 133 7.40 26.47 16.93
C PRO A 133 6.00 26.76 16.36
N CYS A 134 5.90 27.08 15.08
CA CYS A 134 4.65 26.96 14.29
C CYS A 134 4.94 27.29 12.82
N GLY A 135 4.98 26.25 11.98
CA GLY A 135 4.91 26.35 10.52
C GLY A 135 6.11 27.01 9.84
N SER A 136 7.07 26.22 9.38
CA SER A 136 8.08 26.67 8.43
C SER A 136 7.73 26.16 7.03
N LEU A 137 7.57 27.11 6.09
CA LEU A 137 7.53 26.90 4.65
C LEU A 137 8.83 26.30 4.09
N GLU A 138 9.88 26.17 4.88
CA GLU A 138 11.22 25.79 4.40
C GLU A 138 11.48 24.26 4.47
N ILE A 139 10.48 23.45 4.86
CA ILE A 139 10.54 21.98 4.79
C ILE A 139 9.95 21.46 3.46
N GLU A 140 8.99 22.17 2.86
CA GLU A 140 8.39 21.78 1.57
C GLU A 140 9.36 21.97 0.39
N ASP A 141 10.20 23.00 0.40
CA ASP A 141 11.20 23.23 -0.66
C ASP A 141 12.37 22.24 -0.59
N LEU A 142 12.69 21.71 0.59
CA LEU A 142 13.69 20.63 0.77
C LEU A 142 13.11 19.25 0.43
N GLY A 143 11.83 19.01 0.72
CA GLY A 143 11.12 17.78 0.32
C GLY A 143 11.00 17.63 -1.19
N ASN A 144 10.81 18.73 -1.92
CA ASN A 144 10.78 18.75 -3.38
C ASN A 144 12.14 18.47 -4.05
N TRP A 145 13.26 18.64 -3.33
CA TRP A 145 14.62 18.36 -3.83
C TRP A 145 15.13 16.95 -3.49
N MET A 146 14.50 16.24 -2.55
CA MET A 146 15.01 14.98 -2.00
C MET A 146 14.20 13.72 -2.33
N GLY A 147 13.14 13.82 -3.13
CA GLY A 147 12.48 12.68 -3.81
C GLY A 147 12.45 11.36 -3.01
N ASN A 148 11.59 11.27 -1.99
CA ASN A 148 11.36 10.04 -1.25
C ASN A 148 10.17 9.27 -1.86
N GLU A 149 10.38 8.02 -2.26
CA GLU A 149 9.37 7.11 -2.86
C GLU A 149 8.31 6.58 -1.87
N MET A 150 8.19 7.17 -0.66
CA MET A 150 7.27 6.73 0.41
C MET A 150 6.11 7.70 0.69
N VAL A 151 5.94 8.77 -0.11
CA VAL A 151 4.84 9.74 0.09
C VAL A 151 3.56 9.22 -0.54
N ASP A 152 2.50 9.07 0.25
CA ASP A 152 1.16 8.76 -0.26
C ASP A 152 0.53 10.01 -0.88
N THR A 153 0.47 10.02 -2.22
CA THR A 153 -0.17 11.06 -3.04
C THR A 153 -1.45 10.57 -3.73
N SER A 154 -2.04 9.47 -3.25
CA SER A 154 -3.19 8.85 -3.91
C SER A 154 -4.48 9.69 -3.85
N SER A 155 -4.66 10.46 -2.78
CA SER A 155 -5.84 11.31 -2.58
C SER A 155 -5.68 12.68 -3.24
N ASN A 156 -6.76 13.20 -3.84
CA ASN A 156 -6.82 14.57 -4.35
C ASN A 156 -6.81 15.65 -3.25
N CYS A 157 -7.03 15.27 -1.98
CA CYS A 157 -7.25 16.22 -0.88
C CYS A 157 -6.05 16.40 0.02
N ILE A 158 -5.42 15.28 0.39
CA ILE A 158 -4.45 15.16 1.48
C ILE A 158 -3.34 14.24 1.02
N LEU A 159 -2.10 14.59 1.33
CA LEU A 159 -0.93 13.74 1.13
C LEU A 159 -0.30 13.38 2.48
N TYR A 160 0.34 12.21 2.55
CA TYR A 160 1.07 11.77 3.73
C TYR A 160 2.53 11.46 3.41
N ASP A 161 3.43 12.18 4.07
CA ASP A 161 4.88 12.02 4.03
C ASP A 161 5.37 11.42 5.36
N PRO A 162 5.67 10.11 5.39
CA PRO A 162 6.11 9.43 6.61
C PRO A 162 7.48 9.94 7.10
N SER A 163 8.30 10.54 6.24
CA SER A 163 9.63 11.04 6.63
C SER A 163 9.56 12.20 7.62
N LEU A 164 8.44 12.95 7.62
CA LEU A 164 8.20 14.06 8.54
C LEU A 164 7.41 13.62 9.79
N CYS A 165 7.04 12.34 9.91
CA CYS A 165 6.15 11.85 10.96
C CYS A 165 6.91 11.58 12.26
N VAL A 166 6.56 12.31 13.33
CA VAL A 166 7.16 12.16 14.67
C VAL A 166 6.40 11.20 15.60
N GLY A 167 5.54 10.34 15.05
CA GLY A 167 4.81 9.32 15.84
C GLY A 167 3.86 9.85 16.93
N CYS A 168 3.51 11.15 16.90
CA CYS A 168 2.75 11.81 17.98
C CYS A 168 1.27 11.42 18.07
N SER A 169 0.73 10.74 17.05
CA SER A 169 -0.65 10.23 16.97
C SER A 169 -1.76 11.29 17.03
N ARG A 170 -1.46 12.59 16.89
CA ARG A 170 -2.49 13.64 16.87
C ARG A 170 -3.44 13.50 15.67
N CYS A 171 -2.90 13.23 14.47
CA CYS A 171 -3.69 13.02 13.27
C CYS A 171 -4.61 11.79 13.36
N VAL A 172 -4.08 10.68 13.88
CA VAL A 172 -4.83 9.44 14.17
C VAL A 172 -6.00 9.73 15.11
N ARG A 173 -5.73 10.38 16.24
CA ARG A 173 -6.76 10.75 17.22
C ARG A 173 -7.76 11.76 16.67
N ALA A 174 -7.35 12.71 15.83
CA ALA A 174 -8.32 13.60 15.17
C ALA A 174 -9.24 12.82 14.21
N CYS A 175 -8.69 11.87 13.44
CA CYS A 175 -9.47 11.04 12.51
C CYS A 175 -10.45 10.10 13.24
N ASP A 176 -10.04 9.52 14.36
CA ASP A 176 -10.88 8.62 15.16
C ASP A 176 -11.77 9.39 16.16
N GLN A 177 -11.17 10.15 17.08
CA GLN A 177 -11.86 10.74 18.23
C GLN A 177 -12.73 11.95 17.85
N ILE A 178 -12.30 12.78 16.90
CA ILE A 178 -13.11 13.92 16.43
C ILE A 178 -14.02 13.47 15.28
N GLN A 179 -13.46 12.84 14.25
CA GLN A 179 -14.21 12.56 13.02
C GLN A 179 -14.92 11.20 13.02
N GLY A 180 -14.53 10.23 13.85
CA GLY A 180 -15.17 8.91 13.88
C GLY A 180 -14.92 8.06 12.62
N MET A 181 -13.90 8.40 11.83
CA MET A 181 -13.62 7.74 10.55
C MET A 181 -12.65 6.57 10.65
N LYS A 182 -11.74 6.59 11.65
CA LYS A 182 -10.76 5.50 11.90
C LYS A 182 -9.95 5.08 10.66
N VAL A 183 -9.66 6.04 9.78
CA VAL A 183 -8.89 5.81 8.54
C VAL A 183 -7.37 5.79 8.80
N LEU A 184 -6.92 6.39 9.90
CA LEU A 184 -5.51 6.47 10.28
C LEU A 184 -5.29 5.67 11.57
N GLU A 185 -4.16 4.97 11.67
CA GLU A 185 -3.83 4.06 12.78
C GLU A 185 -2.36 4.23 13.23
N THR A 186 -2.04 3.68 14.40
CA THR A 186 -0.65 3.51 14.85
C THR A 186 -0.28 2.03 14.84
N PRO A 187 0.86 1.64 14.26
CA PRO A 187 1.36 0.27 14.31
C PRO A 187 1.41 -0.26 15.75
N LEU A 188 0.88 -1.48 15.96
CA LEU A 188 1.11 -2.21 17.20
C LEU A 188 2.56 -2.73 17.22
N PRO A 189 3.26 -2.68 18.36
CA PRO A 189 4.48 -3.47 18.51
C PRO A 189 4.13 -4.96 18.37
N PRO A 190 4.98 -5.77 17.71
CA PRO A 190 4.77 -7.22 17.67
C PRO A 190 4.71 -7.77 19.11
N SER A 191 3.73 -8.64 19.36
CA SER A 191 3.30 -9.14 20.67
C SER A 191 4.31 -10.04 21.42
N ASN A 192 5.54 -10.20 20.91
CA ASN A 192 6.59 -11.04 21.48
C ASN A 192 7.77 -10.27 22.08
N ILE A 193 7.62 -8.96 22.36
CA ILE A 193 8.67 -8.17 23.04
C ILE A 193 8.22 -7.92 24.49
N PRO A 194 8.87 -8.55 25.49
CA PRO A 194 8.63 -8.23 26.90
C PRO A 194 8.88 -6.74 27.16
N ALA A 195 8.16 -6.18 28.13
CA ALA A 195 8.18 -4.79 28.55
C ALA A 195 9.54 -4.32 29.16
N LEU A 196 10.63 -4.43 28.39
CA LEU A 196 11.96 -3.90 28.66
C LEU A 196 12.46 -3.13 27.43
N GLY A 197 11.88 -1.94 27.22
CA GLY A 197 12.64 -0.71 27.06
C GLY A 197 13.59 -0.48 25.88
N ILE A 198 13.74 -1.36 24.88
CA ILE A 198 14.65 -1.09 23.73
C ILE A 198 14.07 -1.61 22.41
N SER A 199 13.03 -0.94 21.90
CA SER A 199 12.74 -0.84 20.46
C SER A 199 12.73 0.65 20.13
N SER A 200 13.74 1.10 19.39
CA SER A 200 14.22 2.48 19.34
C SER A 200 13.46 3.41 18.38
N LEU A 201 12.21 3.11 18.00
CA LEU A 201 11.45 3.97 17.08
C LEU A 201 9.98 4.10 17.50
N PRO A 202 9.43 5.32 17.71
CA PRO A 202 7.98 5.49 17.82
C PRO A 202 7.35 5.16 16.46
N PRO A 203 6.36 4.26 16.41
CA PRO A 203 5.79 3.82 15.14
C PRO A 203 5.13 5.01 14.41
N CYS A 204 5.54 5.23 13.15
CA CYS A 204 4.93 6.23 12.27
C CYS A 204 3.45 5.94 12.09
N MET A 205 2.65 6.97 11.82
CA MET A 205 1.24 6.78 11.44
C MET A 205 1.16 5.90 10.17
N MET A 206 0.17 5.02 10.12
CA MET A 206 -0.19 4.29 8.91
C MET A 206 -1.65 4.58 8.57
N THR A 207 -1.98 4.50 7.28
CA THR A 207 -3.37 4.37 6.85
C THR A 207 -3.89 2.98 7.26
N ARG A 208 -5.20 2.88 7.46
CA ARG A 208 -5.85 1.62 7.83
C ARG A 208 -5.53 0.54 6.80
N ALA A 209 -5.08 -0.62 7.29
CA ALA A 209 -4.59 -1.74 6.48
C ALA A 209 -3.44 -1.38 5.52
N SER A 210 -2.69 -0.31 5.80
CA SER A 210 -1.57 0.18 4.98
C SER A 210 -1.93 0.51 3.52
N ARG A 211 -3.21 0.77 3.24
CA ARG A 211 -3.69 1.13 1.89
C ARG A 211 -3.47 2.62 1.61
N PRO A 212 -3.23 3.02 0.35
CA PRO A 212 -3.25 4.44 -0.01
C PRO A 212 -4.56 5.13 0.44
N LEU A 213 -4.50 6.41 0.84
CA LEU A 213 -5.66 7.17 1.35
C LEU A 213 -6.89 7.12 0.44
N LYS A 214 -6.71 7.09 -0.89
CA LYS A 214 -7.80 6.97 -1.88
C LYS A 214 -8.57 5.65 -1.78
N GLU A 215 -7.93 4.60 -1.28
CA GLU A 215 -8.48 3.23 -1.13
C GLU A 215 -9.03 2.98 0.28
N THR A 216 -9.25 4.03 1.05
CA THR A 216 -9.86 3.99 2.39
C THR A 216 -11.19 4.73 2.41
N GLU A 217 -11.93 4.68 3.52
CA GLU A 217 -13.14 5.50 3.76
C GLU A 217 -12.82 7.01 3.95
N CYS A 218 -11.66 7.49 3.51
CA CYS A 218 -11.28 8.89 3.70
C CYS A 218 -12.22 9.82 2.91
N ILE A 219 -12.98 10.63 3.63
CA ILE A 219 -13.84 11.67 3.04
C ILE A 219 -13.07 12.95 2.66
N GLY A 220 -11.76 13.00 2.88
CA GLY A 220 -10.91 14.15 2.53
C GLY A 220 -11.12 15.42 3.39
N CYS A 221 -11.76 15.33 4.56
CA CYS A 221 -12.12 16.51 5.38
C CYS A 221 -10.93 17.31 5.95
N GLY A 222 -9.74 16.72 5.95
CA GLY A 222 -8.48 17.41 6.30
C GLY A 222 -8.29 17.70 7.78
N GLN A 223 -9.14 17.22 8.70
CA GLN A 223 -8.95 17.46 10.13
C GLN A 223 -7.57 16.99 10.61
N CYS A 224 -7.09 15.85 10.12
CA CYS A 224 -5.74 15.35 10.43
C CYS A 224 -4.62 16.36 10.11
N THR A 225 -4.78 17.20 9.07
CA THR A 225 -3.80 18.23 8.68
C THR A 225 -3.77 19.40 9.66
N VAL A 226 -4.90 19.73 10.30
CA VAL A 226 -4.99 20.81 11.30
C VAL A 226 -4.24 20.44 12.60
N PHE A 227 -4.20 19.15 12.92
CA PHE A 227 -3.57 18.66 14.15
C PHE A 227 -2.11 18.21 13.96
N CYS A 228 -1.64 18.04 12.73
CA CYS A 228 -0.28 17.58 12.43
C CYS A 228 0.76 18.67 12.76
N PRO A 229 1.70 18.44 13.70
CA PRO A 229 2.66 19.47 14.10
C PRO A 229 3.82 19.67 13.13
N THR A 230 4.05 18.73 12.21
CA THR A 230 5.24 18.71 11.34
C THR A 230 4.94 18.84 9.85
N GLY A 231 3.66 18.81 9.46
CA GLY A 231 3.28 18.75 8.05
C GLY A 231 3.47 17.36 7.40
N ALA A 232 3.68 16.32 8.21
CA ALA A 232 3.70 14.93 7.73
C ALA A 232 2.42 14.55 7.00
N ILE A 233 1.26 14.94 7.51
CA ILE A 233 0.01 14.88 6.78
C ILE A 233 -0.46 16.30 6.49
N ARG A 234 -0.59 16.64 5.22
CA ARG A 234 -0.88 18.00 4.73
C ARG A 234 -1.79 17.96 3.51
N GLU A 235 -2.36 19.09 3.14
CA GLU A 235 -3.17 19.20 1.92
C GLU A 235 -2.32 18.98 0.65
N VAL A 236 -2.97 18.52 -0.43
CA VAL A 236 -2.36 18.51 -1.77
C VAL A 236 -2.15 19.95 -2.24
N ASP A 237 -0.91 20.33 -2.55
CA ASP A 237 -0.57 21.71 -2.86
C ASP A 237 -0.90 22.09 -4.32
N HIS A 238 -1.84 23.03 -4.49
CA HIS A 238 -2.22 23.66 -5.75
C HIS A 238 -1.50 25.00 -5.97
N THR A 239 -0.70 25.48 -5.01
CA THR A 239 0.09 26.72 -5.14
C THR A 239 0.95 26.72 -6.41
N PRO A 240 1.70 25.65 -6.75
CA PRO A 240 2.51 25.65 -7.97
C PRO A 240 1.68 25.80 -9.24
N ARG A 241 0.48 25.19 -9.28
CA ARG A 241 -0.45 25.30 -10.42
C ARG A 241 -0.94 26.74 -10.59
N VAL A 242 -1.31 27.39 -9.49
CA VAL A 242 -1.79 28.77 -9.50
C VAL A 242 -0.67 29.76 -9.84
N MET A 243 0.51 29.59 -9.26
CA MET A 243 1.67 30.43 -9.54
C MET A 243 2.06 30.38 -11.03
N ARG A 244 2.01 29.19 -11.65
CA ARG A 244 2.25 29.06 -13.09
C ARG A 244 1.20 29.82 -13.92
N ALA A 245 -0.07 29.76 -13.53
CA ALA A 245 -1.13 30.49 -14.22
C ALA A 245 -0.99 32.01 -14.07
N LEU A 246 -0.59 32.49 -12.89
CA LEU A 246 -0.36 33.93 -12.62
C LEU A 246 0.83 34.51 -13.40
N LEU A 247 1.81 33.67 -13.74
CA LEU A 247 2.98 34.06 -14.51
C LEU A 247 2.76 33.98 -16.03
N ASP A 248 1.68 33.36 -16.49
CA ASP A 248 1.36 33.23 -17.91
C ASP A 248 0.56 34.44 -18.41
N PRO A 249 1.14 35.32 -19.25
CA PRO A 249 0.46 36.52 -19.73
C PRO A 249 -0.77 36.21 -20.61
N GLU A 250 -0.84 35.00 -21.17
CA GLU A 250 -1.96 34.54 -22.01
C GLU A 250 -3.16 34.07 -21.20
N LYS A 251 -3.04 33.93 -19.87
CA LYS A 251 -4.14 33.53 -19.00
C LYS A 251 -4.82 34.73 -18.35
N VAL A 252 -6.11 34.59 -18.07
CA VAL A 252 -6.85 35.45 -17.15
C VAL A 252 -7.14 34.60 -15.94
N VAL A 253 -6.59 34.99 -14.79
CA VAL A 253 -6.73 34.25 -13.53
C VAL A 253 -7.73 34.98 -12.64
N VAL A 254 -8.83 34.30 -12.36
CA VAL A 254 -9.91 34.77 -11.49
C VAL A 254 -9.79 34.06 -10.15
N LEU A 255 -9.93 34.80 -9.06
CA LEU A 255 -10.01 34.26 -7.70
C LEU A 255 -11.45 34.37 -7.18
N GLN A 256 -11.95 33.34 -6.53
CA GLN A 256 -13.14 33.42 -5.67
C GLN A 256 -12.81 33.00 -4.24
N THR A 257 -13.47 33.57 -3.23
CA THR A 257 -13.15 33.30 -1.81
C THR A 257 -14.37 32.90 -1.00
N ALA A 258 -14.26 31.81 -0.25
CA ALA A 258 -15.33 31.30 0.61
C ALA A 258 -15.65 32.18 1.84
N PRO A 259 -16.87 32.07 2.42
CA PRO A 259 -17.31 32.90 3.54
C PRO A 259 -16.33 32.89 4.73
N SER A 260 -15.85 31.72 5.15
CA SER A 260 -14.98 31.59 6.33
C SER A 260 -13.56 32.14 6.14
N VAL A 261 -13.10 32.36 4.90
CA VAL A 261 -11.71 32.81 4.63
C VAL A 261 -11.47 34.20 5.22
N ARG A 262 -12.47 35.09 5.12
CA ARG A 262 -12.37 36.49 5.55
C ARG A 262 -12.13 36.69 7.04
N VAL A 263 -12.52 35.72 7.87
CA VAL A 263 -12.37 35.76 9.34
C VAL A 263 -11.26 34.83 9.86
N THR A 264 -10.51 34.19 8.95
CA THR A 264 -9.46 33.23 9.33
C THR A 264 -8.10 33.51 8.70
N ILE A 265 -8.03 34.17 7.54
CA ILE A 265 -6.76 34.42 6.84
C ILE A 265 -5.77 35.25 7.68
N ALA A 266 -6.26 36.21 8.47
CA ALA A 266 -5.42 37.07 9.30
C ALA A 266 -4.60 36.29 10.34
N GLU A 267 -5.11 35.14 10.80
CA GLU A 267 -4.42 34.29 11.78
C GLU A 267 -3.07 33.77 11.24
N MET A 268 -2.95 33.54 9.92
CA MET A 268 -1.68 33.14 9.30
C MET A 268 -0.58 34.20 9.46
N PHE A 269 -0.99 35.45 9.63
CA PHE A 269 -0.12 36.62 9.74
C PHE A 269 -0.08 37.15 11.19
N GLY A 270 -0.53 36.40 12.19
CA GLY A 270 -0.51 36.82 13.59
C GLY A 270 -1.67 37.74 14.02
N GLY A 271 -2.70 37.87 13.18
CA GLY A 271 -3.97 38.49 13.57
C GLY A 271 -4.77 37.64 14.56
N LYS A 272 -5.79 38.22 15.19
CA LYS A 272 -6.63 37.49 16.14
C LYS A 272 -7.63 36.59 15.40
N PRO A 273 -8.00 35.44 15.96
CA PRO A 273 -9.06 34.63 15.39
C PRO A 273 -10.36 35.42 15.27
N GLY A 274 -10.98 35.38 14.09
CA GLY A 274 -12.19 36.15 13.81
C GLY A 274 -11.95 37.54 13.20
N ASP A 275 -10.71 38.03 13.12
CA ASP A 275 -10.39 39.32 12.51
C ASP A 275 -10.89 39.39 11.05
N CYS A 276 -11.88 40.25 10.80
CA CYS A 276 -12.45 40.43 9.46
C CYS A 276 -11.47 41.14 8.52
N SER A 277 -11.17 40.48 7.41
CA SER A 277 -10.11 40.85 6.48
C SER A 277 -10.58 40.92 5.03
N ASP A 278 -11.88 41.15 4.78
CA ASP A 278 -12.46 41.16 3.43
C ASP A 278 -11.68 42.05 2.45
N GLY A 279 -11.48 43.33 2.82
CA GLY A 279 -10.81 44.25 1.92
C GLY A 279 -9.34 43.93 1.70
N GLN A 280 -8.65 43.49 2.77
CA GLN A 280 -7.25 43.07 2.66
C GLN A 280 -7.11 41.78 1.83
N LEU A 281 -8.07 40.86 1.88
CA LEU A 281 -8.05 39.63 1.10
C LEU A 281 -8.10 39.95 -0.40
N VAL A 282 -8.99 40.87 -0.81
CA VAL A 282 -9.08 41.33 -2.20
C VAL A 282 -7.82 42.09 -2.60
N GLY A 283 -7.34 43.00 -1.74
CA GLY A 283 -6.08 43.71 -1.93
C GLY A 283 -4.91 42.77 -2.18
N ALA A 284 -4.78 41.76 -1.32
CA ALA A 284 -3.73 40.75 -1.40
C ALA A 284 -3.80 40.00 -2.73
N ALA A 285 -4.99 39.53 -3.12
CA ALA A 285 -5.19 38.86 -4.39
C ALA A 285 -4.78 39.74 -5.60
N ARG A 286 -5.15 41.03 -5.57
CA ARG A 286 -4.75 41.97 -6.62
C ARG A 286 -3.24 42.14 -6.71
N VAL A 287 -2.55 42.32 -5.57
CA VAL A 287 -1.08 42.46 -5.55
C VAL A 287 -0.39 41.14 -5.96
N CYS A 288 -0.96 39.99 -5.58
CA CYS A 288 -0.47 38.67 -6.02
C CYS A 288 -0.57 38.47 -7.54
N GLY A 289 -1.43 39.22 -8.23
CA GLY A 289 -1.55 39.22 -9.69
C GLY A 289 -2.86 38.65 -10.22
N PHE A 290 -3.87 38.41 -9.39
CA PHE A 290 -5.19 37.99 -9.86
C PHE A 290 -5.91 39.16 -10.58
N GLN A 291 -6.45 38.88 -11.78
CA GLN A 291 -7.08 39.91 -12.62
C GLN A 291 -8.53 40.20 -12.25
N PHE A 292 -9.21 39.27 -11.57
CA PHE A 292 -10.54 39.49 -10.99
C PHE A 292 -10.66 38.69 -9.71
N VAL A 293 -11.36 39.25 -8.73
CA VAL A 293 -11.56 38.69 -7.41
C VAL A 293 -13.06 38.79 -7.09
N PHE A 294 -13.72 37.64 -7.03
CA PHE A 294 -15.15 37.50 -6.80
C PHE A 294 -15.43 36.91 -5.41
N ASP A 295 -16.65 37.10 -4.92
CA ASP A 295 -17.08 36.57 -3.63
C ASP A 295 -17.93 35.31 -3.82
N THR A 296 -17.49 34.16 -3.29
CA THR A 296 -18.28 32.93 -3.32
C THR A 296 -19.60 33.09 -2.56
N ASN A 297 -19.71 34.08 -1.66
CA ASN A 297 -20.95 34.39 -0.96
C ASN A 297 -22.11 34.75 -1.90
N LEU A 298 -21.87 35.37 -3.05
CA LEU A 298 -22.94 35.59 -4.04
C LEU A 298 -23.58 34.25 -4.45
N ALA A 299 -22.75 33.23 -4.69
CA ALA A 299 -23.25 31.92 -5.05
C ALA A 299 -23.80 31.13 -3.86
N ALA A 300 -23.46 31.50 -2.62
CA ALA A 300 -24.17 31.00 -1.44
C ALA A 300 -25.60 31.54 -1.41
N ASP A 301 -25.80 32.82 -1.76
CA ASP A 301 -27.15 33.37 -1.96
C ASP A 301 -27.89 32.65 -3.11
N LEU A 302 -27.24 32.35 -4.24
CA LEU A 302 -27.83 31.52 -5.31
C LEU A 302 -28.19 30.11 -4.82
N THR A 303 -27.32 29.50 -4.00
CA THR A 303 -27.58 28.17 -3.43
C THR A 303 -28.86 28.20 -2.60
N ILE A 304 -29.05 29.21 -1.75
CA ILE A 304 -30.27 29.36 -0.96
C ILE A 304 -31.50 29.60 -1.83
N MET A 305 -31.37 30.39 -2.90
CA MET A 305 -32.49 30.61 -3.82
C MET A 305 -32.97 29.30 -4.43
N GLU A 306 -32.07 28.43 -4.89
CA GLU A 306 -32.44 27.14 -5.46
C GLU A 306 -32.86 26.13 -4.38
N GLU A 307 -32.09 26.00 -3.29
CA GLU A 307 -32.28 24.97 -2.25
C GLU A 307 -33.53 25.21 -1.40
N ALA A 308 -33.84 26.48 -1.06
CA ALA A 308 -35.09 26.79 -0.37
C ALA A 308 -36.31 26.49 -1.26
N ASN A 309 -36.25 26.81 -2.55
CA ASN A 309 -37.36 26.49 -3.48
C ASN A 309 -37.44 24.98 -3.76
N GLU A 310 -36.30 24.27 -3.78
CA GLU A 310 -36.26 22.81 -3.89
C GLU A 310 -36.95 22.16 -2.69
N LEU A 311 -36.68 22.63 -1.46
CA LEU A 311 -37.35 22.15 -0.25
C LEU A 311 -38.87 22.34 -0.35
N LEU A 312 -39.33 23.54 -0.71
CA LEU A 312 -40.76 23.83 -0.85
C LEU A 312 -41.41 22.95 -1.91
N LYS A 313 -40.74 22.70 -3.04
CA LYS A 313 -41.22 21.80 -4.08
C LYS A 313 -41.30 20.35 -3.60
N ARG A 314 -40.30 19.86 -2.86
CA ARG A 314 -40.33 18.49 -2.30
C ARG A 314 -41.46 18.31 -1.29
N MET A 315 -41.76 19.33 -0.50
CA MET A 315 -42.90 19.31 0.43
C MET A 315 -44.24 19.25 -0.32
N ASP A 316 -44.38 20.02 -1.39
CA ASP A 316 -45.58 19.95 -2.23
C ASP A 316 -45.73 18.58 -2.90
N ILE A 317 -44.64 18.01 -3.42
CA ILE A 317 -44.62 16.63 -3.97
C ILE A 317 -44.98 15.60 -2.89
N ALA A 318 -44.45 15.74 -1.68
CA ALA A 318 -44.76 14.83 -0.58
C ALA A 318 -46.26 14.86 -0.21
N ALA A 319 -46.89 16.04 -0.27
CA ALA A 319 -48.31 16.21 0.02
C ALA A 319 -49.24 15.82 -1.14
N ASN A 320 -48.89 16.20 -2.38
CA ASN A 320 -49.81 16.22 -3.52
C ASN A 320 -49.30 15.44 -4.75
N GLY A 321 -48.04 15.00 -4.77
CA GLY A 321 -47.38 14.37 -5.92
C GLY A 321 -47.76 12.91 -6.14
N THR A 322 -47.43 12.39 -7.32
CA THR A 322 -47.53 10.97 -7.65
C THR A 322 -46.50 10.14 -6.88
N GLU A 323 -46.73 8.83 -6.75
CA GLU A 323 -45.76 7.92 -6.10
C GLU A 323 -44.38 7.93 -6.79
N GLN A 324 -44.34 8.15 -8.11
CA GLN A 324 -43.08 8.29 -8.84
C GLN A 324 -42.34 9.58 -8.46
N GLU A 325 -43.03 10.73 -8.43
CA GLU A 325 -42.42 12.00 -8.03
C GLU A 325 -41.92 11.98 -6.59
N LYS A 326 -42.66 11.32 -5.68
CA LYS A 326 -42.24 11.12 -4.29
C LYS A 326 -40.97 10.28 -4.17
N ALA A 327 -40.80 9.26 -5.02
CA ALA A 327 -39.60 8.42 -5.04
C ALA A 327 -38.38 9.16 -5.63
N GLU A 328 -38.58 10.02 -6.63
CA GLU A 328 -37.51 10.79 -7.27
C GLU A 328 -37.06 12.01 -6.45
N SER A 329 -37.92 12.53 -5.57
CA SER A 329 -37.67 13.74 -4.77
C SER A 329 -38.11 13.56 -3.31
N PRO A 330 -37.55 12.58 -2.57
CA PRO A 330 -38.04 12.22 -1.25
C PRO A 330 -37.63 13.23 -0.17
N LEU A 331 -38.38 13.19 0.95
CA LEU A 331 -38.02 13.80 2.23
C LEU A 331 -37.50 12.73 3.20
N PRO A 332 -36.57 13.06 4.12
CA PRO A 332 -35.96 14.38 4.33
C PRO A 332 -35.05 14.81 3.18
N MET A 333 -34.94 16.11 2.93
CA MET A 333 -33.92 16.68 2.04
C MET A 333 -32.64 16.94 2.84
N PHE A 334 -31.48 16.52 2.34
CA PHE A 334 -30.17 16.83 2.90
C PHE A 334 -29.48 17.93 2.11
N THR A 335 -28.75 18.81 2.78
CA THR A 335 -27.86 19.76 2.10
C THR A 335 -26.77 19.06 1.30
N SER A 336 -26.32 19.65 0.20
CA SER A 336 -25.31 19.06 -0.70
C SER A 336 -24.00 19.86 -0.82
N CYS A 337 -23.88 21.00 -0.12
CA CYS A 337 -22.78 21.95 -0.30
C CYS A 337 -21.44 21.52 0.33
N CYS A 338 -21.45 20.54 1.25
CA CYS A 338 -20.29 20.01 1.94
C CYS A 338 -19.70 18.79 1.20
N PRO A 339 -18.53 18.88 0.54
CA PRO A 339 -18.00 17.79 -0.27
C PRO A 339 -17.59 16.56 0.54
N GLY A 340 -17.18 16.72 1.80
CA GLY A 340 -16.90 15.58 2.68
C GLY A 340 -18.17 14.77 3.01
N TRP A 341 -19.34 15.42 3.02
CA TRP A 341 -20.63 14.76 3.20
C TRP A 341 -21.02 14.00 1.92
N ILE A 342 -20.89 14.65 0.76
CA ILE A 342 -21.11 13.98 -0.53
C ILE A 342 -20.19 12.77 -0.69
N ASN A 343 -18.91 12.88 -0.33
CA ASN A 343 -17.97 11.75 -0.37
C ASN A 343 -18.46 10.57 0.48
N LEU A 344 -18.98 10.83 1.69
CA LEU A 344 -19.53 9.78 2.55
C LEU A 344 -20.77 9.12 1.92
N VAL A 345 -21.70 9.92 1.36
CA VAL A 345 -22.92 9.40 0.74
C VAL A 345 -22.59 8.53 -0.48
N GLU A 346 -21.74 9.01 -1.37
CA GLU A 346 -21.36 8.24 -2.57
C GLU A 346 -20.60 6.95 -2.24
N GLN A 347 -19.82 6.92 -1.16
CA GLN A 347 -19.02 5.76 -0.75
C GLN A 347 -19.79 4.77 0.12
N SER A 348 -20.58 5.26 1.09
CA SER A 348 -21.10 4.44 2.18
C SER A 348 -22.64 4.39 2.22
N TYR A 349 -23.32 5.47 1.85
CA TYR A 349 -24.78 5.59 1.95
C TYR A 349 -25.45 5.98 0.61
N PRO A 350 -25.20 5.24 -0.50
CA PRO A 350 -25.70 5.62 -1.81
C PRO A 350 -27.24 5.69 -1.89
N GLU A 351 -27.95 5.02 -0.99
CA GLU A 351 -29.40 5.12 -0.83
C GLU A 351 -29.88 6.53 -0.43
N LEU A 352 -29.01 7.36 0.14
CA LEU A 352 -29.33 8.75 0.50
C LEU A 352 -29.13 9.73 -0.68
N ILE A 353 -28.61 9.28 -1.82
CA ILE A 353 -28.39 10.14 -3.00
C ILE A 353 -29.67 10.86 -3.45
N PRO A 354 -30.85 10.21 -3.57
CA PRO A 354 -32.10 10.89 -3.92
C PRO A 354 -32.52 11.96 -2.90
N HIS A 355 -32.12 11.79 -1.64
CA HIS A 355 -32.42 12.73 -0.57
C HIS A 355 -31.51 13.97 -0.58
N LEU A 356 -30.39 13.97 -1.30
CA LEU A 356 -29.52 15.14 -1.43
C LEU A 356 -30.23 16.25 -2.23
N SER A 357 -30.06 17.51 -1.81
CA SER A 357 -30.36 18.66 -2.66
C SER A 357 -29.59 18.52 -3.98
N THR A 358 -30.29 18.79 -5.07
CA THR A 358 -29.69 18.79 -6.41
C THR A 358 -28.84 20.03 -6.65
N CYS A 359 -28.89 21.03 -5.78
CA CYS A 359 -28.05 22.22 -5.86
C CYS A 359 -26.56 21.85 -5.82
N ARG A 360 -25.74 22.52 -6.65
CA ARG A 360 -24.28 22.47 -6.55
C ARG A 360 -23.82 23.25 -5.31
N SER A 361 -22.57 23.06 -4.90
CA SER A 361 -22.01 23.91 -3.86
C SER A 361 -21.81 25.35 -4.36
N PRO A 362 -21.75 26.36 -3.46
CA PRO A 362 -21.50 27.75 -3.84
C PRO A 362 -20.25 27.94 -4.72
N MET A 363 -19.16 27.21 -4.44
CA MET A 363 -17.93 27.27 -5.24
C MET A 363 -18.18 26.86 -6.69
N SER A 364 -18.86 25.72 -6.87
CA SER A 364 -19.11 25.12 -8.18
C SER A 364 -20.18 25.90 -8.95
N MET A 365 -21.21 26.42 -8.26
CA MET A 365 -22.19 27.34 -8.86
C MET A 365 -21.51 28.60 -9.40
N LEU A 366 -20.65 29.26 -8.61
CA LEU A 366 -19.98 30.47 -9.06
C LEU A 366 -19.07 30.20 -10.27
N SER A 367 -18.29 29.12 -10.23
CA SER A 367 -17.44 28.71 -11.36
C SER A 367 -18.24 28.45 -12.63
N SER A 368 -19.38 27.77 -12.53
CA SER A 368 -20.30 27.55 -13.65
C SER A 368 -20.80 28.87 -14.25
N VAL A 369 -21.28 29.80 -13.42
CA VAL A 369 -21.76 31.12 -13.88
C VAL A 369 -20.63 31.95 -14.50
N ILE A 370 -19.43 31.94 -13.90
CA ILE A 370 -18.24 32.61 -14.45
C ILE A 370 -17.95 32.10 -15.87
N ARG A 371 -17.91 30.78 -16.08
CA ARG A 371 -17.52 30.21 -17.38
C ARG A 371 -18.59 30.31 -18.46
N HIS A 372 -19.84 30.14 -18.07
CA HIS A 372 -20.95 30.04 -19.02
C HIS A 372 -21.60 31.39 -19.35
N HIS A 373 -21.49 32.39 -18.46
CA HIS A 373 -22.15 33.68 -18.63
C HIS A 373 -21.17 34.85 -18.69
N TRP A 374 -20.26 34.98 -17.72
CA TRP A 374 -19.38 36.14 -17.63
C TRP A 374 -18.19 36.08 -18.58
N TRP A 375 -17.50 34.95 -18.67
CA TRP A 375 -16.30 34.79 -19.48
C TRP A 375 -16.53 35.03 -20.99
N PRO A 376 -17.64 34.56 -21.60
CA PRO A 376 -17.93 34.86 -22.99
C PRO A 376 -17.98 36.37 -23.30
N GLN A 377 -18.52 37.15 -22.36
CA GLN A 377 -18.60 38.61 -22.48
C GLN A 377 -17.21 39.24 -22.26
N GLN A 378 -16.48 38.79 -21.24
CA GLN A 378 -15.19 39.36 -20.90
C GLN A 378 -14.10 39.04 -21.93
N ALA A 379 -14.08 37.83 -22.47
CA ALA A 379 -13.13 37.43 -23.51
C ALA A 379 -13.26 38.31 -24.77
N LYS A 380 -14.47 38.81 -25.06
CA LYS A 380 -14.73 39.74 -26.16
C LYS A 380 -14.09 41.10 -25.95
N ILE A 381 -14.24 41.63 -24.74
CA ILE A 381 -13.64 42.90 -24.34
C ILE A 381 -12.10 42.80 -24.36
N LEU A 382 -11.56 41.65 -23.96
CA LEU A 382 -10.11 41.41 -23.87
C LEU A 382 -9.46 40.94 -25.18
N GLY A 383 -10.22 40.77 -26.27
CA GLY A 383 -9.70 40.30 -27.56
C GLY A 383 -9.21 38.84 -27.56
N ARG A 384 -9.73 37.98 -26.67
CA ARG A 384 -9.30 36.58 -26.47
C ARG A 384 -10.30 35.57 -27.05
N HIS A 385 -10.65 35.72 -28.33
CA HIS A 385 -11.55 34.81 -29.06
C HIS A 385 -10.79 33.69 -29.80
N GLY A 386 -11.37 32.48 -29.85
CA GLY A 386 -10.79 31.34 -30.56
C GLY A 386 -10.92 31.45 -32.09
N GLN A 387 -9.91 30.96 -32.82
CA GLN A 387 -9.95 30.82 -34.28
C GLN A 387 -10.67 29.52 -34.68
N SER A 388 -12.00 29.43 -34.61
CA SER A 388 -12.79 28.53 -35.48
C SER A 388 -14.31 28.69 -35.34
N ASN A 389 -14.95 28.87 -36.50
CA ASN A 389 -16.25 28.36 -36.94
C ASN A 389 -17.56 29.16 -36.76
N LYS A 390 -18.33 29.03 -37.85
CA LYS A 390 -19.56 29.68 -38.31
C LYS A 390 -20.82 29.48 -37.43
N THR A 391 -20.66 29.28 -36.13
CA THR A 391 -21.75 29.26 -35.14
C THR A 391 -21.37 30.26 -34.06
N GLY A 392 -21.99 31.44 -34.06
CA GLY A 392 -21.58 32.60 -33.26
C GLY A 392 -21.14 32.31 -31.81
N ASP A 393 -19.98 32.87 -31.47
CA ASP A 393 -19.43 33.17 -30.14
C ASP A 393 -19.31 32.01 -29.12
N ALA A 394 -18.19 31.27 -29.18
CA ALA A 394 -17.66 30.56 -28.01
C ALA A 394 -16.27 31.10 -27.65
N ALA A 395 -16.16 31.80 -26.50
CA ALA A 395 -14.88 32.27 -25.96
C ALA A 395 -13.92 31.10 -25.71
N ASP A 396 -12.61 31.33 -25.90
CA ASP A 396 -11.59 30.32 -25.63
C ASP A 396 -11.50 30.07 -24.12
N GLN A 397 -12.10 28.96 -23.69
CA GLN A 397 -12.15 28.54 -22.28
C GLN A 397 -10.75 28.19 -21.74
N SER A 398 -9.78 27.88 -22.60
CA SER A 398 -8.41 27.57 -22.16
C SER A 398 -7.67 28.79 -21.62
N LYS A 399 -8.12 30.01 -21.96
CA LYS A 399 -7.51 31.27 -21.54
C LYS A 399 -7.97 31.72 -20.15
N LEU A 400 -9.05 31.15 -19.62
CA LEU A 400 -9.56 31.45 -18.28
C LEU A 400 -9.10 30.40 -17.28
N ILE A 401 -8.53 30.85 -16.17
CA ILE A 401 -8.21 30.03 -15.00
C ILE A 401 -9.06 30.50 -13.82
N VAL A 402 -9.91 29.62 -13.28
CA VAL A 402 -10.76 29.90 -12.11
C VAL A 402 -10.16 29.24 -10.88
N VAL A 403 -9.74 30.06 -9.92
CA VAL A 403 -9.12 29.64 -8.65
C VAL A 403 -10.06 29.95 -7.50
N ALA A 404 -10.17 29.02 -6.55
CA ALA A 404 -11.03 29.16 -5.38
C ALA A 404 -10.23 29.04 -4.07
N VAL A 405 -10.34 30.02 -3.17
CA VAL A 405 -9.79 29.95 -1.82
C VAL A 405 -10.85 29.39 -0.87
N MET A 406 -10.58 28.22 -0.30
CA MET A 406 -11.54 27.44 0.47
C MET A 406 -10.96 27.05 1.85
N PRO A 407 -11.77 27.05 2.92
CA PRO A 407 -11.33 26.56 4.24
C PRO A 407 -11.27 25.02 4.31
N CYS A 408 -11.26 24.32 3.17
CA CYS A 408 -11.57 22.90 3.06
C CYS A 408 -10.65 22.20 2.05
N THR A 409 -10.10 21.05 2.45
CA THR A 409 -9.31 20.17 1.57
C THR A 409 -10.20 19.32 0.65
N ALA A 410 -11.38 18.89 1.10
CA ALA A 410 -12.32 18.09 0.31
C ALA A 410 -12.86 18.82 -0.93
N LYS A 411 -12.79 20.17 -0.96
CA LYS A 411 -13.08 20.97 -2.15
C LYS A 411 -12.13 20.64 -3.32
N LYS A 412 -10.93 20.13 -3.06
CA LYS A 412 -10.00 19.66 -4.10
C LYS A 412 -10.49 18.38 -4.78
N ASP A 413 -11.13 17.45 -4.04
CA ASP A 413 -11.81 16.30 -4.67
C ASP A 413 -13.09 16.71 -5.37
N GLU A 414 -13.80 17.73 -4.85
CA GLU A 414 -15.00 18.24 -5.53
C GLU A 414 -14.68 18.67 -6.97
N ILE A 415 -13.63 19.46 -7.20
CA ILE A 415 -13.27 19.92 -8.55
C ILE A 415 -12.73 18.81 -9.46
N ALA A 416 -12.42 17.63 -8.93
CA ALA A 416 -11.95 16.48 -9.69
C ALA A 416 -13.10 15.60 -10.22
N ARG A 417 -14.34 15.86 -9.80
CA ARG A 417 -15.52 15.08 -10.17
C ARG A 417 -15.88 15.25 -11.63
N GLU A 418 -16.26 14.16 -12.28
CA GLU A 418 -16.60 14.16 -13.71
C GLU A 418 -17.82 15.04 -14.02
N GLN A 419 -18.80 15.11 -13.12
CA GLN A 419 -19.98 15.99 -13.28
C GLN A 419 -19.65 17.50 -13.35
N PHE A 420 -18.45 17.93 -12.94
CA PHE A 420 -18.01 19.32 -13.05
C PHE A 420 -16.98 19.54 -14.18
N ARG A 421 -16.78 18.52 -15.02
CA ARG A 421 -15.99 18.63 -16.24
C ARG A 421 -16.84 19.23 -17.36
N MET A 422 -16.31 20.26 -18.01
CA MET A 422 -16.90 20.85 -19.19
C MET A 422 -16.74 19.93 -20.41
N LYS A 423 -17.57 20.15 -21.45
CA LYS A 423 -17.56 19.36 -22.71
C LYS A 423 -16.21 19.34 -23.45
N ASN A 424 -15.39 20.38 -23.28
CA ASN A 424 -14.05 20.49 -23.86
C ASN A 424 -12.96 19.79 -23.02
N GLY A 425 -13.34 19.10 -21.94
CA GLY A 425 -12.43 18.38 -21.05
C GLY A 425 -11.84 19.20 -19.90
N THR A 426 -12.04 20.53 -19.85
CA THR A 426 -11.55 21.39 -18.76
C THR A 426 -12.47 21.32 -17.54
N GLN A 427 -11.92 21.48 -16.34
CA GLN A 427 -12.73 21.55 -15.11
C GLN A 427 -13.39 22.93 -14.96
N GLU A 428 -14.62 22.98 -14.44
CA GLU A 428 -15.29 24.26 -14.15
C GLU A 428 -14.51 25.12 -13.15
N THR A 429 -13.87 24.50 -12.15
CA THR A 429 -12.90 25.16 -11.27
C THR A 429 -11.53 24.57 -11.52
N ASP A 430 -10.54 25.39 -11.86
CA ASP A 430 -9.20 24.88 -12.18
C ASP A 430 -8.42 24.51 -10.92
N ALA A 431 -8.44 25.34 -9.89
CA ALA A 431 -7.63 25.10 -8.71
C ALA A 431 -8.35 25.55 -7.44
N VAL A 432 -8.18 24.77 -6.37
CA VAL A 432 -8.58 25.15 -5.01
C VAL A 432 -7.34 25.36 -4.16
N LEU A 433 -7.19 26.54 -3.58
CA LEU A 433 -6.20 26.85 -2.54
C LEU A 433 -6.88 26.80 -1.16
N THR A 434 -6.25 26.19 -0.17
CA THR A 434 -6.62 26.36 1.23
C THR A 434 -6.28 27.78 1.71
N VAL A 435 -6.73 28.14 2.91
CA VAL A 435 -6.32 29.42 3.55
C VAL A 435 -4.80 29.44 3.78
N ARG A 436 -4.21 28.28 4.10
CA ARG A 436 -2.76 28.13 4.26
C ARG A 436 -2.00 28.28 2.94
N GLU A 437 -2.51 27.68 1.85
CA GLU A 437 -1.92 27.82 0.51
C GLU A 437 -2.05 29.25 -0.03
N PHE A 438 -3.17 29.93 0.21
CA PHE A 438 -3.31 31.33 -0.21
C PHE A 438 -2.36 32.26 0.57
N ALA A 439 -2.19 32.04 1.88
CA ALA A 439 -1.18 32.75 2.65
C ALA A 439 0.24 32.53 2.09
N ARG A 440 0.55 31.30 1.66
CA ARG A 440 1.81 30.98 0.98
C ARG A 440 1.96 31.70 -0.37
N VAL A 441 0.90 31.82 -1.17
CA VAL A 441 0.93 32.65 -2.39
C VAL A 441 1.30 34.09 -2.04
N MET A 442 0.72 34.66 -0.97
CA MET A 442 1.05 36.01 -0.51
C MET A 442 2.51 36.15 -0.10
N GLU A 443 3.06 35.16 0.60
CA GLU A 443 4.47 35.13 1.01
C GLU A 443 5.42 35.04 -0.19
N LEU A 444 5.16 34.11 -1.13
CA LEU A 444 5.95 33.93 -2.35
C LEU A 444 5.95 35.18 -3.25
N ARG A 445 4.90 35.99 -3.17
CA ARG A 445 4.77 37.26 -3.89
C ARG A 445 5.27 38.47 -3.10
N GLY A 446 5.78 38.26 -1.88
CA GLY A 446 6.28 39.32 -1.01
C GLY A 446 5.20 40.29 -0.51
N VAL A 447 3.94 39.86 -0.47
CA VAL A 447 2.79 40.70 -0.08
C VAL A 447 2.65 40.80 1.44
N ALA A 448 2.82 39.68 2.14
CA ALA A 448 2.83 39.61 3.60
C ALA A 448 3.68 38.43 4.05
N SER A 449 4.25 38.52 5.24
CA SER A 449 5.08 37.47 5.83
C SER A 449 4.39 36.81 7.01
N ARG A 450 4.55 35.49 7.17
CA ARG A 450 3.97 34.72 8.27
C ARG A 450 4.23 35.36 9.62
N ASN A 451 3.22 35.39 10.47
CA ASN A 451 3.28 35.98 11.82
C ASN A 451 3.70 37.47 11.86
N ASP A 452 3.71 38.19 10.74
CA ASP A 452 3.89 39.64 10.69
C ASP A 452 2.56 40.33 10.36
N TYR A 453 1.81 40.67 11.41
CA TYR A 453 0.48 41.24 11.25
C TYR A 453 0.52 42.67 10.72
N GLU A 454 1.65 43.38 10.89
CA GLU A 454 1.82 44.72 10.33
C GLU A 454 1.94 44.66 8.81
N SER A 455 2.67 43.68 8.26
CA SER A 455 2.74 43.48 6.80
C SER A 455 1.35 43.25 6.20
N PHE A 456 0.53 42.40 6.84
CA PHE A 456 -0.83 42.10 6.39
C PHE A 456 -1.77 43.32 6.52
N ARG A 457 -1.64 44.12 7.58
CA ARG A 457 -2.45 45.33 7.79
C ARG A 457 -2.16 46.44 6.77
N ARG A 458 -0.96 46.48 6.20
CA ARG A 458 -0.57 47.48 5.19
C ARG A 458 -1.12 47.19 3.80
N ILE A 459 -1.67 45.99 3.58
CA ILE A 459 -2.29 45.63 2.30
C ILE A 459 -3.46 46.58 2.02
N PRO A 460 -3.51 47.23 0.85
CA PRO A 460 -4.61 48.11 0.49
C PRO A 460 -5.95 47.37 0.56
N LYS A 461 -6.94 47.95 1.25
CA LYS A 461 -8.29 47.39 1.28
C LYS A 461 -9.00 47.68 -0.03
N LEU A 462 -9.36 46.64 -0.77
CA LEU A 462 -10.12 46.74 -2.01
C LEU A 462 -11.51 46.09 -1.85
N VAL A 463 -12.37 46.24 -2.84
CA VAL A 463 -13.70 45.60 -2.87
C VAL A 463 -13.72 44.52 -3.94
N TYR A 464 -14.53 43.48 -3.75
CA TYR A 464 -14.72 42.44 -4.76
C TYR A 464 -15.24 43.03 -6.08
N ASP A 465 -14.90 42.38 -7.18
CA ASP A 465 -15.27 42.81 -8.52
C ASP A 465 -16.74 42.50 -8.83
N ASN A 466 -17.40 43.43 -9.52
CA ASN A 466 -18.75 43.23 -10.03
C ASN A 466 -18.75 42.40 -11.33
N PRO A 467 -19.81 41.62 -11.62
CA PRO A 467 -21.09 41.55 -10.90
C PRO A 467 -21.12 40.54 -9.74
N PHE A 468 -20.01 39.89 -9.40
CA PHE A 468 -20.01 38.78 -8.45
C PHE A 468 -19.41 39.11 -7.07
N GLY A 469 -19.45 40.38 -6.67
CA GLY A 469 -18.87 40.87 -5.42
C GLY A 469 -19.86 41.17 -4.30
N GLU A 470 -21.16 41.29 -4.62
CA GLU A 470 -22.21 41.60 -3.65
C GLU A 470 -22.70 40.35 -2.91
N SER A 471 -22.92 40.44 -1.61
CA SER A 471 -23.45 39.34 -0.80
C SER A 471 -24.29 39.81 0.38
N THR A 472 -25.07 38.89 0.95
CA THR A 472 -25.94 39.17 2.10
C THR A 472 -25.43 38.52 3.39
N GLY A 473 -26.00 38.94 4.52
CA GLY A 473 -25.74 38.31 5.81
C GLY A 473 -26.11 36.81 5.83
N ALA A 474 -27.10 36.38 5.04
CA ALA A 474 -27.43 34.96 4.88
C ALA A 474 -26.28 34.17 4.22
N ALA A 475 -25.60 34.74 3.23
CA ALA A 475 -24.42 34.12 2.63
C ALA A 475 -23.21 34.10 3.57
N VAL A 476 -23.04 35.12 4.42
CA VAL A 476 -21.91 35.17 5.37
C VAL A 476 -21.99 34.02 6.38
N ILE A 477 -23.18 33.71 6.90
CA ILE A 477 -23.37 32.65 7.90
C ILE A 477 -23.19 31.22 7.33
N PHE A 478 -23.14 31.00 6.01
CA PHE A 478 -22.82 29.69 5.43
C PHE A 478 -21.54 29.06 6.00
N GLY A 479 -20.60 29.90 6.47
CA GLY A 479 -19.34 29.46 7.04
C GLY A 479 -19.47 28.68 8.34
N VAL A 480 -20.62 28.72 9.02
CA VAL A 480 -20.83 28.10 10.34
C VAL A 480 -21.93 27.03 10.32
N THR A 481 -21.84 26.07 11.24
CA THR A 481 -22.88 25.05 11.44
C THR A 481 -24.24 25.68 11.76
N GLY A 482 -25.27 25.28 11.02
CA GLY A 482 -26.62 25.83 11.10
C GLY A 482 -26.84 27.06 10.23
N GLY A 483 -25.79 27.61 9.62
CA GLY A 483 -25.89 28.81 8.81
C GLY A 483 -26.59 28.58 7.47
N VAL A 484 -26.42 27.40 6.85
CA VAL A 484 -27.13 27.04 5.62
C VAL A 484 -28.62 26.85 5.91
N MET A 485 -28.93 26.14 6.98
CA MET A 485 -30.29 25.96 7.49
C MET A 485 -30.95 27.30 7.78
N GLU A 486 -30.31 28.17 8.56
CA GLU A 486 -30.84 29.49 8.90
C GLU A 486 -31.07 30.36 7.64
N ALA A 487 -30.12 30.37 6.70
CA ALA A 487 -30.24 31.11 5.46
C ALA A 487 -31.39 30.59 4.56
N ALA A 488 -31.57 29.27 4.49
CA ALA A 488 -32.69 28.65 3.78
C ALA A 488 -34.03 29.00 4.41
N LEU A 489 -34.13 28.94 5.74
CA LEU A 489 -35.35 29.30 6.49
C LEU A 489 -35.74 30.76 6.28
N ARG A 490 -34.77 31.69 6.31
CA ARG A 490 -35.00 33.13 6.02
C ARG A 490 -35.69 33.33 4.67
N THR A 491 -35.28 32.58 3.64
CA THR A 491 -35.87 32.71 2.30
C THR A 491 -37.19 31.94 2.17
N ALA A 492 -37.25 30.70 2.69
CA ALA A 492 -38.47 29.89 2.64
C ALA A 492 -39.65 30.56 3.37
N ALA A 493 -39.40 31.21 4.51
CA ALA A 493 -40.43 31.92 5.28
C ALA A 493 -41.08 33.07 4.50
N ASP A 494 -40.26 33.86 3.80
CA ASP A 494 -40.72 34.98 2.97
C ASP A 494 -41.45 34.49 1.70
N VAL A 495 -40.91 33.46 1.03
CA VAL A 495 -41.53 32.86 -0.15
C VAL A 495 -42.91 32.28 0.19
N LEU A 496 -43.03 31.57 1.32
CA LEU A 496 -44.30 31.01 1.78
C LEU A 496 -45.31 32.09 2.22
N SER A 497 -44.84 33.14 2.90
CA SER A 497 -45.73 34.19 3.41
C SER A 497 -46.14 35.22 2.35
N GLY A 498 -45.41 35.32 1.23
CA GLY A 498 -45.55 36.38 0.25
C GLY A 498 -45.24 37.78 0.82
N LYS A 499 -44.61 37.86 2.00
CA LYS A 499 -44.31 39.09 2.75
C LYS A 499 -42.83 39.10 3.13
N ASN A 500 -42.26 40.30 3.28
CA ASN A 500 -40.92 40.46 3.83
C ASN A 500 -40.99 40.42 5.37
N LEU A 501 -40.62 39.28 5.99
CA LEU A 501 -40.72 39.09 7.44
C LEU A 501 -39.54 39.72 8.19
N SER A 502 -39.78 40.42 9.31
CA SER A 502 -38.69 41.06 10.07
C SER A 502 -37.80 40.08 10.84
N ASN A 503 -38.30 38.88 11.15
CA ASN A 503 -37.51 37.88 11.86
C ASN A 503 -36.52 37.19 10.91
N VAL A 504 -35.23 37.33 11.22
CA VAL A 504 -34.13 36.69 10.49
C VAL A 504 -33.28 35.79 11.39
N LYS A 505 -33.60 35.67 12.68
CA LYS A 505 -32.79 34.92 13.65
C LYS A 505 -33.47 33.60 13.99
N TYR A 506 -32.82 32.49 13.66
CA TYR A 506 -33.26 31.15 14.01
C TYR A 506 -32.28 30.53 15.02
N GLU A 507 -32.33 30.99 16.27
CA GLU A 507 -31.37 30.60 17.31
C GLU A 507 -31.34 29.08 17.58
N SER A 508 -32.46 28.37 17.36
CA SER A 508 -32.56 26.92 17.59
C SER A 508 -31.66 26.07 16.70
N VAL A 509 -31.16 26.62 15.59
CA VAL A 509 -30.24 25.92 14.67
C VAL A 509 -28.78 26.37 14.85
N ARG A 510 -28.52 27.34 15.72
CA ARG A 510 -27.17 27.89 15.99
C ARG A 510 -26.42 27.10 17.06
N GLY A 511 -25.15 27.44 17.25
CA GLY A 511 -24.31 26.90 18.32
C GLY A 511 -23.57 25.62 17.96
N LEU A 512 -22.75 25.16 18.91
CA LEU A 512 -21.74 24.10 18.75
C LEU A 512 -22.22 22.71 19.21
N PHE A 513 -23.48 22.56 19.62
CA PHE A 513 -24.03 21.26 19.95
C PHE A 513 -24.07 20.36 18.69
N GLY A 514 -23.70 19.08 18.83
CA GLY A 514 -23.32 18.22 17.70
C GLY A 514 -24.45 17.91 16.72
N ILE A 515 -25.63 17.64 17.26
CA ILE A 515 -26.88 17.36 16.55
C ILE A 515 -27.94 18.30 17.12
N LYS A 516 -28.45 19.22 16.31
CA LYS A 516 -29.50 20.17 16.73
C LYS A 516 -30.78 19.80 16.01
N GLU A 517 -31.85 19.57 16.76
CA GLU A 517 -33.16 19.21 16.22
C GLU A 517 -34.17 20.27 16.66
N SER A 518 -35.00 20.72 15.72
CA SER A 518 -35.99 21.76 16.02
C SER A 518 -37.20 21.64 15.11
N THR A 519 -38.36 22.04 15.63
CA THR A 519 -39.57 22.22 14.84
C THR A 519 -39.81 23.71 14.68
N ILE A 520 -39.75 24.17 13.44
CA ILE A 520 -39.81 25.59 13.09
C ILE A 520 -41.13 25.85 12.37
N LYS A 521 -41.88 26.82 12.89
CA LYS A 521 -43.08 27.31 12.21
C LYS A 521 -42.70 28.39 11.21
N LEU A 522 -43.16 28.25 9.97
CA LEU A 522 -42.91 29.20 8.89
C LEU A 522 -44.19 29.91 8.45
N GLY A 523 -44.03 31.16 8.01
CA GLY A 523 -45.10 31.98 7.44
C GLY A 523 -45.70 33.01 8.42
N ALA A 524 -46.63 33.83 7.93
CA ALA A 524 -47.30 34.85 8.76
C ALA A 524 -48.44 34.29 9.64
N SER A 525 -48.91 33.06 9.34
CA SER A 525 -49.98 32.35 10.05
C SER A 525 -49.48 31.20 10.94
N ASP A 526 -48.16 30.93 10.96
CA ASP A 526 -47.55 29.79 11.69
C ASP A 526 -48.13 28.40 11.32
N GLU A 527 -48.75 28.26 10.14
CA GLU A 527 -49.47 27.05 9.73
C GLU A 527 -48.56 25.91 9.25
N ILE A 528 -47.37 26.21 8.70
CA ILE A 528 -46.44 25.19 8.18
C ILE A 528 -45.37 24.90 9.21
N SER A 529 -45.34 23.65 9.70
CA SER A 529 -44.40 23.17 10.71
C SER A 529 -43.29 22.33 10.06
N LEU A 530 -42.07 22.89 10.00
CA LEU A 530 -40.88 22.19 9.51
C LEU A 530 -40.11 21.53 10.65
N LYS A 531 -40.05 20.20 10.64
CA LYS A 531 -39.10 19.44 11.45
C LYS A 531 -37.73 19.45 10.76
N VAL A 532 -36.72 20.06 11.38
CA VAL A 532 -35.38 20.23 10.81
C VAL A 532 -34.29 19.70 11.73
N ALA A 533 -33.16 19.31 11.14
CA ALA A 533 -31.97 18.94 11.89
C ALA A 533 -30.70 19.61 11.32
N VAL A 534 -29.73 19.88 12.19
CA VAL A 534 -28.40 20.36 11.82
C VAL A 534 -27.36 19.48 12.49
N CYS A 535 -26.56 18.81 11.67
CA CYS A 535 -25.54 17.86 12.10
C CYS A 535 -24.17 18.38 11.66
N HIS A 536 -23.26 18.57 12.62
CA HIS A 536 -21.87 18.90 12.29
C HIS A 536 -20.88 17.99 13.00
N GLN A 537 -19.67 17.90 12.47
CA GLN A 537 -18.62 16.95 12.86
C GLN A 537 -18.99 15.50 12.53
N MET A 538 -18.15 14.84 11.72
CA MET A 538 -18.46 13.54 11.12
C MET A 538 -18.86 12.43 12.11
N ARG A 539 -18.32 12.42 13.34
CA ARG A 539 -18.74 11.48 14.39
C ARG A 539 -20.24 11.61 14.68
N ASN A 540 -20.74 12.83 14.86
CA ASN A 540 -22.15 13.09 15.13
C ASN A 540 -23.01 12.81 13.89
N VAL A 541 -22.47 13.04 12.68
CA VAL A 541 -23.16 12.70 11.42
C VAL A 541 -23.36 11.18 11.34
N ARG A 542 -22.32 10.37 11.59
CA ARG A 542 -22.44 8.90 11.59
C ARG A 542 -23.41 8.43 12.66
N GLU A 543 -23.36 9.01 13.86
CA GLU A 543 -24.31 8.72 14.94
C GLU A 543 -25.75 9.03 14.52
N PHE A 544 -26.00 10.22 13.95
CA PHE A 544 -27.30 10.61 13.44
C PHE A 544 -27.85 9.64 12.38
N LEU A 545 -26.99 9.12 11.50
CA LEU A 545 -27.38 8.18 10.45
C LEU A 545 -27.74 6.78 10.96
N THR A 546 -27.26 6.36 12.14
CA THR A 546 -27.60 5.03 12.70
C THR A 546 -29.09 4.84 12.95
N GLN A 547 -29.84 5.93 13.11
CA GLN A 547 -31.28 5.95 13.36
C GLN A 547 -32.04 6.61 12.20
N ILE A 548 -31.50 6.61 10.98
CA ILE A 548 -32.10 7.38 9.88
C ILE A 548 -33.50 6.87 9.48
N GLU A 549 -33.75 5.56 9.63
CA GLU A 549 -35.05 4.97 9.34
C GLU A 549 -36.17 5.45 10.28
N GLU A 550 -35.83 5.78 11.53
CA GLU A 550 -36.73 6.34 12.55
C GLU A 550 -36.90 7.87 12.38
N ARG A 551 -36.10 8.47 11.50
CA ARG A 551 -36.00 9.93 11.28
C ARG A 551 -36.62 10.36 9.95
N LYS A 552 -37.57 9.57 9.40
CA LYS A 552 -38.34 9.90 8.18
C LYS A 552 -39.25 11.13 8.32
N GLU A 553 -39.49 11.59 9.55
CA GLU A 553 -40.32 12.75 9.84
C GLU A 553 -39.63 14.10 9.61
N TYR A 554 -38.31 14.11 9.36
CA TYR A 554 -37.59 15.34 9.05
C TYR A 554 -37.90 15.83 7.63
N HIS A 555 -37.91 17.15 7.46
CA HIS A 555 -38.12 17.80 6.16
C HIS A 555 -36.78 18.25 5.57
N PHE A 556 -35.92 18.86 6.39
CA PHE A 556 -34.65 19.41 5.93
C PHE A 556 -33.53 19.17 6.94
N ILE A 557 -32.39 18.70 6.47
CA ILE A 557 -31.25 18.31 7.29
C ILE A 557 -29.96 18.94 6.73
N GLU A 558 -29.34 19.82 7.52
CA GLU A 558 -28.01 20.36 7.21
C GLU A 558 -26.93 19.40 7.71
N VAL A 559 -25.94 19.08 6.86
CA VAL A 559 -24.82 18.20 7.21
C VAL A 559 -23.47 18.84 6.89
N MET A 560 -22.65 19.03 7.92
CA MET A 560 -21.29 19.56 7.82
C MET A 560 -20.29 18.59 8.45
N THR A 561 -19.24 18.17 7.75
CA THR A 561 -18.33 17.15 8.28
C THR A 561 -17.32 17.68 9.30
N CYS A 562 -17.08 18.99 9.31
CA CYS A 562 -16.09 19.63 10.18
C CYS A 562 -16.74 20.23 11.45
N PRO A 563 -16.03 20.22 12.60
CA PRO A 563 -16.55 20.83 13.83
C PRO A 563 -16.81 22.33 13.65
N GLY A 564 -18.02 22.78 13.99
CA GLY A 564 -18.45 24.17 13.82
C GLY A 564 -18.79 24.56 12.38
N GLY A 565 -18.75 23.64 11.42
CA GLY A 565 -18.93 23.93 9.98
C GLY A 565 -17.62 24.27 9.27
N CYS A 566 -17.70 25.03 8.17
CA CYS A 566 -16.53 25.41 7.37
C CYS A 566 -15.47 26.20 8.18
N ILE A 567 -15.88 26.88 9.25
CA ILE A 567 -15.01 27.63 10.18
C ILE A 567 -14.06 26.76 11.02
N GLY A 568 -14.30 25.46 11.06
CA GLY A 568 -13.39 24.46 11.60
C GLY A 568 -12.84 23.52 10.53
N GLY A 569 -12.89 23.93 9.26
CA GLY A 569 -12.47 23.12 8.11
C GLY A 569 -10.99 22.76 8.08
N GLY A 570 -10.68 21.67 7.38
CA GLY A 570 -9.33 21.11 7.30
C GLY A 570 -8.29 22.00 6.63
N GLY A 571 -8.69 23.01 5.85
CA GLY A 571 -7.81 23.94 5.15
C GLY A 571 -7.46 25.22 5.92
N LEU A 572 -7.85 25.32 7.20
CA LEU A 572 -7.70 26.52 8.01
C LEU A 572 -6.38 26.61 8.79
N PRO A 573 -5.98 27.78 9.31
CA PRO A 573 -4.80 27.91 10.15
C PRO A 573 -4.79 26.92 11.32
N GLN A 574 -3.62 26.33 11.58
CA GLN A 574 -3.42 25.48 12.74
C GLN A 574 -3.39 26.35 14.00
N SER A 575 -4.14 25.96 15.04
CA SER A 575 -4.21 26.72 16.29
C SER A 575 -4.19 25.79 17.50
N ARG A 576 -3.51 26.25 18.55
CA ARG A 576 -3.50 25.62 19.87
C ARG A 576 -4.56 26.19 20.81
N ASP A 577 -5.32 27.19 20.38
CA ASP A 577 -6.42 27.73 21.17
C ASP A 577 -7.59 26.72 21.17
N GLY A 578 -7.99 26.29 22.38
CA GLY A 578 -9.13 25.39 22.58
C GLY A 578 -10.47 26.02 22.17
N ASN A 579 -10.58 27.35 22.24
CA ASN A 579 -11.81 28.13 22.01
C ASN A 579 -11.87 28.77 20.62
N ILE A 580 -10.93 28.43 19.74
CA ILE A 580 -10.77 29.01 18.40
C ILE A 580 -12.07 29.03 17.58
N LEU A 581 -12.89 27.97 17.67
CA LEU A 581 -14.13 27.86 16.91
C LEU A 581 -15.18 28.86 17.37
N ALA A 582 -15.32 29.08 18.68
CA ALA A 582 -16.29 30.01 19.24
C ALA A 582 -16.00 31.45 18.80
N GLN A 583 -14.74 31.87 18.89
CA GLN A 583 -14.28 33.21 18.48
C GLN A 583 -14.55 33.49 17.00
N ARG A 584 -14.25 32.51 16.14
CA ARG A 584 -14.51 32.62 14.70
C ARG A 584 -16.00 32.65 14.39
N ILE A 585 -16.83 31.84 15.07
CA ILE A 585 -18.29 31.82 14.87
C ILE A 585 -18.93 33.14 15.30
N GLU A 586 -18.55 33.68 16.45
CA GLU A 586 -19.02 34.97 16.95
C GLU A 586 -18.77 36.09 15.93
N SER A 587 -17.59 36.08 15.31
CA SER A 587 -17.23 37.06 14.29
C SER A 587 -18.10 36.95 13.03
N VAL A 588 -18.43 35.73 12.59
CA VAL A 588 -19.32 35.52 11.43
C VAL A 588 -20.74 36.06 11.70
N TYR A 589 -21.34 35.76 12.85
CA TYR A 589 -22.66 36.31 13.18
C TYR A 589 -22.63 37.83 13.39
N SER A 590 -21.55 38.36 13.97
CA SER A 590 -21.35 39.81 14.10
C SER A 590 -21.24 40.50 12.74
N LEU A 591 -20.80 39.81 11.69
CA LEU A 591 -20.80 40.35 10.32
C LEU A 591 -22.21 40.35 9.72
N ASP A 592 -22.97 39.26 9.85
CA ASP A 592 -24.38 39.19 9.42
C ASP A 592 -25.22 40.30 10.06
N GLU A 593 -25.05 40.57 11.35
CA GLU A 593 -25.77 41.64 12.05
C GLU A 593 -25.43 43.05 11.55
N ARG A 594 -24.25 43.25 10.94
CA ARG A 594 -23.80 44.52 10.39
C ARG A 594 -24.19 44.74 8.93
N MET A 595 -24.68 43.70 8.25
CA MET A 595 -25.08 43.82 6.84
C MET A 595 -26.50 44.38 6.70
N VAL A 596 -26.67 45.24 5.69
CA VAL A 596 -27.97 45.85 5.37
C VAL A 596 -28.95 44.81 4.84
N GLN A 597 -28.50 43.97 3.91
CA GLN A 597 -29.28 42.86 3.37
C GLN A 597 -28.88 41.57 4.06
N ARG A 598 -29.87 40.85 4.60
CA ARG A 598 -29.65 39.65 5.43
C ARG A 598 -30.38 38.42 4.92
N LYS A 599 -31.02 38.51 3.75
CA LYS A 599 -31.76 37.44 3.11
C LYS A 599 -31.28 37.28 1.67
N SER A 600 -31.02 36.06 1.25
CA SER A 600 -30.41 35.79 -0.06
C SER A 600 -31.23 36.29 -1.24
N HIS A 601 -32.56 36.20 -1.16
CA HIS A 601 -33.47 36.72 -2.19
C HIS A 601 -33.56 38.24 -2.25
N GLU A 602 -32.90 38.98 -1.36
CA GLU A 602 -32.83 40.45 -1.39
C GLU A 602 -31.62 40.95 -2.20
N ASN A 603 -30.59 40.12 -2.38
CA ASN A 603 -29.35 40.44 -3.08
C ASN A 603 -29.63 40.95 -4.51
N ALA A 604 -29.19 42.18 -4.81
CA ALA A 604 -29.50 42.82 -6.09
C ALA A 604 -28.79 42.11 -7.26
N SER A 605 -27.52 41.75 -7.09
CA SER A 605 -26.74 41.01 -8.09
C SER A 605 -27.33 39.62 -8.39
N VAL A 606 -27.86 38.92 -7.37
CA VAL A 606 -28.58 37.65 -7.57
C VAL A 606 -29.87 37.84 -8.35
N LYS A 607 -30.69 38.84 -8.00
CA LYS A 607 -31.92 39.17 -8.77
C LYS A 607 -31.61 39.49 -10.22
N GLN A 608 -30.52 40.21 -10.46
CA GLN A 608 -30.05 40.50 -11.80
C GLN A 608 -29.67 39.23 -12.56
N LEU A 609 -28.93 38.29 -11.95
CA LEU A 609 -28.61 37.00 -12.58
C LEU A 609 -29.85 36.17 -12.92
N TYR A 610 -30.89 36.19 -12.09
CA TYR A 610 -32.17 35.58 -12.45
C TYR A 610 -32.85 36.28 -13.62
N THR A 611 -32.82 37.60 -13.66
CA THR A 611 -33.41 38.37 -14.76
C THR A 611 -32.67 38.13 -16.08
N ASP A 612 -31.33 38.14 -16.05
CA ASP A 612 -30.48 38.14 -17.23
C ASP A 612 -30.18 36.73 -17.78
N LEU A 613 -30.24 35.69 -16.93
CA LEU A 613 -29.79 34.34 -17.27
C LEU A 613 -30.68 33.21 -16.74
N LEU A 614 -30.95 33.18 -15.44
CA LEU A 614 -31.49 31.98 -14.77
C LEU A 614 -33.03 31.91 -14.79
N SER A 615 -33.70 32.98 -15.22
CA SER A 615 -35.15 33.21 -15.16
C SER A 615 -35.71 33.19 -13.73
N LYS A 616 -35.99 32.00 -13.20
CA LYS A 616 -36.57 31.79 -11.85
C LYS A 616 -35.91 30.56 -11.21
N PRO A 617 -35.98 30.42 -9.87
CA PRO A 617 -35.53 29.19 -9.22
C PRO A 617 -36.20 27.96 -9.81
N LEU A 618 -35.44 26.87 -9.91
CA LEU A 618 -35.83 25.59 -10.51
C LEU A 618 -36.29 25.69 -11.98
N SER A 619 -35.85 26.71 -12.72
CA SER A 619 -36.05 26.76 -14.17
C SER A 619 -35.13 25.75 -14.87
N HIS A 620 -35.40 25.47 -16.14
CA HIS A 620 -34.52 24.62 -16.93
C HIS A 620 -33.08 25.17 -17.01
N THR A 621 -32.92 26.49 -17.13
CA THR A 621 -31.59 27.13 -17.19
C THR A 621 -30.90 27.10 -15.83
N SER A 622 -31.62 27.35 -14.73
CA SER A 622 -31.03 27.27 -13.39
C SER A 622 -30.63 25.83 -13.06
N HIS A 623 -31.47 24.83 -13.34
CA HIS A 623 -31.12 23.42 -13.20
C HIS A 623 -29.85 23.05 -13.97
N ARG A 624 -29.75 23.46 -15.24
CA ARG A 624 -28.58 23.14 -16.08
C ARG A 624 -27.26 23.73 -15.53
N LEU A 625 -27.30 24.93 -14.97
CA LEU A 625 -26.09 25.65 -14.55
C LEU A 625 -25.75 25.47 -13.07
N LEU A 626 -26.77 25.32 -12.22
CA LEU A 626 -26.65 25.39 -10.77
C LEU A 626 -26.93 24.05 -10.09
N HIS A 627 -27.46 23.04 -10.79
CA HIS A 627 -27.76 21.74 -10.21
C HIS A 627 -26.86 20.62 -10.75
N THR A 628 -26.79 19.52 -10.01
CA THR A 628 -26.05 18.30 -10.35
C THR A 628 -26.76 17.09 -9.76
N HIS A 629 -26.38 15.91 -10.27
CA HIS A 629 -26.72 14.63 -9.66
C HIS A 629 -25.44 13.92 -9.23
N TYR A 630 -25.55 13.08 -8.21
CA TYR A 630 -24.47 12.27 -7.68
C TYR A 630 -24.73 10.80 -8.01
N THR A 631 -23.65 10.02 -8.08
CA THR A 631 -23.73 8.59 -8.34
C THR A 631 -22.90 7.85 -7.31
N ALA A 632 -23.34 6.66 -6.92
CA ALA A 632 -22.56 5.81 -6.05
C ALA A 632 -21.15 5.61 -6.63
N ARG A 633 -20.13 5.81 -5.81
CA ARG A 633 -18.77 5.37 -6.13
C ARG A 633 -18.67 3.89 -5.77
N PRO A 634 -17.89 3.07 -6.49
CA PRO A 634 -17.72 1.66 -6.16
C PRO A 634 -17.35 1.54 -4.68
N ARG A 635 -18.16 0.79 -3.90
CA ARG A 635 -17.85 0.47 -2.51
C ARG A 635 -16.52 -0.28 -2.53
N LEU A 636 -15.49 0.31 -1.94
CA LEU A 636 -14.29 -0.43 -1.58
C LEU A 636 -14.78 -1.58 -0.68
N PRO A 637 -14.40 -2.85 -0.95
CA PRO A 637 -14.82 -3.96 -0.11
C PRO A 637 -14.47 -3.64 1.35
N PRO A 638 -15.36 -3.92 2.32
CA PRO A 638 -15.12 -3.63 3.72
C PRO A 638 -13.76 -4.18 4.12
N ILE A 639 -13.01 -3.37 4.89
CA ILE A 639 -11.70 -3.76 5.41
C ILE A 639 -11.93 -4.91 6.39
N ILE A 640 -11.75 -6.15 5.91
CA ILE A 640 -11.53 -7.30 6.76
C ILE A 640 -10.19 -7.03 7.44
N LEU A 641 -10.25 -6.57 8.69
CA LEU A 641 -9.08 -6.43 9.53
C LEU A 641 -8.37 -7.80 9.57
N GLN A 642 -7.05 -7.81 9.31
CA GLN A 642 -6.25 -8.89 9.87
C GLN A 642 -6.48 -8.84 11.39
N PRO A 643 -6.90 -9.95 12.02
CA PRO A 643 -7.10 -9.93 13.45
C PRO A 643 -5.75 -9.70 14.15
N SER A 644 -5.79 -9.08 15.32
CA SER A 644 -4.65 -9.06 16.24
C SER A 644 -4.10 -10.47 16.44
N PRO A 645 -2.79 -10.66 16.69
CA PRO A 645 -2.19 -11.97 16.91
C PRO A 645 -2.93 -12.68 18.06
N GLY A 646 -3.79 -13.63 17.72
CA GLY A 646 -4.68 -14.30 18.67
C GLY A 646 -6.11 -14.55 18.16
N GLU A 647 -6.57 -13.88 17.10
CA GLU A 647 -7.91 -14.12 16.52
C GLU A 647 -7.82 -14.85 15.17
N SER A 648 -8.61 -15.91 15.02
CA SER A 648 -8.67 -16.77 13.83
C SER A 648 -9.26 -16.03 12.64
N LEU A 649 -8.71 -16.21 11.43
CA LEU A 649 -9.30 -15.73 10.17
C LEU A 649 -10.76 -16.20 10.07
N LYS A 650 -11.71 -15.25 10.02
CA LYS A 650 -13.08 -15.54 9.64
C LYS A 650 -13.10 -15.88 8.15
N LEU A 651 -13.28 -17.16 7.84
CA LEU A 651 -13.79 -17.60 6.54
C LEU A 651 -15.01 -16.73 6.20
N VAL A 652 -15.08 -16.25 4.97
CA VAL A 652 -16.18 -15.40 4.49
C VAL A 652 -17.50 -16.11 4.80
N GLU A 653 -18.23 -15.62 5.80
CA GLU A 653 -19.59 -16.07 6.08
C GLU A 653 -20.47 -15.56 4.91
N ASP A 654 -21.14 -16.51 4.25
CA ASP A 654 -22.21 -16.34 3.25
C ASP A 654 -21.88 -16.12 1.76
N SER A 655 -21.21 -17.07 1.08
CA SER A 655 -21.46 -17.23 -0.37
C SER A 655 -21.19 -18.65 -0.93
N ALA A 656 -22.24 -19.44 -1.10
CA ALA A 656 -22.20 -20.78 -1.72
C ALA A 656 -21.72 -20.80 -3.20
N ASN A 657 -21.34 -19.66 -3.78
CA ASN A 657 -20.93 -19.49 -5.18
C ASN A 657 -19.42 -19.18 -5.35
N THR A 658 -18.57 -19.50 -4.37
CA THR A 658 -17.12 -19.21 -4.39
C THR A 658 -16.30 -20.45 -4.73
N ILE A 659 -15.32 -20.30 -5.64
CA ILE A 659 -14.25 -21.27 -5.90
C ILE A 659 -13.00 -20.84 -5.13
N TYR A 660 -12.52 -21.68 -4.22
CA TYR A 660 -11.28 -21.42 -3.49
C TYR A 660 -10.09 -22.07 -4.20
N VAL A 661 -9.06 -21.30 -4.52
CA VAL A 661 -7.75 -21.80 -4.97
C VAL A 661 -6.79 -21.70 -3.79
N ILE A 662 -6.54 -22.83 -3.12
CA ILE A 662 -5.71 -22.92 -1.92
C ILE A 662 -4.33 -23.39 -2.33
N PHE A 663 -3.27 -22.67 -1.96
CA PHE A 663 -1.91 -23.04 -2.35
C PHE A 663 -0.93 -23.15 -1.19
N GLY A 664 0.04 -24.05 -1.34
CA GLY A 664 1.22 -24.16 -0.48
C GLY A 664 2.48 -24.09 -1.32
N THR A 665 3.39 -23.16 -1.01
CA THR A 665 4.63 -23.00 -1.77
C THR A 665 5.85 -22.82 -0.87
N GLN A 666 7.00 -23.34 -1.30
CA GLN A 666 8.29 -23.08 -0.67
C GLN A 666 9.08 -22.00 -1.43
N SER A 667 9.22 -22.16 -2.74
CA SER A 667 10.04 -21.30 -3.61
C SER A 667 9.22 -20.29 -4.45
N GLY A 668 7.89 -20.34 -4.36
CA GLY A 668 6.97 -19.48 -5.12
C GLY A 668 6.32 -20.14 -6.34
N THR A 669 6.83 -21.28 -6.83
CA THR A 669 6.33 -21.93 -8.06
C THR A 669 4.87 -22.35 -7.94
N ALA A 670 4.46 -22.94 -6.81
CA ALA A 670 3.08 -23.35 -6.58
C ALA A 670 2.13 -22.15 -6.42
N ALA A 671 2.60 -21.05 -5.83
CA ALA A 671 1.83 -19.80 -5.78
C ALA A 671 1.63 -19.20 -7.18
N GLN A 672 2.65 -19.29 -8.04
CA GLN A 672 2.56 -18.87 -9.43
C GLN A 672 1.56 -19.72 -10.22
N ALA A 673 1.62 -21.05 -10.11
CA ALA A 673 0.64 -21.95 -10.71
C ALA A 673 -0.78 -21.67 -10.21
N ALA A 674 -0.96 -21.36 -8.93
CA ALA A 674 -2.27 -21.01 -8.37
C ALA A 674 -2.82 -19.69 -8.92
N LYS A 675 -1.96 -18.68 -9.17
CA LYS A 675 -2.34 -17.44 -9.85
C LYS A 675 -2.72 -17.67 -11.32
N GLU A 676 -2.00 -18.56 -12.00
CA GLU A 676 -2.32 -18.98 -13.39
C GLU A 676 -3.70 -19.65 -13.44
N ILE A 677 -3.97 -20.59 -12.53
CA ILE A 677 -5.29 -21.25 -12.39
C ILE A 677 -6.39 -20.22 -12.10
N LYS A 678 -6.18 -19.29 -11.16
CA LYS A 678 -7.16 -18.22 -10.88
C LYS A 678 -7.47 -17.42 -12.14
N THR A 679 -6.43 -17.02 -12.87
CA THR A 679 -6.56 -16.20 -14.09
C THR A 679 -7.36 -16.93 -15.17
N GLU A 680 -7.05 -18.21 -15.40
CA GLU A 680 -7.74 -19.02 -16.39
C GLU A 680 -9.21 -19.27 -16.01
N LEU A 681 -9.51 -19.50 -14.73
CA LEU A 681 -10.89 -19.60 -14.23
C LEU A 681 -11.67 -18.30 -14.45
N GLN A 682 -11.09 -17.15 -14.12
CA GLN A 682 -11.75 -15.85 -14.31
C GLN A 682 -12.03 -15.57 -15.80
N GLN A 683 -11.06 -15.87 -16.67
CA GLN A 683 -11.24 -15.75 -18.13
C GLN A 683 -12.34 -16.68 -18.65
N PHE A 684 -12.39 -17.93 -18.17
CA PHE A 684 -13.42 -18.88 -18.55
C PHE A 684 -14.82 -18.44 -18.09
N ILE A 685 -14.96 -17.96 -16.85
CA ILE A 685 -16.23 -17.48 -16.28
C ILE A 685 -16.75 -16.28 -17.08
N GLY A 686 -15.88 -15.29 -17.38
CA GLY A 686 -16.24 -14.12 -18.16
C GLY A 686 -16.69 -14.45 -19.60
N ARG A 687 -16.02 -15.40 -20.27
CA ARG A 687 -16.42 -15.88 -21.61
C ARG A 687 -17.75 -16.63 -21.59
N SER A 688 -18.00 -17.37 -20.52
CA SER A 688 -19.18 -18.23 -20.38
C SER A 688 -20.45 -17.46 -20.01
N ARG A 689 -20.33 -16.17 -19.60
CA ARG A 689 -21.44 -15.30 -19.15
C ARG A 689 -22.36 -16.01 -18.14
N MET A 690 -21.77 -16.71 -17.18
CA MET A 690 -22.52 -17.49 -16.20
C MET A 690 -23.28 -16.58 -15.24
N CYS A 691 -24.54 -16.89 -14.89
CA CYS A 691 -25.28 -16.14 -13.89
C CYS A 691 -25.87 -17.09 -12.81
N PRO A 692 -25.58 -16.86 -11.51
CA PRO A 692 -24.65 -15.88 -10.97
C PRO A 692 -23.18 -16.23 -11.28
N GLU A 693 -22.34 -15.23 -11.56
CA GLU A 693 -20.91 -15.45 -11.83
C GLU A 693 -20.21 -15.99 -10.58
N PRO A 694 -19.55 -17.16 -10.63
CA PRO A 694 -18.76 -17.65 -9.52
C PRO A 694 -17.59 -16.72 -9.21
N THR A 695 -17.32 -16.48 -7.93
CA THR A 695 -16.13 -15.73 -7.50
C THR A 695 -14.96 -16.69 -7.33
N VAL A 696 -13.74 -16.26 -7.68
CA VAL A 696 -12.53 -17.08 -7.51
C VAL A 696 -11.61 -16.42 -6.49
N SER A 697 -11.38 -17.09 -5.36
CA SER A 697 -10.60 -16.60 -4.23
C SER A 697 -9.30 -17.38 -4.08
N LEU A 698 -8.16 -16.69 -4.08
CA LEU A 698 -6.84 -17.28 -3.87
C LEU A 698 -6.48 -17.24 -2.38
N VAL A 699 -6.05 -18.35 -1.80
CA VAL A 699 -5.80 -18.50 -0.35
C VAL A 699 -4.47 -19.22 -0.14
N ALA A 700 -3.58 -18.64 0.68
CA ALA A 700 -2.36 -19.34 1.12
C ALA A 700 -2.70 -20.34 2.23
N GLY A 701 -2.03 -21.50 2.24
CA GLY A 701 -2.29 -22.57 3.20
C GLY A 701 -2.15 -22.18 4.67
N ASP A 702 -1.25 -21.25 4.98
CA ASP A 702 -0.95 -20.76 6.33
C ASP A 702 -2.00 -19.78 6.84
N ALA A 703 -2.81 -19.23 5.94
CA ALA A 703 -3.99 -18.43 6.24
C ALA A 703 -5.20 -19.30 6.62
N LEU A 704 -5.12 -20.64 6.53
CA LEU A 704 -6.21 -21.55 6.93
C LEU A 704 -6.05 -22.00 8.39
N PRO A 705 -7.00 -21.65 9.28
CA PRO A 705 -7.03 -22.23 10.62
C PRO A 705 -7.14 -23.78 10.56
N PRO A 706 -6.55 -24.51 11.53
CA PRO A 706 -6.51 -25.99 11.56
C PRO A 706 -7.86 -26.74 11.44
N ASN A 707 -9.03 -26.09 11.50
CA ASN A 707 -10.34 -26.77 11.38
C ASN A 707 -11.26 -26.12 10.34
N SER A 708 -10.68 -25.44 9.35
CA SER A 708 -11.43 -24.63 8.39
C SER A 708 -12.07 -25.43 7.27
N LEU A 709 -11.61 -26.66 7.02
CA LEU A 709 -12.05 -27.46 5.88
C LEU A 709 -13.56 -27.74 5.91
N LEU A 710 -14.14 -28.07 7.06
CA LEU A 710 -15.60 -28.32 7.18
C LEU A 710 -16.42 -27.07 6.87
N LYS A 711 -15.94 -25.89 7.27
CA LYS A 711 -16.60 -24.62 6.95
C LYS A 711 -16.45 -24.24 5.47
N ILE A 712 -15.29 -24.50 4.87
CA ILE A 712 -15.09 -24.31 3.42
C ILE A 712 -15.98 -25.29 2.64
N ALA A 713 -16.11 -26.53 3.13
CA ALA A 713 -16.93 -27.56 2.53
C ALA A 713 -18.41 -27.18 2.45
N THR A 714 -18.95 -26.60 3.52
CA THR A 714 -20.37 -26.21 3.58
C THR A 714 -20.71 -24.92 2.83
N SER A 715 -19.71 -24.12 2.42
CA SER A 715 -19.90 -22.75 1.92
C SER A 715 -19.21 -22.44 0.59
N SER A 716 -18.69 -23.44 -0.12
CA SER A 716 -17.99 -23.25 -1.40
C SER A 716 -18.60 -24.04 -2.56
N LEU A 717 -18.42 -23.51 -3.76
CA LEU A 717 -18.79 -24.19 -5.01
C LEU A 717 -17.82 -25.35 -5.29
N ALA A 718 -16.51 -25.11 -5.10
CA ALA A 718 -15.44 -26.11 -5.16
C ALA A 718 -14.15 -25.55 -4.53
N SER A 719 -13.22 -26.43 -4.18
CA SER A 719 -11.86 -26.06 -3.77
C SER A 719 -10.78 -26.72 -4.64
N ILE A 720 -9.84 -25.92 -5.13
CA ILE A 720 -8.68 -26.35 -5.92
C ILE A 720 -7.44 -26.19 -5.06
N PHE A 721 -6.74 -27.29 -4.79
CA PHE A 721 -5.51 -27.28 -3.99
C PHE A 721 -4.29 -27.33 -4.91
N VAL A 722 -3.32 -26.45 -4.67
CA VAL A 722 -2.08 -26.35 -5.46
C VAL A 722 -0.88 -26.43 -4.51
N THR A 723 -0.13 -27.52 -4.53
CA THR A 723 0.99 -27.69 -3.58
C THR A 723 2.24 -28.18 -4.27
N CYS A 724 3.40 -27.66 -3.86
CA CYS A 724 4.67 -28.30 -4.16
C CYS A 724 4.95 -29.46 -3.20
N THR A 725 5.88 -30.32 -3.57
CA THR A 725 6.50 -31.29 -2.66
C THR A 725 7.89 -30.77 -2.27
N PHE A 726 8.24 -30.86 -0.99
CA PHE A 726 9.51 -30.38 -0.45
C PHE A 726 10.26 -31.48 0.30
N GLY A 727 11.58 -31.34 0.44
CA GLY A 727 12.43 -32.31 1.12
C GLY A 727 12.22 -33.75 0.61
N GLU A 728 11.98 -34.67 1.54
CA GLU A 728 11.80 -36.12 1.30
C GLU A 728 10.33 -36.51 1.03
N GLY A 729 9.54 -35.58 0.48
CA GLY A 729 8.13 -35.78 0.17
C GLY A 729 7.15 -35.07 1.10
N GLU A 730 7.63 -34.06 1.83
CA GLU A 730 6.88 -33.27 2.80
C GLU A 730 6.04 -32.17 2.15
N PHE A 731 5.09 -31.63 2.92
CA PHE A 731 4.35 -30.43 2.55
C PHE A 731 5.22 -29.19 2.75
N PRO A 732 5.03 -28.13 1.94
CA PRO A 732 5.68 -26.85 2.21
C PRO A 732 5.21 -26.29 3.55
N GLU A 733 6.06 -25.51 4.22
CA GLU A 733 5.78 -24.96 5.57
C GLU A 733 4.41 -24.27 5.65
N GLN A 734 4.01 -23.56 4.59
CA GLN A 734 2.73 -22.89 4.48
C GLN A 734 1.53 -23.84 4.60
N LEU A 735 1.63 -25.06 4.08
CA LEU A 735 0.52 -26.03 4.09
C LEU A 735 0.66 -27.10 5.18
N GLN A 736 1.81 -27.15 5.86
CA GLN A 736 2.14 -28.16 6.86
C GLN A 736 1.12 -28.20 8.02
N LYS A 737 0.80 -27.05 8.63
CA LYS A 737 -0.17 -26.98 9.74
C LYS A 737 -1.59 -27.38 9.31
N PHE A 738 -1.96 -27.05 8.08
CA PHE A 738 -3.25 -27.46 7.52
C PHE A 738 -3.27 -28.97 7.27
N TRP A 739 -2.18 -29.55 6.74
CA TRP A 739 -2.06 -30.99 6.55
C TRP A 739 -2.14 -31.78 7.86
N GLU A 740 -1.39 -31.36 8.89
CA GLU A 740 -1.41 -31.98 10.23
C GLU A 740 -2.82 -32.04 10.79
N SER A 741 -3.61 -30.98 10.61
CA SER A 741 -4.96 -30.92 11.13
C SER A 741 -5.96 -31.79 10.36
N LEU A 742 -5.69 -32.12 9.10
CA LEU A 742 -6.49 -33.10 8.36
C LEU A 742 -6.29 -34.52 8.89
N GLN A 743 -5.11 -34.83 9.44
CA GLN A 743 -4.81 -36.19 9.91
C GLN A 743 -5.74 -36.63 11.04
N ASP A 744 -6.15 -35.70 11.90
CA ASP A 744 -7.04 -35.95 13.04
C ASP A 744 -8.52 -36.12 12.64
N LEU A 745 -8.89 -35.85 11.39
CA LEU A 745 -10.27 -35.94 10.91
C LEU A 745 -10.65 -37.36 10.46
N LYS A 746 -11.85 -37.79 10.86
CA LYS A 746 -12.41 -39.13 10.58
C LYS A 746 -12.77 -39.31 9.10
N SER A 747 -12.61 -40.54 8.62
CA SER A 747 -13.08 -40.97 7.29
C SER A 747 -14.59 -40.72 7.13
N GLY A 748 -15.00 -40.27 5.95
CA GLY A 748 -16.40 -40.00 5.58
C GLY A 748 -17.06 -38.74 6.16
N ILE A 749 -16.35 -37.88 6.89
CA ILE A 749 -16.90 -36.67 7.51
C ILE A 749 -17.48 -35.63 6.53
N LEU A 750 -17.07 -35.66 5.26
CA LEU A 750 -17.50 -34.75 4.20
C LEU A 750 -18.60 -35.33 3.28
N LYS A 751 -19.06 -36.56 3.53
CA LYS A 751 -20.05 -37.22 2.65
C LYS A 751 -21.40 -36.50 2.59
N GLU A 752 -21.82 -35.86 3.67
CA GLU A 752 -23.10 -35.15 3.75
C GLU A 752 -23.03 -33.75 3.12
N GLU A 753 -21.83 -33.20 2.93
CA GLU A 753 -21.61 -31.80 2.50
C GLU A 753 -21.48 -31.62 0.97
N SER A 754 -21.44 -32.71 0.18
CA SER A 754 -21.23 -32.66 -1.27
C SER A 754 -20.03 -31.80 -1.71
N PHE A 755 -18.95 -31.81 -0.91
CA PHE A 755 -17.78 -30.97 -1.12
C PHE A 755 -16.97 -31.42 -2.34
N ARG A 756 -16.89 -30.56 -3.36
CA ARG A 756 -16.15 -30.84 -4.61
C ARG A 756 -14.74 -30.28 -4.54
N PHE A 757 -13.75 -31.08 -4.95
CA PHE A 757 -12.36 -30.65 -4.94
C PHE A 757 -11.55 -31.14 -6.15
N ALA A 758 -10.40 -30.49 -6.37
CA ALA A 758 -9.37 -30.89 -7.30
C ALA A 758 -7.98 -30.57 -6.73
N VAL A 759 -6.95 -31.35 -7.08
CA VAL A 759 -5.58 -31.15 -6.59
C VAL A 759 -4.62 -31.09 -7.77
N PHE A 760 -3.71 -30.10 -7.76
CA PHE A 760 -2.60 -30.00 -8.68
C PHE A 760 -1.28 -29.97 -7.90
N GLY A 761 -0.40 -30.92 -8.20
CA GLY A 761 0.90 -31.05 -7.59
C GLY A 761 2.00 -30.46 -8.46
N LEU A 762 2.99 -29.84 -7.81
CA LEU A 762 4.26 -29.51 -8.40
C LEU A 762 5.36 -30.38 -7.77
N GLY A 763 6.01 -31.20 -8.60
CA GLY A 763 7.08 -32.10 -8.18
C GLY A 763 8.15 -32.18 -9.26
N SER A 764 9.17 -32.99 -9.00
CA SER A 764 10.25 -33.25 -9.95
C SER A 764 10.53 -34.74 -9.95
N SER A 765 10.55 -35.36 -11.13
CA SER A 765 10.88 -36.78 -11.29
C SER A 765 12.36 -37.09 -11.03
N MET A 766 13.20 -36.07 -10.82
CA MET A 766 14.60 -36.24 -10.39
C MET A 766 14.75 -36.78 -8.97
N TYR A 767 13.74 -36.63 -8.11
CA TYR A 767 13.75 -37.22 -6.77
C TYR A 767 13.45 -38.72 -6.92
N ALA A 768 14.47 -39.55 -6.71
CA ALA A 768 14.57 -40.91 -7.25
C ALA A 768 13.62 -41.94 -6.60
N ALA A 769 13.08 -41.65 -5.42
CA ALA A 769 12.04 -42.47 -4.83
C ALA A 769 10.70 -42.21 -5.54
N ALA A 770 10.20 -43.20 -6.30
CA ALA A 770 8.96 -43.08 -7.10
C ALA A 770 7.70 -42.71 -6.26
N ASP A 771 7.76 -42.91 -4.95
CA ASP A 771 6.75 -42.51 -3.97
C ASP A 771 6.87 -41.05 -3.52
N GLN A 772 8.00 -40.39 -3.75
CA GLN A 772 8.24 -38.97 -3.42
C GLN A 772 7.80 -37.99 -4.51
N PHE A 773 7.75 -38.41 -5.78
CA PHE A 773 7.29 -37.55 -6.87
C PHE A 773 5.85 -37.07 -6.61
N ASN A 774 5.66 -35.76 -6.45
CA ASN A 774 4.37 -35.13 -6.16
C ASN A 774 3.66 -35.69 -4.90
N ARG A 775 4.42 -36.21 -3.93
CA ARG A 775 3.88 -36.92 -2.77
C ARG A 775 2.88 -36.10 -1.97
N ALA A 776 3.18 -34.82 -1.71
CA ALA A 776 2.28 -33.95 -0.94
C ALA A 776 0.90 -33.84 -1.61
N ALA A 777 0.85 -33.67 -2.94
CA ALA A 777 -0.39 -33.58 -3.69
C ALA A 777 -1.16 -34.91 -3.70
N LYS A 778 -0.46 -36.04 -3.86
CA LYS A 778 -1.06 -37.39 -3.80
C LYS A 778 -1.68 -37.67 -2.43
N LEU A 779 -0.94 -37.39 -1.36
CA LEU A 779 -1.41 -37.56 0.02
C LEU A 779 -2.63 -36.70 0.32
N LEU A 780 -2.64 -35.44 -0.14
CA LEU A 780 -3.77 -34.54 0.04
C LEU A 780 -5.02 -35.02 -0.72
N ASP A 781 -4.86 -35.44 -1.98
CA ASP A 781 -5.94 -35.96 -2.81
C ASP A 781 -6.57 -37.24 -2.23
N GLU A 782 -5.74 -38.17 -1.76
CA GLU A 782 -6.17 -39.40 -1.10
C GLU A 782 -6.91 -39.11 0.21
N LYS A 783 -6.35 -38.23 1.05
CA LYS A 783 -6.97 -37.89 2.34
C LYS A 783 -8.33 -37.21 2.18
N LEU A 784 -8.47 -36.27 1.24
CA LEU A 784 -9.75 -35.61 0.96
C LEU A 784 -10.80 -36.60 0.42
N SER A 785 -10.38 -37.56 -0.41
CA SER A 785 -11.25 -38.64 -0.89
C SER A 785 -11.68 -39.59 0.24
N ASP A 786 -10.78 -40.00 1.13
CA ASP A 786 -11.11 -40.82 2.32
C ASP A 786 -12.09 -40.10 3.25
N MET A 787 -11.96 -38.78 3.37
CA MET A 787 -12.90 -37.96 4.12
C MET A 787 -14.28 -37.85 3.45
N GLY A 788 -14.47 -38.32 2.22
CA GLY A 788 -15.76 -38.36 1.53
C GLY A 788 -16.07 -37.18 0.62
N ALA A 789 -15.07 -36.37 0.26
CA ALA A 789 -15.20 -35.30 -0.72
C ALA A 789 -15.29 -35.85 -2.16
N ASP A 790 -16.00 -35.15 -3.04
CA ASP A 790 -16.17 -35.50 -4.45
C ASP A 790 -15.02 -34.94 -5.31
N ARG A 791 -14.28 -35.84 -5.96
CA ARG A 791 -13.13 -35.50 -6.79
C ARG A 791 -13.58 -35.15 -8.20
N LEU A 792 -13.41 -33.89 -8.60
CA LEU A 792 -13.78 -33.40 -9.94
C LEU A 792 -12.94 -34.05 -11.06
N ILE A 793 -11.64 -34.15 -10.84
CA ILE A 793 -10.67 -34.70 -11.80
C ILE A 793 -9.54 -35.39 -11.04
N LYS A 794 -8.86 -36.34 -11.70
CA LYS A 794 -7.63 -36.94 -11.18
C LYS A 794 -6.61 -35.85 -10.81
N VAL A 795 -5.85 -36.07 -9.74
CA VAL A 795 -4.73 -35.20 -9.35
C VAL A 795 -3.81 -34.94 -10.55
N GLY A 796 -3.52 -33.66 -10.80
CA GLY A 796 -2.54 -33.24 -11.81
C GLY A 796 -1.13 -33.34 -11.22
N LEU A 797 -0.19 -33.89 -11.98
CA LEU A 797 1.17 -34.17 -11.49
C LEU A 797 2.20 -33.42 -12.34
N GLY A 798 2.37 -32.13 -12.06
CA GLY A 798 3.36 -31.30 -12.74
C GLY A 798 4.79 -31.78 -12.45
N ASP A 799 5.61 -31.88 -13.49
CA ASP A 799 6.99 -32.33 -13.42
C ASP A 799 7.96 -31.23 -13.87
N ASP A 800 8.81 -30.76 -12.98
CA ASP A 800 9.85 -29.76 -13.26
C ASP A 800 10.94 -30.28 -14.21
N GLN A 801 10.98 -31.60 -14.47
CA GLN A 801 11.87 -32.21 -15.47
C GLN A 801 11.27 -32.27 -16.87
N SER A 802 9.97 -31.99 -16.99
CA SER A 802 9.32 -31.95 -18.30
C SER A 802 9.93 -30.81 -19.16
N PRO A 803 10.02 -30.98 -20.48
CA PRO A 803 10.40 -29.89 -21.40
C PRO A 803 9.58 -28.61 -21.22
N GLU A 804 8.33 -28.74 -20.75
CA GLU A 804 7.39 -27.64 -20.45
C GLU A 804 7.21 -27.39 -18.96
N LEU A 805 8.07 -27.98 -18.12
CA LEU A 805 7.96 -27.97 -16.66
C LEU A 805 6.56 -28.44 -16.22
N TYR A 806 6.07 -27.92 -15.09
CA TYR A 806 4.71 -28.20 -14.62
C TYR A 806 3.60 -27.72 -15.57
N ARG A 807 3.88 -26.78 -16.47
CA ARG A 807 2.84 -26.13 -17.31
C ARG A 807 2.23 -27.05 -18.35
N GLY A 808 3.02 -27.96 -18.91
CA GLY A 808 2.51 -28.91 -19.90
C GLY A 808 1.39 -29.79 -19.34
N GLU A 809 1.53 -30.21 -18.08
CA GLU A 809 0.49 -30.95 -17.35
C GLU A 809 -0.64 -30.03 -16.90
N LEU A 810 -0.33 -28.82 -16.42
CA LEU A 810 -1.32 -27.84 -15.97
C LEU A 810 -2.33 -27.49 -17.07
N ASP A 811 -1.86 -27.20 -18.28
CA ASP A 811 -2.72 -26.84 -19.43
C ASP A 811 -3.71 -27.98 -19.74
N SER A 812 -3.21 -29.22 -19.86
CA SER A 812 -4.06 -30.39 -20.14
C SER A 812 -5.00 -30.72 -18.98
N TRP A 813 -4.58 -30.46 -17.75
CA TRP A 813 -5.39 -30.65 -16.55
C TRP A 813 -6.52 -29.61 -16.45
N MET A 814 -6.24 -28.34 -16.75
CA MET A 814 -7.23 -27.26 -16.77
C MET A 814 -8.30 -27.47 -17.86
N GLU A 815 -7.89 -27.88 -19.06
CA GLU A 815 -8.83 -28.22 -20.15
C GLU A 815 -9.83 -29.31 -19.76
N ALA A 816 -9.40 -30.29 -18.95
CA ALA A 816 -10.25 -31.35 -18.46
C ALA A 816 -11.04 -30.97 -17.18
N LEU A 817 -10.54 -30.04 -16.37
CA LEU A 817 -11.20 -29.54 -15.17
C LEU A 817 -12.38 -28.62 -15.50
N LEU A 818 -12.17 -27.64 -16.38
CA LEU A 818 -13.14 -26.56 -16.64
C LEU A 818 -14.55 -27.07 -16.97
N PRO A 819 -14.75 -28.04 -17.89
CA PRO A 819 -16.09 -28.55 -18.19
C PRO A 819 -16.76 -29.23 -16.99
N LYS A 820 -16.00 -29.92 -16.13
CA LYS A 820 -16.50 -30.66 -14.98
C LYS A 820 -16.83 -29.76 -13.79
N LEU A 821 -16.06 -28.69 -13.62
CA LEU A 821 -16.31 -27.69 -12.58
C LEU A 821 -17.68 -27.03 -12.77
N PHE A 822 -18.08 -26.80 -14.03
CA PHE A 822 -19.28 -26.06 -14.41
C PHE A 822 -20.43 -26.92 -14.99
N SER A 823 -20.26 -28.23 -15.14
CA SER A 823 -21.34 -29.13 -15.58
C SER A 823 -22.44 -29.22 -14.52
N GLY A 824 -23.60 -28.59 -14.79
CA GLY A 824 -24.79 -28.58 -13.91
C GLY A 824 -25.50 -27.22 -13.81
N ASN A 825 -24.79 -26.10 -14.06
CA ASN A 825 -25.32 -24.74 -13.91
C ASN A 825 -25.63 -24.08 -15.26
N GLY A 826 -26.80 -24.40 -15.83
CA GLY A 826 -27.33 -23.72 -17.03
C GLY A 826 -26.53 -23.98 -18.32
N LYS A 827 -27.17 -23.80 -19.48
CA LYS A 827 -26.52 -23.97 -20.77
C LYS A 827 -25.39 -22.96 -20.91
N ALA A 828 -24.13 -23.40 -20.85
CA ALA A 828 -23.02 -22.65 -21.42
C ALA A 828 -23.33 -22.44 -22.91
N GLY A 829 -23.73 -21.23 -23.29
CA GLY A 829 -23.84 -20.84 -24.68
C GLY A 829 -22.49 -21.06 -25.34
N GLY A 830 -22.46 -21.74 -26.49
CA GLY A 830 -21.23 -22.20 -27.13
C GLY A 830 -20.13 -21.14 -27.12
N ILE A 831 -19.09 -21.38 -26.32
CA ILE A 831 -17.91 -20.53 -26.22
C ILE A 831 -17.15 -20.67 -27.54
N SER A 832 -17.04 -19.60 -28.31
CA SER A 832 -16.11 -19.56 -29.43
C SER A 832 -14.69 -19.45 -28.86
N LEU A 833 -13.91 -20.53 -28.96
CA LEU A 833 -12.48 -20.56 -28.57
C LEU A 833 -11.58 -19.68 -29.45
N LEU A 834 -12.16 -18.96 -30.43
CA LEU A 834 -11.44 -18.18 -31.44
C LEU A 834 -11.38 -16.68 -31.16
N ASP A 835 -12.02 -16.18 -30.10
CA ASP A 835 -11.97 -14.77 -29.73
C ASP A 835 -10.90 -14.50 -28.64
N PRO A 836 -10.06 -13.45 -28.78
CA PRO A 836 -9.10 -13.07 -27.74
C PRO A 836 -9.84 -12.71 -26.44
N PRO A 837 -9.32 -13.11 -25.26
CA PRO A 837 -9.93 -12.73 -23.98
C PRO A 837 -9.90 -11.21 -23.80
N GLU A 838 -10.69 -10.66 -22.86
CA GLU A 838 -10.45 -9.28 -22.43
C GLU A 838 -9.08 -9.19 -21.73
N PRO A 839 -8.33 -8.09 -21.92
CA PRO A 839 -7.04 -7.94 -21.27
C PRO A 839 -7.25 -7.76 -19.76
N ILE A 840 -6.48 -8.50 -18.97
CA ILE A 840 -6.52 -8.41 -17.50
C ILE A 840 -5.76 -7.20 -16.95
N PHE A 841 -5.01 -6.50 -17.81
CA PHE A 841 -4.30 -5.26 -17.50
C PHE A 841 -4.72 -4.15 -18.45
N ARG A 842 -4.85 -2.93 -17.94
CA ARG A 842 -4.94 -1.71 -18.75
C ARG A 842 -3.60 -1.02 -18.75
N LEU A 843 -3.22 -0.54 -19.94
CA LEU A 843 -1.98 0.16 -20.13
C LEU A 843 -2.25 1.57 -20.68
N SER A 844 -1.75 2.58 -19.99
CA SER A 844 -1.76 3.96 -20.48
C SER A 844 -0.34 4.41 -20.79
N MET A 845 -0.18 5.10 -21.93
CA MET A 845 1.12 5.52 -22.46
C MET A 845 1.21 7.04 -22.45
N ALA A 846 2.34 7.58 -21.99
CA ALA A 846 2.62 9.00 -22.03
C ALA A 846 4.03 9.28 -22.61
N PRO A 847 4.18 10.27 -23.51
CA PRO A 847 5.49 10.72 -23.95
C PRO A 847 6.21 11.45 -22.80
N GLY A 848 7.42 11.00 -22.46
CA GLY A 848 8.24 11.61 -21.40
C GLY A 848 9.45 10.75 -21.06
N LYS A 849 10.48 11.34 -20.46
CA LYS A 849 11.62 10.60 -19.91
C LYS A 849 11.41 10.38 -18.42
N HIS A 850 11.49 9.14 -17.96
CA HIS A 850 11.55 8.84 -16.53
C HIS A 850 12.89 9.39 -15.98
N ARG A 851 12.85 10.19 -14.91
CA ARG A 851 14.03 10.78 -14.24
C ARG A 851 14.40 10.06 -12.95
N SER A 852 13.96 8.82 -12.73
CA SER A 852 14.47 8.04 -11.59
C SER A 852 15.80 7.35 -11.99
N ASN A 853 16.75 7.36 -11.06
CA ASN A 853 17.94 6.50 -11.13
C ASN A 853 17.70 5.14 -10.43
N PHE A 854 16.45 4.83 -10.07
CA PHE A 854 16.08 3.65 -9.31
C PHE A 854 14.88 2.98 -9.94
N HIS A 855 15.05 1.71 -10.25
CA HIS A 855 14.02 0.88 -10.81
C HIS A 855 13.17 0.30 -9.67
N PRO A 856 11.83 0.42 -9.71
CA PRO A 856 10.96 -0.09 -8.66
C PRO A 856 11.14 -1.61 -8.46
N LEU A 857 11.56 -2.04 -7.27
CA LEU A 857 11.77 -3.44 -6.98
C LEU A 857 10.51 -4.11 -6.43
N PRO A 858 10.35 -5.44 -6.64
CA PRO A 858 9.36 -6.21 -5.89
C PRO A 858 9.59 -6.06 -4.37
N HIS A 859 8.53 -6.18 -3.57
CA HIS A 859 8.62 -6.06 -2.12
C HIS A 859 9.74 -6.95 -1.52
N ASN A 860 10.51 -6.39 -0.59
CA ASN A 860 11.63 -7.03 0.13
C ASN A 860 12.88 -7.34 -0.71
N TYR A 861 13.01 -6.80 -1.92
CA TYR A 861 14.27 -6.79 -2.66
C TYR A 861 15.06 -5.52 -2.41
N HIS A 862 16.38 -5.65 -2.32
CA HIS A 862 17.32 -4.57 -2.09
C HIS A 862 18.35 -4.55 -3.22
N PHE A 863 18.76 -3.35 -3.64
CA PHE A 863 19.91 -3.23 -4.53
C PHE A 863 21.21 -3.37 -3.72
N VAL A 864 21.95 -4.43 -3.99
CA VAL A 864 23.33 -4.63 -3.53
C VAL A 864 24.30 -4.39 -4.68
N LYS A 865 25.48 -3.90 -4.34
CA LYS A 865 26.52 -3.62 -5.33
C LYS A 865 27.40 -4.86 -5.50
N LEU A 866 27.61 -5.30 -6.73
CA LEU A 866 28.61 -6.32 -7.04
C LEU A 866 30.00 -5.68 -6.94
N GLU A 867 30.81 -6.10 -5.98
CA GLU A 867 32.13 -5.52 -5.69
C GLU A 867 33.23 -6.16 -6.53
N SER A 868 33.24 -7.49 -6.64
CA SER A 868 34.28 -8.22 -7.38
C SER A 868 33.77 -9.51 -7.98
N ILE A 869 34.44 -9.94 -9.06
CA ILE A 869 34.25 -11.22 -9.73
C ILE A 869 35.61 -11.88 -9.82
N GLU A 870 35.77 -13.04 -9.21
CA GLU A 870 37.02 -13.79 -9.18
C GLU A 870 36.83 -15.14 -9.86
N SER A 871 37.57 -15.41 -10.93
CA SER A 871 37.51 -16.73 -11.59
C SER A 871 38.20 -17.78 -10.72
N ILE A 872 37.53 -18.94 -10.55
CA ILE A 872 38.01 -20.06 -9.72
C ILE A 872 38.36 -21.31 -10.53
N VAL A 873 38.53 -21.14 -11.85
CA VAL A 873 38.92 -22.20 -12.79
C VAL A 873 40.20 -21.81 -13.51
N SER A 874 40.91 -22.81 -14.03
CA SER A 874 42.08 -22.57 -14.86
C SER A 874 41.73 -21.81 -16.14
N LEU A 875 42.64 -20.93 -16.60
CA LEU A 875 42.46 -20.18 -17.83
C LEU A 875 42.24 -21.11 -19.03
N GLY A 876 41.16 -20.90 -19.77
CA GLY A 876 40.81 -21.70 -20.95
C GLY A 876 39.97 -22.95 -20.66
N TYR A 877 39.58 -23.20 -19.40
CA TYR A 877 38.61 -24.24 -19.09
C TYR A 877 37.24 -23.93 -19.71
N SER A 878 36.58 -24.95 -20.26
CA SER A 878 35.36 -24.79 -21.06
C SER A 878 34.10 -24.47 -20.24
N ARG A 879 34.16 -24.56 -18.91
CA ARG A 879 33.03 -24.25 -18.02
C ARG A 879 33.43 -23.16 -17.04
N PRO A 880 33.12 -21.88 -17.34
CA PRO A 880 33.45 -20.77 -16.46
C PRO A 880 32.79 -20.92 -15.08
N ALA A 881 33.57 -20.74 -14.02
CA ALA A 881 33.08 -20.60 -12.65
C ALA A 881 33.78 -19.44 -11.95
N ALA A 882 33.05 -18.73 -11.09
CA ALA A 882 33.56 -17.56 -10.39
C ALA A 882 32.91 -17.37 -9.00
N ILE A 883 33.63 -16.66 -8.13
CA ILE A 883 33.10 -16.09 -6.90
C ILE A 883 32.66 -14.65 -7.17
N PHE A 884 31.42 -14.35 -6.82
CA PHE A 884 30.82 -13.03 -6.92
C PHE A 884 30.65 -12.45 -5.52
N THR A 885 31.34 -11.35 -5.22
CA THR A 885 31.26 -10.69 -3.92
C THR A 885 30.34 -9.48 -3.98
N PHE A 886 29.36 -9.43 -3.11
CA PHE A 886 28.38 -8.35 -2.96
C PHE A 886 28.66 -7.53 -1.69
N ASP A 887 28.57 -6.21 -1.83
CA ASP A 887 28.69 -5.25 -0.74
C ASP A 887 27.32 -5.01 -0.09
N LEU A 888 27.22 -5.34 1.21
CA LEU A 888 26.00 -5.19 2.01
C LEU A 888 25.98 -3.86 2.80
N LYS A 889 27.02 -3.03 2.74
CA LYS A 889 27.08 -1.77 3.49
C LYS A 889 25.88 -0.88 3.19
N ASN A 890 25.26 -0.35 4.25
CA ASN A 890 24.12 0.54 4.19
C ASN A 890 22.85 -0.07 3.55
N THR A 891 22.78 -1.39 3.35
CA THR A 891 21.58 -2.05 2.80
C THR A 891 20.60 -2.52 3.89
N GLY A 892 21.09 -2.73 5.11
CA GLY A 892 20.32 -3.30 6.22
C GLY A 892 20.06 -4.80 6.12
N LEU A 893 20.55 -5.45 5.05
CA LEU A 893 20.45 -6.90 4.88
C LEU A 893 21.34 -7.62 5.89
N LYS A 894 20.81 -8.70 6.47
CA LYS A 894 21.53 -9.64 7.32
C LYS A 894 21.25 -11.05 6.82
N TYR A 895 22.22 -11.93 6.99
CA TYR A 895 22.13 -13.31 6.58
C TYR A 895 22.90 -14.19 7.57
N ASP A 896 22.50 -15.44 7.70
CA ASP A 896 23.21 -16.47 8.47
C ASP A 896 23.88 -17.47 7.53
N VAL A 897 24.86 -18.21 8.05
CA VAL A 897 25.52 -19.27 7.27
C VAL A 897 24.52 -20.35 6.90
N GLY A 898 24.53 -20.73 5.61
CA GLY A 898 23.58 -21.69 5.07
C GLY A 898 22.37 -21.05 4.38
N ASP A 899 22.16 -19.74 4.52
CA ASP A 899 21.11 -19.03 3.81
C ASP A 899 21.34 -18.96 2.28
N HIS A 900 20.27 -18.60 1.57
CA HIS A 900 20.29 -18.38 0.11
C HIS A 900 20.15 -16.90 -0.24
N LEU A 901 20.81 -16.50 -1.32
CA LEU A 901 20.57 -15.23 -1.99
C LEU A 901 19.61 -15.46 -3.17
N ALA A 902 18.41 -14.88 -3.09
CA ALA A 902 17.50 -14.78 -4.22
C ALA A 902 17.90 -13.59 -5.08
N LEU A 903 18.31 -13.84 -6.33
CA LEU A 903 18.82 -12.83 -7.25
C LEU A 903 17.87 -12.64 -8.44
N LEU A 904 17.41 -11.41 -8.66
CA LEU A 904 16.59 -11.03 -9.80
C LEU A 904 17.47 -10.66 -11.01
N PRO A 905 17.45 -11.44 -12.11
CA PRO A 905 18.24 -11.13 -13.29
C PRO A 905 17.59 -10.03 -14.14
N ARG A 906 18.25 -9.64 -15.23
CA ARG A 906 17.73 -8.71 -16.24
C ARG A 906 17.91 -9.29 -17.63
N ASN A 907 16.96 -9.04 -18.52
CA ASN A 907 17.13 -9.38 -19.93
C ASN A 907 18.32 -8.61 -20.54
N PRO A 908 19.10 -9.24 -21.44
CA PRO A 908 20.15 -8.54 -22.16
C PRO A 908 19.58 -7.36 -22.96
N ALA A 909 20.26 -6.21 -22.93
CA ALA A 909 19.84 -5.02 -23.66
C ALA A 909 19.62 -5.30 -25.16
N THR A 910 20.45 -6.16 -25.75
CA THR A 910 20.32 -6.60 -27.15
C THR A 910 19.00 -7.30 -27.45
N VAL A 911 18.48 -8.12 -26.53
CA VAL A 911 17.19 -8.80 -26.66
C VAL A 911 16.05 -7.79 -26.54
N VAL A 912 16.11 -6.90 -25.54
CA VAL A 912 15.10 -5.85 -25.33
C VAL A 912 15.03 -4.90 -26.51
N ASP A 913 16.20 -4.47 -27.03
CA ASP A 913 16.28 -3.62 -28.21
C ASP A 913 15.70 -4.32 -29.43
N ARG A 914 16.02 -5.61 -29.65
CA ARG A 914 15.46 -6.38 -30.76
C ARG A 914 13.93 -6.45 -30.71
N VAL A 915 13.35 -6.73 -29.53
CA VAL A 915 11.88 -6.75 -29.34
C VAL A 915 11.27 -5.37 -29.57
N LEU A 916 11.85 -4.30 -29.01
CA LEU A 916 11.35 -2.93 -29.24
C LEU A 916 11.39 -2.53 -30.73
N HIS A 917 12.48 -2.83 -31.43
CA HIS A 917 12.64 -2.42 -32.84
C HIS A 917 11.79 -3.24 -33.81
N LEU A 918 11.74 -4.56 -33.63
CA LEU A 918 11.10 -5.46 -34.60
C LEU A 918 9.61 -5.66 -34.32
N TYR A 919 9.19 -5.60 -33.06
CA TYR A 919 7.82 -5.90 -32.65
C TYR A 919 7.01 -4.64 -32.29
N PHE A 920 7.66 -3.62 -31.71
CA PHE A 920 7.02 -2.36 -31.31
C PHE A 920 7.67 -1.12 -31.94
N PRO A 921 7.83 -1.06 -33.28
CA PRO A 921 8.53 0.05 -33.94
C PRO A 921 7.94 1.44 -33.63
N GLN A 922 6.67 1.50 -33.23
CA GLN A 922 5.95 2.70 -32.84
C GLN A 922 6.16 3.13 -31.37
N ILE A 923 6.78 2.30 -30.52
CA ILE A 923 7.01 2.57 -29.10
C ILE A 923 8.50 2.79 -28.86
N THR A 924 8.88 4.00 -28.45
CA THR A 924 10.25 4.25 -28.00
C THR A 924 10.48 3.59 -26.65
N GLY A 925 11.67 3.02 -26.42
CA GLY A 925 12.02 2.39 -25.13
C GLY A 925 11.85 3.31 -23.91
N ASP A 926 11.98 4.62 -24.08
CA ASP A 926 11.79 5.63 -23.03
C ASP A 926 10.32 5.97 -22.75
N CYS A 927 9.36 5.40 -23.50
CA CYS A 927 7.94 5.69 -23.33
C CYS A 927 7.49 5.29 -21.92
N LEU A 928 6.88 6.22 -21.19
CA LEU A 928 6.33 5.95 -19.87
C LEU A 928 5.03 5.16 -20.01
N LEU A 929 4.95 4.05 -19.29
CA LEU A 929 3.82 3.14 -19.20
C LEU A 929 3.26 3.21 -17.79
N SER A 930 1.94 3.28 -17.65
CA SER A 930 1.24 3.03 -16.39
C SER A 930 0.34 1.81 -16.57
N VAL A 931 0.53 0.82 -15.69
CA VAL A 931 -0.12 -0.49 -15.75
C VAL A 931 -1.08 -0.64 -14.59
N GLU A 932 -2.34 -0.91 -14.89
CA GLU A 932 -3.41 -1.10 -13.90
C GLU A 932 -4.03 -2.49 -14.09
N SER A 933 -4.29 -3.20 -12.99
CA SER A 933 -5.11 -4.43 -13.04
C SER A 933 -6.56 -4.07 -13.38
N VAL A 934 -7.17 -4.84 -14.29
CA VAL A 934 -8.61 -4.71 -14.61
C VAL A 934 -9.45 -5.35 -13.51
N ASP A 935 -8.92 -6.35 -12.81
CA ASP A 935 -9.54 -6.94 -11.61
C ASP A 935 -9.33 -5.99 -10.42
N PRO A 936 -10.39 -5.41 -9.82
CA PRO A 936 -10.30 -4.55 -8.64
C PRO A 936 -9.75 -5.25 -7.39
N LEU A 937 -9.76 -6.59 -7.39
CA LEU A 937 -9.21 -7.46 -6.34
C LEU A 937 -7.86 -8.09 -6.75
N GLY A 938 -7.38 -7.81 -7.96
CA GLY A 938 -6.16 -8.38 -8.51
C GLY A 938 -4.95 -7.49 -8.18
N ASP A 939 -3.93 -8.08 -7.56
CA ASP A 939 -2.63 -7.44 -7.41
C ASP A 939 -2.02 -7.16 -8.79
N CYS A 940 -1.70 -5.90 -9.10
CA CYS A 940 -0.88 -5.58 -10.27
C CYS A 940 0.58 -5.94 -9.95
N PRO A 941 1.20 -6.92 -10.64
CA PRO A 941 2.58 -7.30 -10.36
C PRO A 941 3.60 -6.28 -10.91
N PHE A 942 3.13 -5.26 -11.63
CA PHE A 942 3.93 -4.23 -12.25
C PHE A 942 3.83 -2.90 -11.45
N PRO A 943 4.90 -2.10 -11.42
CA PRO A 943 4.87 -0.77 -10.84
C PRO A 943 3.86 0.15 -11.51
N ALA A 944 3.33 1.12 -10.76
CA ALA A 944 2.34 2.08 -11.27
C ALA A 944 2.85 2.95 -12.43
N ALA A 945 4.16 3.17 -12.54
CA ALA A 945 4.79 3.85 -13.67
C ALA A 945 6.20 3.29 -13.93
N LEU A 946 6.48 2.94 -15.19
CA LEU A 946 7.79 2.47 -15.66
C LEU A 946 7.93 2.69 -17.16
N THR A 947 9.15 2.76 -17.69
CA THR A 947 9.35 2.84 -19.14
C THR A 947 9.14 1.49 -19.82
N ALA A 948 8.81 1.50 -21.12
CA ALA A 948 8.70 0.28 -21.92
C ALA A 948 9.98 -0.56 -21.87
N ARG A 949 11.14 0.08 -21.87
CA ARG A 949 12.44 -0.59 -21.70
C ARG A 949 12.57 -1.24 -20.32
N GLU A 950 12.18 -0.56 -19.25
CA GLU A 950 12.26 -1.12 -17.89
C GLU A 950 11.36 -2.33 -17.73
N LEU A 951 10.13 -2.27 -18.26
CA LEU A 951 9.18 -3.38 -18.26
C LEU A 951 9.81 -4.64 -18.89
N LEU A 952 10.32 -4.48 -20.11
CA LEU A 952 10.93 -5.56 -20.88
C LEU A 952 12.29 -6.00 -20.33
N THR A 953 13.00 -5.15 -19.58
CA THR A 953 14.30 -5.50 -19.01
C THR A 953 14.17 -6.29 -17.71
N GLN A 954 13.17 -6.00 -16.88
CA GLN A 954 13.15 -6.42 -15.48
C GLN A 954 11.94 -7.24 -15.07
N TYR A 955 10.83 -7.17 -15.80
CA TYR A 955 9.58 -7.78 -15.35
C TYR A 955 9.14 -8.94 -16.22
N LEU A 956 9.36 -8.92 -17.54
CA LEU A 956 8.93 -10.01 -18.43
C LEU A 956 10.11 -10.92 -18.80
N ASP A 957 9.93 -12.25 -18.69
CA ASP A 957 10.96 -13.22 -19.06
C ASP A 957 10.99 -13.46 -20.58
N LEU A 958 11.76 -12.63 -21.27
CA LEU A 958 11.92 -12.66 -22.72
C LEU A 958 12.87 -13.77 -23.19
N CYS A 959 13.72 -14.28 -22.30
CA CYS A 959 14.74 -15.29 -22.60
C CYS A 959 14.28 -16.71 -22.24
N GLY A 960 13.14 -16.85 -21.57
CA GLY A 960 12.51 -18.13 -21.25
C GLY A 960 11.99 -18.89 -22.47
N ARG A 961 11.71 -20.18 -22.25
CA ARG A 961 11.15 -21.09 -23.26
C ARG A 961 9.64 -20.82 -23.44
N PRO A 962 9.13 -20.59 -24.66
CA PRO A 962 7.71 -20.39 -24.94
C PRO A 962 6.85 -21.61 -24.57
N SER A 963 5.63 -21.38 -24.07
CA SER A 963 4.65 -22.44 -23.78
C SER A 963 3.64 -22.63 -24.91
N ARG A 964 2.95 -23.78 -24.94
CA ARG A 964 1.82 -23.99 -25.87
C ARG A 964 0.71 -22.97 -25.68
N SER A 965 0.37 -22.65 -24.43
CA SER A 965 -0.60 -21.59 -24.11
C SER A 965 -0.22 -20.23 -24.72
N PHE A 966 1.06 -19.84 -24.65
CA PHE A 966 1.56 -18.61 -25.29
C PHE A 966 1.36 -18.61 -26.82
N LEU A 967 1.73 -19.70 -27.49
CA LEU A 967 1.56 -19.85 -28.94
C LEU A 967 0.08 -19.86 -29.34
N ARG A 968 -0.78 -20.51 -28.55
CA ARG A 968 -2.24 -20.50 -28.73
C ARG A 968 -2.82 -19.10 -28.57
N GLN A 969 -2.33 -18.31 -27.62
CA GLN A 969 -2.78 -16.93 -27.44
C GLN A 969 -2.32 -16.03 -28.58
N LEU A 970 -1.08 -16.18 -29.06
CA LEU A 970 -0.61 -15.49 -30.27
C LEU A 970 -1.49 -15.83 -31.49
N PHE A 971 -1.87 -17.10 -31.66
CA PHE A 971 -2.73 -17.52 -32.78
C PHE A 971 -4.03 -16.70 -32.90
N LEU A 972 -4.59 -16.23 -31.78
CA LEU A 972 -5.80 -15.39 -31.78
C LEU A 972 -5.60 -14.02 -32.45
N PHE A 973 -4.37 -13.52 -32.49
CA PHE A 973 -3.98 -12.23 -33.08
C PHE A 973 -3.32 -12.37 -34.46
N ALA A 974 -3.17 -13.59 -34.97
CA ALA A 974 -2.58 -13.83 -36.28
C ALA A 974 -3.50 -13.32 -37.40
N THR A 975 -2.96 -12.47 -38.28
CA THR A 975 -3.71 -11.80 -39.37
C THR A 975 -3.57 -12.51 -40.72
N SER A 976 -2.55 -13.36 -40.90
CA SER A 976 -2.35 -14.15 -42.12
C SER A 976 -2.72 -15.63 -41.92
N ARG A 977 -3.12 -16.29 -43.01
CA ARG A 977 -3.47 -17.72 -42.98
C ARG A 977 -2.25 -18.59 -42.70
N GLU A 978 -1.11 -18.19 -43.26
CA GLU A 978 0.17 -18.88 -43.11
C GLU A 978 0.62 -18.87 -41.65
N ALA A 979 0.58 -17.72 -40.97
CA ALA A 979 0.93 -17.61 -39.56
C ALA A 979 -0.04 -18.39 -38.66
N ARG A 980 -1.34 -18.39 -38.99
CA ARG A 980 -2.35 -19.20 -38.28
C ARG A 980 -2.08 -20.69 -38.40
N ASP A 981 -1.77 -21.16 -39.61
CA ASP A 981 -1.50 -22.59 -39.85
C ASP A 981 -0.19 -23.01 -39.18
N GLU A 982 0.85 -22.17 -39.21
CA GLU A 982 2.13 -22.41 -38.52
C GLU A 982 1.96 -22.47 -37.00
N LEU A 983 1.37 -21.45 -36.38
CA LEU A 983 1.12 -21.44 -34.93
C LEU A 983 0.25 -22.62 -34.50
N ARG A 984 -0.80 -22.95 -35.27
CA ARG A 984 -1.68 -24.11 -34.99
C ARG A 984 -0.91 -25.43 -35.04
N CYS A 985 0.04 -25.60 -35.97
CA CYS A 985 0.90 -26.79 -35.97
C CYS A 985 1.81 -26.88 -34.73
N LEU A 986 2.15 -25.76 -34.10
CA LEU A 986 3.03 -25.74 -32.94
C LEU A 986 2.30 -26.02 -31.61
N PHE A 987 1.06 -25.55 -31.41
CA PHE A 987 0.38 -25.73 -30.11
C PHE A 987 -0.64 -26.88 -30.07
N GLU A 988 -1.20 -27.30 -31.20
CA GLU A 988 -2.25 -28.33 -31.24
C GLU A 988 -1.63 -29.73 -31.30
N LYS A 989 -1.79 -30.52 -30.22
CA LYS A 989 -1.14 -31.83 -30.05
C LYS A 989 -1.60 -32.88 -31.09
N ASP A 990 -2.86 -32.83 -31.53
CA ASP A 990 -3.46 -33.82 -32.44
C ASP A 990 -3.62 -33.30 -33.88
N ASN A 991 -2.89 -32.26 -34.27
CA ASN A 991 -3.01 -31.67 -35.60
C ASN A 991 -2.38 -32.60 -36.66
N PRO A 992 -3.16 -33.13 -37.62
CA PRO A 992 -2.66 -34.07 -38.63
C PRO A 992 -1.63 -33.46 -39.60
N ASN A 993 -1.49 -32.12 -39.61
CA ASN A 993 -0.49 -31.41 -40.41
C ASN A 993 0.78 -31.04 -39.61
N SER A 994 0.83 -31.36 -38.31
CA SER A 994 2.02 -31.14 -37.48
C SER A 994 2.97 -32.33 -37.57
N SER A 995 4.27 -32.07 -37.61
CA SER A 995 5.28 -33.13 -37.49
C SER A 995 5.45 -33.56 -36.03
N ASP A 996 5.69 -34.84 -35.77
CA ASP A 996 5.97 -35.34 -34.42
C ASP A 996 7.06 -34.52 -33.72
N GLY A 997 6.72 -34.01 -32.53
CA GLY A 997 7.58 -33.18 -31.69
C GLY A 997 7.87 -31.78 -32.27
N ALA A 998 7.00 -31.24 -33.12
CA ALA A 998 7.18 -29.90 -33.73
C ALA A 998 7.38 -28.81 -32.67
N PHE A 999 6.56 -28.83 -31.62
CA PHE A 999 6.64 -27.88 -30.50
C PHE A 999 7.99 -27.94 -29.79
N GLU A 1000 8.46 -29.13 -29.45
CA GLU A 1000 9.69 -29.34 -28.69
C GLU A 1000 10.89 -28.88 -29.51
N LYS A 1001 10.97 -29.28 -30.79
CA LYS A 1001 12.03 -28.86 -31.71
C LYS A 1001 12.06 -27.34 -31.93
N TYR A 1002 10.87 -26.73 -32.05
CA TYR A 1002 10.76 -25.30 -32.24
C TYR A 1002 11.22 -24.54 -31.00
N THR A 1003 10.63 -24.83 -29.83
CA THR A 1003 10.89 -24.12 -28.57
C THR A 1003 12.26 -24.41 -27.97
N ASP A 1004 12.90 -25.51 -28.35
CA ASP A 1004 14.30 -25.78 -27.99
C ASP A 1004 15.27 -24.77 -28.64
N THR A 1005 14.86 -24.12 -29.73
CA THR A 1005 15.67 -23.14 -30.45
C THR A 1005 15.15 -21.69 -30.38
N HIS A 1006 14.02 -21.44 -29.71
CA HIS A 1006 13.41 -20.10 -29.66
C HIS A 1006 13.04 -19.72 -28.23
N THR A 1007 13.34 -18.48 -27.84
CA THR A 1007 12.81 -17.85 -26.62
C THR A 1007 11.50 -17.10 -26.89
N PHE A 1008 10.82 -16.60 -25.87
CA PHE A 1008 9.66 -15.70 -26.05
C PHE A 1008 9.99 -14.52 -26.99
N ALA A 1009 11.15 -13.89 -26.82
CA ALA A 1009 11.58 -12.81 -27.71
C ALA A 1009 11.81 -13.26 -29.15
N ASP A 1010 12.37 -14.45 -29.38
CA ASP A 1010 12.56 -14.97 -30.74
C ASP A 1010 11.19 -15.16 -31.43
N VAL A 1011 10.24 -15.82 -30.76
CA VAL A 1011 8.89 -16.04 -31.31
C VAL A 1011 8.15 -14.73 -31.59
N LEU A 1012 8.21 -13.76 -30.66
CA LEU A 1012 7.62 -12.45 -30.92
C LEU A 1012 8.23 -11.82 -32.17
N CYS A 1013 9.56 -11.86 -32.33
CA CYS A 1013 10.22 -11.30 -33.51
C CYS A 1013 9.86 -12.03 -34.81
N ASP A 1014 9.78 -13.36 -34.79
CA ASP A 1014 9.46 -14.18 -35.97
C ASP A 1014 8.05 -13.87 -36.51
N PHE A 1015 7.08 -13.69 -35.61
CA PHE A 1015 5.69 -13.41 -35.97
C PHE A 1015 5.32 -11.92 -35.93
N GLY A 1016 6.26 -11.01 -35.66
CA GLY A 1016 5.99 -9.58 -35.43
C GLY A 1016 5.34 -8.84 -36.60
N ALA A 1017 5.47 -9.34 -37.83
CA ALA A 1017 4.82 -8.75 -39.01
C ALA A 1017 3.38 -9.26 -39.24
N THR A 1018 3.03 -10.42 -38.68
CA THR A 1018 1.80 -11.18 -39.02
C THR A 1018 0.94 -11.50 -37.80
N CYS A 1019 1.41 -11.20 -36.58
CA CYS A 1019 0.73 -11.42 -35.32
C CYS A 1019 1.13 -10.35 -34.30
N LEU A 1020 0.25 -9.36 -34.09
CA LEU A 1020 0.50 -8.19 -33.23
C LEU A 1020 -0.60 -8.03 -32.16
N PRO A 1021 -0.61 -8.85 -31.08
CA PRO A 1021 -1.33 -8.54 -29.86
C PRO A 1021 -1.03 -7.10 -29.39
N PRO A 1022 -2.06 -6.37 -28.93
CA PRO A 1022 -1.85 -5.12 -28.21
C PRO A 1022 -0.94 -5.32 -26.99
N PHE A 1023 -0.18 -4.30 -26.62
CA PHE A 1023 0.89 -4.37 -25.62
C PHE A 1023 0.41 -4.89 -24.24
N GLU A 1024 -0.82 -4.57 -23.87
CA GLU A 1024 -1.50 -5.04 -22.65
C GLU A 1024 -1.72 -6.55 -22.57
N TYR A 1025 -1.85 -7.24 -23.72
CA TYR A 1025 -1.96 -8.70 -23.75
C TYR A 1025 -0.63 -9.39 -23.43
N LEU A 1026 0.49 -8.79 -23.85
CA LEU A 1026 1.82 -9.35 -23.58
C LEU A 1026 2.10 -9.47 -22.08
N LEU A 1027 1.54 -8.57 -21.26
CA LEU A 1027 1.65 -8.60 -19.80
C LEU A 1027 1.08 -9.88 -19.17
N SER A 1028 0.15 -10.54 -19.87
CA SER A 1028 -0.45 -11.81 -19.45
C SER A 1028 0.10 -13.02 -20.22
N MET A 1029 0.62 -12.80 -21.43
CA MET A 1029 1.13 -13.86 -22.31
C MET A 1029 2.57 -14.27 -21.96
N VAL A 1030 3.42 -13.30 -21.60
CA VAL A 1030 4.82 -13.55 -21.24
C VAL A 1030 4.94 -13.62 -19.73
N PRO A 1031 5.55 -14.68 -19.16
CA PRO A 1031 5.68 -14.82 -17.71
C PRO A 1031 6.57 -13.73 -17.11
N ALA A 1032 6.40 -13.48 -15.81
CA ALA A 1032 7.28 -12.57 -15.09
C ALA A 1032 8.67 -13.19 -14.87
N ILE A 1033 9.72 -12.36 -14.78
CA ILE A 1033 11.06 -12.82 -14.39
C ILE A 1033 11.01 -13.34 -12.94
N CYS A 1034 11.38 -14.60 -12.76
CA CYS A 1034 11.52 -15.20 -11.43
C CYS A 1034 12.95 -15.01 -10.88
N PRO A 1035 13.11 -14.81 -9.55
CA PRO A 1035 14.41 -14.79 -8.91
C PRO A 1035 15.07 -16.17 -8.93
N ARG A 1036 16.41 -16.21 -8.98
CA ARG A 1036 17.19 -17.45 -8.87
C ARG A 1036 17.87 -17.53 -7.52
N LEU A 1037 17.72 -18.65 -6.83
CA LEU A 1037 18.35 -18.91 -5.53
C LEU A 1037 19.77 -19.43 -5.72
N TYR A 1038 20.69 -18.93 -4.90
CA TYR A 1038 22.06 -19.42 -4.79
C TYR A 1038 22.44 -19.56 -3.32
N SER A 1039 23.09 -20.66 -2.95
CA SER A 1039 23.62 -20.87 -1.60
C SER A 1039 24.73 -19.87 -1.32
N ILE A 1040 24.64 -19.18 -0.17
CA ILE A 1040 25.62 -18.16 0.20
C ILE A 1040 26.95 -18.85 0.57
N ALA A 1041 28.03 -18.40 -0.05
CA ALA A 1041 29.36 -18.99 0.04
C ALA A 1041 30.31 -18.28 1.01
N SER A 1042 29.77 -17.49 1.94
CA SER A 1042 30.54 -16.73 2.93
C SER A 1042 29.89 -16.73 4.31
N SER A 1043 30.66 -16.38 5.34
CA SER A 1043 30.14 -16.21 6.70
C SER A 1043 30.08 -14.74 7.15
N PRO A 1044 28.99 -14.30 7.82
CA PRO A 1044 28.91 -12.96 8.39
C PRO A 1044 29.92 -12.76 9.53
N LEU A 1045 30.35 -13.84 10.21
CA LEU A 1045 31.43 -13.76 11.22
C LEU A 1045 32.81 -13.56 10.60
N HIS A 1046 32.97 -13.94 9.32
CA HIS A 1046 34.20 -13.69 8.58
C HIS A 1046 34.21 -12.26 8.02
N ARG A 1047 33.10 -11.83 7.41
CA ARG A 1047 32.90 -10.45 6.91
C ARG A 1047 31.43 -10.05 7.03
N GLU A 1048 31.11 -9.18 8.01
CA GLU A 1048 29.73 -8.76 8.30
C GLU A 1048 29.06 -8.00 7.13
N ASP A 1049 29.86 -7.20 6.43
CA ASP A 1049 29.40 -6.30 5.37
C ASP A 1049 29.48 -6.91 3.94
N LYS A 1050 29.84 -8.19 3.81
CA LYS A 1050 30.05 -8.81 2.48
C LYS A 1050 29.40 -10.17 2.36
N LEU A 1051 28.94 -10.49 1.17
CA LEU A 1051 28.34 -11.77 0.83
C LEU A 1051 28.94 -12.32 -0.46
N ASP A 1052 29.36 -13.58 -0.47
CA ASP A 1052 29.88 -14.25 -1.66
C ASP A 1052 28.88 -15.26 -2.22
N LEU A 1053 28.81 -15.36 -3.54
CA LEU A 1053 28.22 -16.48 -4.26
C LEU A 1053 29.28 -17.22 -5.07
N LEU A 1054 29.22 -18.55 -5.10
CA LEU A 1054 30.05 -19.38 -5.98
C LEU A 1054 29.15 -19.93 -7.09
N VAL A 1055 29.39 -19.49 -8.33
CA VAL A 1055 28.48 -19.74 -9.46
C VAL A 1055 29.23 -20.29 -10.65
N VAL A 1056 28.65 -21.31 -11.31
CA VAL A 1056 29.08 -21.82 -12.62
C VAL A 1056 28.16 -21.29 -13.71
N LEU A 1057 28.72 -20.96 -14.88
CA LEU A 1057 27.93 -20.54 -16.02
C LEU A 1057 27.08 -21.71 -16.53
N ASN A 1058 25.75 -21.53 -16.57
CA ASN A 1058 24.84 -22.53 -17.09
C ASN A 1058 24.75 -22.42 -18.61
N GLU A 1059 25.44 -23.31 -19.34
CA GLU A 1059 25.39 -23.39 -20.79
C GLU A 1059 24.99 -24.79 -21.28
N TRP A 1060 24.19 -24.85 -22.34
CA TRP A 1060 23.82 -26.08 -23.02
C TRP A 1060 23.78 -25.89 -24.54
N LYS A 1061 23.64 -26.99 -25.29
CA LYS A 1061 23.42 -26.93 -26.74
C LYS A 1061 21.98 -27.25 -27.07
N ASP A 1062 21.39 -26.45 -27.96
CA ASP A 1062 20.09 -26.78 -28.55
C ASP A 1062 20.22 -27.87 -29.62
N SER A 1063 19.08 -28.30 -30.17
CA SER A 1063 18.94 -29.31 -31.24
C SER A 1063 19.60 -28.91 -32.56
N LYS A 1064 19.88 -27.61 -32.76
CA LYS A 1064 20.69 -27.08 -33.86
C LYS A 1064 22.17 -26.93 -33.49
N SER A 1065 22.57 -27.43 -32.33
CA SER A 1065 23.92 -27.33 -31.76
C SER A 1065 24.40 -25.89 -31.48
N ASN A 1066 23.49 -24.92 -31.35
CA ASN A 1066 23.84 -23.58 -30.91
C ASN A 1066 24.01 -23.55 -29.40
N ASN A 1067 24.93 -22.71 -28.91
CA ASN A 1067 25.12 -22.51 -27.49
C ASN A 1067 23.98 -21.66 -26.90
N ARG A 1068 23.38 -22.16 -25.83
CA ARG A 1068 22.35 -21.50 -25.03
C ARG A 1068 22.90 -21.28 -23.63
N VAL A 1069 22.46 -20.20 -22.99
CA VAL A 1069 22.96 -19.78 -21.67
C VAL A 1069 21.78 -19.41 -20.78
N GLY A 1070 21.85 -19.75 -19.50
CA GLY A 1070 20.83 -19.39 -18.52
C GLY A 1070 20.85 -17.90 -18.21
N LEU A 1071 19.67 -17.26 -18.15
CA LEU A 1071 19.50 -15.81 -17.99
C LEU A 1071 20.28 -15.24 -16.80
N THR A 1072 20.16 -15.84 -15.61
CA THR A 1072 20.80 -15.33 -14.39
C THR A 1072 22.32 -15.48 -14.40
N THR A 1073 22.82 -16.63 -14.82
CA THR A 1073 24.27 -16.85 -14.90
C THR A 1073 24.88 -16.00 -16.01
N GLN A 1074 24.19 -15.83 -17.14
CA GLN A 1074 24.63 -14.91 -18.20
C GLN A 1074 24.69 -13.47 -17.68
N PHE A 1075 23.68 -13.02 -16.93
CA PHE A 1075 23.64 -11.70 -16.32
C PHE A 1075 24.83 -11.47 -15.38
N LEU A 1076 25.15 -12.44 -14.51
CA LEU A 1076 26.29 -12.37 -13.61
C LEU A 1076 27.64 -12.36 -14.33
N PHE A 1077 27.87 -13.29 -15.27
CA PHE A 1077 29.16 -13.38 -15.96
C PHE A 1077 29.41 -12.23 -16.95
N ASN A 1078 28.35 -11.57 -17.42
CA ASN A 1078 28.46 -10.34 -18.22
C ASN A 1078 28.48 -9.06 -17.36
N ALA A 1079 28.30 -9.18 -16.04
CA ALA A 1079 28.32 -8.04 -15.14
C ALA A 1079 29.72 -7.44 -15.05
N LYS A 1080 29.76 -6.12 -14.85
CA LYS A 1080 30.98 -5.43 -14.44
C LYS A 1080 30.89 -5.18 -12.93
N PRO A 1081 32.03 -5.17 -12.21
CA PRO A 1081 32.08 -4.61 -10.87
C PRO A 1081 31.37 -3.25 -10.81
N GLU A 1082 30.79 -2.92 -9.67
CA GLU A 1082 29.96 -1.74 -9.38
C GLU A 1082 28.50 -1.81 -9.84
N ILE A 1083 28.07 -2.84 -10.60
CA ILE A 1083 26.66 -2.98 -10.97
C ILE A 1083 25.79 -3.21 -9.73
N LYS A 1084 24.60 -2.59 -9.72
CA LYS A 1084 23.58 -2.85 -8.71
C LYS A 1084 22.70 -4.01 -9.13
N VAL A 1085 22.61 -5.03 -8.28
CA VAL A 1085 21.82 -6.24 -8.46
C VAL A 1085 20.71 -6.26 -7.40
N ALA A 1086 19.50 -6.62 -7.82
CA ALA A 1086 18.36 -6.74 -6.91
C ALA A 1086 18.38 -8.11 -6.24
N VAL A 1087 18.44 -8.14 -4.92
CA VAL A 1087 18.55 -9.37 -4.14
C VAL A 1087 17.61 -9.39 -2.93
N GLN A 1088 17.31 -10.59 -2.46
CA GLN A 1088 16.64 -10.85 -1.19
C GLN A 1088 17.32 -12.02 -0.49
N ILE A 1089 17.48 -11.96 0.84
CA ILE A 1089 17.96 -13.10 1.63
C ILE A 1089 16.79 -14.03 1.93
N ARG A 1090 17.02 -15.34 1.74
CA ARG A 1090 16.07 -16.41 2.06
C ARG A 1090 16.74 -17.37 3.03
N ARG A 1091 15.98 -17.79 4.05
CA ARG A 1091 16.48 -18.74 5.03
C ARG A 1091 16.75 -20.08 4.35
N GLY A 1092 17.96 -20.60 4.53
CA GLY A 1092 18.35 -21.88 3.95
C GLY A 1092 18.13 -23.08 4.86
N ILE A 1093 18.22 -24.27 4.27
CA ILE A 1093 17.93 -25.54 4.96
C ILE A 1093 19.17 -26.05 5.69
N LEU A 1094 20.36 -25.86 5.10
CA LEU A 1094 21.61 -26.30 5.71
C LEU A 1094 21.99 -25.38 6.87
N GLN A 1095 21.72 -25.79 8.10
CA GLN A 1095 22.10 -25.05 9.30
C GLN A 1095 23.24 -25.75 10.03
N LEU A 1096 24.18 -25.00 10.59
CA LEU A 1096 25.21 -25.56 11.47
C LEU A 1096 24.58 -26.12 12.75
N PRO A 1097 25.20 -27.11 13.41
CA PRO A 1097 24.73 -27.59 14.70
C PRO A 1097 24.84 -26.48 15.77
N ASP A 1098 23.91 -26.47 16.73
CA ASP A 1098 23.90 -25.49 17.83
C ASP A 1098 25.22 -25.46 18.63
N SER A 1099 25.89 -26.61 18.73
CA SER A 1099 27.19 -26.75 19.40
C SER A 1099 28.33 -26.76 18.37
N PRO A 1100 29.31 -25.82 18.46
CA PRO A 1100 30.52 -25.84 17.63
C PRO A 1100 31.41 -27.07 17.85
N GLU A 1101 31.24 -27.78 18.98
CA GLU A 1101 31.94 -29.03 19.28
C GLU A 1101 31.33 -30.24 18.58
N SER A 1102 30.13 -30.11 17.99
CA SER A 1102 29.50 -31.18 17.24
C SER A 1102 30.31 -31.53 15.98
N PRO A 1103 30.55 -32.83 15.71
CA PRO A 1103 31.21 -33.29 14.49
C PRO A 1103 30.37 -33.01 13.25
N ILE A 1104 31.02 -32.62 12.15
CA ILE A 1104 30.34 -32.42 10.86
C ILE A 1104 31.03 -33.21 9.74
N LEU A 1105 30.24 -33.84 8.88
CA LEU A 1105 30.67 -34.52 7.66
C LEU A 1105 29.94 -33.89 6.48
N MET A 1106 30.68 -33.38 5.50
CA MET A 1106 30.13 -32.61 4.39
C MET A 1106 30.49 -33.25 3.04
N PHE A 1107 29.52 -33.28 2.12
CA PHE A 1107 29.66 -33.80 0.76
C PHE A 1107 29.26 -32.72 -0.25
N GLY A 1108 30.24 -32.11 -0.93
CA GLY A 1108 30.02 -31.00 -1.86
C GLY A 1108 30.44 -31.32 -3.30
N LEU A 1109 29.49 -31.36 -4.23
CA LEU A 1109 29.78 -31.63 -5.65
C LEU A 1109 29.79 -30.35 -6.50
N GLY A 1110 30.92 -30.04 -7.13
CA GLY A 1110 31.05 -28.85 -7.96
C GLY A 1110 30.71 -27.57 -7.19
N THR A 1111 29.68 -26.84 -7.62
CA THR A 1111 29.19 -25.64 -6.92
C THR A 1111 28.53 -25.94 -5.57
N GLY A 1112 28.23 -27.21 -5.27
CA GLY A 1112 27.72 -27.65 -3.97
C GLY A 1112 28.70 -27.41 -2.81
N VAL A 1113 29.95 -27.02 -3.07
CA VAL A 1113 30.88 -26.55 -2.04
C VAL A 1113 30.56 -25.14 -1.51
N ALA A 1114 29.66 -24.40 -2.16
CA ALA A 1114 29.28 -23.04 -1.79
C ALA A 1114 28.88 -22.90 -0.31
N PRO A 1115 27.83 -23.57 0.21
CA PRO A 1115 27.44 -23.42 1.61
C PRO A 1115 28.53 -23.87 2.59
N PHE A 1116 29.32 -24.90 2.21
CA PHE A 1116 30.40 -25.41 3.05
C PHE A 1116 31.58 -24.43 3.17
N ARG A 1117 31.84 -23.63 2.14
CA ARG A 1117 32.78 -22.50 2.25
C ARG A 1117 32.33 -21.52 3.35
N GLY A 1118 31.03 -21.20 3.39
CA GLY A 1118 30.45 -20.38 4.46
C GLY A 1118 30.59 -21.02 5.85
N PHE A 1119 30.27 -22.31 5.98
CA PHE A 1119 30.41 -23.06 7.23
C PHE A 1119 31.86 -23.05 7.75
N LEU A 1120 32.83 -23.28 6.87
CA LEU A 1120 34.25 -23.33 7.22
C LEU A 1120 34.80 -21.95 7.58
N GLN A 1121 34.39 -20.89 6.88
CA GLN A 1121 34.71 -19.51 7.29
C GLN A 1121 34.13 -19.16 8.67
N HIS A 1122 32.91 -19.61 8.97
CA HIS A 1122 32.29 -19.40 10.28
C HIS A 1122 33.05 -20.14 11.38
N ARG A 1123 33.36 -21.42 11.16
CA ARG A 1123 34.17 -22.23 12.08
C ARG A 1123 35.56 -21.64 12.29
N GLN A 1124 36.22 -21.16 11.24
CA GLN A 1124 37.51 -20.47 11.35
C GLN A 1124 37.43 -19.24 12.25
N ALA A 1125 36.38 -18.42 12.11
CA ALA A 1125 36.16 -17.25 12.96
C ALA A 1125 35.94 -17.63 14.44
N LEU A 1126 35.19 -18.71 14.69
CA LEU A 1126 34.98 -19.26 16.04
C LEU A 1126 36.30 -19.77 16.66
N LEU A 1127 37.08 -20.54 15.89
CA LEU A 1127 38.38 -21.04 16.34
C LEU A 1127 39.34 -19.90 16.71
N ARG A 1128 39.42 -18.87 15.86
CA ARG A 1128 40.24 -17.68 16.10
C ARG A 1128 39.76 -16.86 17.32
N SER A 1129 38.49 -16.99 17.68
CA SER A 1129 37.89 -16.39 18.88
C SER A 1129 38.10 -17.24 20.15
N GLY A 1130 38.82 -18.36 20.05
CA GLY A 1130 39.11 -19.26 21.18
C GLY A 1130 38.05 -20.33 21.44
N VAL A 1131 37.05 -20.48 20.56
CA VAL A 1131 36.04 -21.54 20.69
C VAL A 1131 36.63 -22.88 20.24
N LYS A 1132 36.41 -23.91 21.04
CA LYS A 1132 36.80 -25.28 20.69
C LYS A 1132 35.87 -25.81 19.61
N LEU A 1133 36.45 -26.39 18.56
CA LEU A 1133 35.70 -26.99 17.45
C LEU A 1133 35.69 -28.51 17.53
N GLY A 1134 34.57 -29.11 17.09
CA GLY A 1134 34.48 -30.54 16.78
C GLY A 1134 35.19 -30.89 15.47
N PRO A 1135 35.45 -32.16 15.17
CA PRO A 1135 36.06 -32.56 13.90
C PRO A 1135 35.16 -32.26 12.71
N ALA A 1136 35.76 -31.95 11.56
CA ALA A 1136 35.05 -31.61 10.32
C ALA A 1136 35.72 -32.26 9.12
N ALA A 1137 35.05 -33.22 8.49
CA ALA A 1137 35.51 -33.87 7.27
C ALA A 1137 34.73 -33.37 6.06
N LEU A 1138 35.43 -33.10 4.95
CA LEU A 1138 34.82 -32.62 3.72
C LEU A 1138 35.21 -33.52 2.54
N TYR A 1139 34.20 -34.05 1.84
CA TYR A 1139 34.34 -34.78 0.60
C TYR A 1139 33.86 -33.90 -0.55
N VAL A 1140 34.70 -33.73 -1.57
CA VAL A 1140 34.40 -32.89 -2.73
C VAL A 1140 34.58 -33.64 -4.04
N GLY A 1141 33.77 -33.30 -5.05
CA GLY A 1141 33.84 -33.93 -6.36
C GLY A 1141 33.89 -32.91 -7.50
N PHE A 1142 34.90 -33.05 -8.36
CA PHE A 1142 35.17 -32.19 -9.51
C PHE A 1142 35.50 -33.02 -10.76
N ARG A 1143 35.68 -32.38 -11.92
CA ARG A 1143 36.07 -33.12 -13.14
C ARG A 1143 37.57 -33.37 -13.17
N HIS A 1144 38.36 -32.33 -12.92
CA HIS A 1144 39.81 -32.32 -13.09
C HIS A 1144 40.50 -31.56 -11.96
N GLU A 1145 41.55 -32.15 -11.40
CA GLU A 1145 42.34 -31.54 -10.32
C GLU A 1145 42.92 -30.18 -10.73
N ASN A 1146 43.42 -30.08 -11.96
CA ASN A 1146 44.15 -28.91 -12.44
C ASN A 1146 43.28 -27.86 -13.13
N GLN A 1147 41.95 -28.06 -13.21
CA GLN A 1147 41.08 -27.15 -13.97
C GLN A 1147 39.89 -26.60 -13.18
N ASP A 1148 39.17 -27.44 -12.44
CA ASP A 1148 37.94 -27.06 -11.74
C ASP A 1148 37.91 -27.48 -10.26
N PHE A 1149 39.08 -27.71 -9.64
CA PHE A 1149 39.18 -27.95 -8.20
C PHE A 1149 39.04 -26.63 -7.41
N TYR A 1150 37.80 -26.21 -7.19
CA TYR A 1150 37.49 -24.95 -6.50
C TYR A 1150 38.06 -24.91 -5.08
N LEU A 1151 38.53 -23.73 -4.65
CA LEU A 1151 38.91 -23.42 -3.26
C LEU A 1151 40.09 -24.24 -2.70
N LYS A 1152 40.92 -24.87 -3.55
CA LYS A 1152 42.07 -25.69 -3.15
C LYS A 1152 42.93 -25.04 -2.06
N ASP A 1153 43.30 -23.78 -2.26
CA ASP A 1153 44.16 -23.02 -1.34
C ASP A 1153 43.46 -22.75 0.02
N GLU A 1154 42.14 -22.56 0.02
CA GLU A 1154 41.35 -22.41 1.26
C GLU A 1154 41.30 -23.73 2.04
N TYR A 1155 41.13 -24.86 1.36
CA TYR A 1155 41.14 -26.18 2.02
C TYR A 1155 42.48 -26.49 2.69
N GLU A 1156 43.61 -26.23 2.00
CA GLU A 1156 44.95 -26.42 2.56
C GLU A 1156 45.16 -25.53 3.81
N THR A 1157 44.66 -24.30 3.77
CA THR A 1157 44.70 -23.37 4.91
C THR A 1157 43.87 -23.88 6.09
N TRP A 1158 42.64 -24.34 5.85
CA TRP A 1158 41.76 -24.86 6.91
C TRP A 1158 42.23 -26.16 7.52
N MET A 1159 42.89 -27.02 6.75
CA MET A 1159 43.58 -28.21 7.27
C MET A 1159 44.73 -27.83 8.20
N LYS A 1160 45.55 -26.84 7.81
CA LYS A 1160 46.67 -26.37 8.63
C LYS A 1160 46.23 -25.68 9.92
N GLU A 1161 45.14 -24.91 9.88
CA GLU A 1161 44.59 -24.22 11.06
C GLU A 1161 43.76 -25.13 11.97
N GLY A 1162 43.41 -26.36 11.55
CA GLY A 1162 42.56 -27.27 12.33
C GLY A 1162 41.07 -26.95 12.26
N VAL A 1163 40.63 -26.19 11.25
CA VAL A 1163 39.22 -25.92 10.96
C VAL A 1163 38.58 -27.15 10.31
N LEU A 1164 39.34 -27.81 9.42
CA LEU A 1164 39.06 -29.12 8.82
C LEU A 1164 39.99 -30.17 9.45
N THR A 1165 39.46 -31.37 9.67
CA THR A 1165 40.25 -32.54 10.08
C THR A 1165 40.64 -33.40 8.89
N ALA A 1166 39.83 -33.41 7.82
CA ALA A 1166 40.15 -34.11 6.59
C ALA A 1166 39.46 -33.45 5.38
N VAL A 1167 40.13 -33.49 4.23
CA VAL A 1167 39.53 -33.15 2.92
C VAL A 1167 39.84 -34.26 1.92
N HIS A 1168 38.82 -34.71 1.21
CA HIS A 1168 38.89 -35.84 0.28
C HIS A 1168 38.31 -35.42 -1.07
N ALA A 1169 39.13 -35.41 -2.13
CA ALA A 1169 38.74 -34.89 -3.44
C ALA A 1169 38.68 -35.99 -4.51
N ALA A 1170 37.50 -36.20 -5.10
CA ALA A 1170 37.27 -37.12 -6.20
C ALA A 1170 37.29 -36.37 -7.55
N PHE A 1171 38.20 -36.76 -8.45
CA PHE A 1171 38.30 -36.21 -9.81
C PHE A 1171 37.75 -37.20 -10.83
N SER A 1172 36.55 -36.89 -11.33
CA SER A 1172 35.77 -37.83 -12.14
C SER A 1172 36.35 -38.07 -13.53
N HIS A 1173 37.03 -37.09 -14.12
CA HIS A 1173 37.53 -37.17 -15.49
C HIS A 1173 39.06 -37.36 -15.57
N ASP A 1174 39.75 -37.33 -14.43
CA ASP A 1174 41.17 -37.63 -14.38
C ASP A 1174 41.41 -39.14 -14.44
N ASN A 1175 42.47 -39.53 -15.16
CA ASN A 1175 42.89 -40.92 -15.32
C ASN A 1175 41.81 -41.87 -15.91
N ILE A 1176 40.80 -41.35 -16.62
CA ILE A 1176 39.72 -42.16 -17.26
C ILE A 1176 40.30 -43.35 -18.05
N LEU A 1177 41.33 -43.11 -18.86
CA LEU A 1177 41.95 -44.16 -19.68
C LEU A 1177 42.62 -45.24 -18.83
N GLN A 1178 43.23 -44.88 -17.70
CA GLN A 1178 43.85 -45.82 -16.77
C GLN A 1178 42.79 -46.63 -15.98
N ARG A 1179 41.59 -46.06 -15.79
CA ARG A 1179 40.43 -46.68 -15.15
C ARG A 1179 39.52 -47.45 -16.12
N GLY A 1180 40.00 -47.77 -17.31
CA GLY A 1180 39.24 -48.53 -18.31
C GLY A 1180 38.01 -47.79 -18.85
N GLY A 1181 38.06 -46.46 -18.90
CA GLY A 1181 36.96 -45.62 -19.38
C GLY A 1181 35.94 -45.23 -18.30
N LYS A 1182 36.13 -45.65 -17.05
CA LYS A 1182 35.20 -45.35 -15.95
C LYS A 1182 35.48 -43.99 -15.30
N LEU A 1183 34.42 -43.26 -15.01
CA LEU A 1183 34.45 -42.05 -14.16
C LEU A 1183 34.62 -42.46 -12.69
N TYR A 1184 35.13 -41.55 -11.86
CA TYR A 1184 35.37 -41.77 -10.44
C TYR A 1184 34.66 -40.73 -9.58
N PHE A 1185 33.76 -41.17 -8.72
CA PHE A 1185 32.90 -40.33 -7.90
C PHE A 1185 33.22 -40.46 -6.41
N ILE A 1186 32.59 -39.61 -5.60
CA ILE A 1186 32.71 -39.65 -4.14
C ILE A 1186 32.29 -41.03 -3.58
N SER A 1187 31.27 -41.67 -4.17
CA SER A 1187 30.83 -43.01 -3.75
C SER A 1187 31.92 -44.07 -3.89
N ASP A 1188 32.67 -44.05 -5.00
CA ASP A 1188 33.79 -44.97 -5.21
C ASP A 1188 34.88 -44.76 -4.14
N MET A 1189 35.15 -43.49 -3.82
CA MET A 1189 36.12 -43.14 -2.77
C MET A 1189 35.69 -43.60 -1.37
N ILE A 1190 34.39 -43.49 -1.06
CA ILE A 1190 33.82 -43.97 0.21
C ILE A 1190 34.01 -45.48 0.32
N GLU A 1191 33.74 -46.22 -0.75
CA GLU A 1191 33.89 -47.68 -0.80
C GLU A 1191 35.35 -48.13 -0.70
N GLU A 1192 36.29 -47.38 -1.31
CA GLU A 1192 37.72 -47.65 -1.23
C GLU A 1192 38.34 -47.32 0.14
N LYS A 1193 37.73 -46.40 0.89
CA LYS A 1193 38.24 -45.90 2.18
C LYS A 1193 37.18 -45.92 3.28
N PRO A 1194 36.63 -47.10 3.62
CA PRO A 1194 35.54 -47.21 4.58
C PRO A 1194 35.93 -46.76 6.00
N ARG A 1195 37.23 -46.86 6.34
CA ARG A 1195 37.78 -46.39 7.61
C ARG A 1195 37.63 -44.87 7.81
N ASP A 1196 37.85 -44.07 6.77
CA ASP A 1196 37.81 -42.61 6.86
C ASP A 1196 36.39 -42.12 7.17
N ILE A 1197 35.37 -42.79 6.60
CA ILE A 1197 33.95 -42.53 6.90
C ILE A 1197 33.60 -42.94 8.32
N ALA A 1198 34.12 -44.08 8.80
CA ALA A 1198 33.92 -44.53 10.18
C ALA A 1198 34.44 -43.53 11.21
N GLU A 1199 35.64 -42.99 10.96
CA GLU A 1199 36.29 -41.99 11.80
C GLU A 1199 35.51 -40.67 11.77
N ALA A 1200 35.07 -40.21 10.59
CA ALA A 1200 34.25 -39.01 10.44
C ALA A 1200 32.88 -39.13 11.15
N LEU A 1201 32.26 -40.31 11.12
CA LEU A 1201 31.00 -40.60 11.83
C LEU A 1201 31.18 -40.87 13.33
N GLN A 1202 32.43 -40.91 13.82
CA GLN A 1202 32.78 -41.25 15.21
C GLN A 1202 32.22 -42.59 15.67
N LEU A 1203 32.29 -43.61 14.80
CA LEU A 1203 31.75 -44.92 15.12
C LEU A 1203 32.63 -45.74 16.07
N LYS A 1204 33.92 -45.41 16.23
CA LYS A 1204 34.88 -46.12 17.11
C LYS A 1204 35.43 -45.17 18.18
N SER A 1205 35.59 -45.64 19.43
CA SER A 1205 36.22 -44.85 20.51
C SER A 1205 37.75 -44.82 20.42
N ASP A 1206 38.41 -43.85 21.08
CA ASP A 1206 39.88 -43.72 21.18
C ASP A 1206 40.60 -44.97 21.73
N LYS A 1207 39.85 -45.95 22.28
CA LYS A 1207 40.35 -47.24 22.78
C LYS A 1207 40.13 -48.41 21.82
N GLY A 1208 39.70 -48.16 20.58
CA GLY A 1208 39.87 -49.06 19.43
C GLY A 1208 38.99 -50.32 19.36
N SER A 1209 37.92 -50.46 20.15
CA SER A 1209 37.09 -51.69 20.11
C SER A 1209 35.61 -51.54 20.47
N GLU A 1210 35.16 -50.41 21.02
CA GLU A 1210 33.73 -50.20 21.33
C GLU A 1210 33.10 -49.24 20.32
N VAL A 1211 32.03 -49.70 19.66
CA VAL A 1211 31.21 -48.88 18.78
C VAL A 1211 30.41 -47.88 19.61
N ILE A 1212 30.56 -46.58 19.33
CA ILE A 1212 29.76 -45.56 20.02
C ILE A 1212 28.29 -45.75 19.62
N LYS A 1213 27.42 -46.09 20.58
CA LYS A 1213 26.02 -46.43 20.27
C LYS A 1213 25.16 -45.23 19.81
N LYS A 1214 25.63 -43.98 20.04
CA LYS A 1214 24.92 -42.73 19.72
C LYS A 1214 25.88 -41.56 19.37
N PRO A 1215 26.63 -41.62 18.27
CA PRO A 1215 27.46 -40.49 17.83
C PRO A 1215 26.55 -39.33 17.40
N ARG A 1216 26.89 -38.09 17.80
CA ARG A 1216 26.12 -36.85 17.51
C ARG A 1216 26.68 -36.09 16.29
N VAL A 1217 27.14 -36.80 15.26
CA VAL A 1217 27.58 -36.21 13.98
C VAL A 1217 26.43 -35.64 13.18
N HIS A 1218 26.63 -34.52 12.50
CA HIS A 1218 25.73 -34.00 11.47
C HIS A 1218 26.34 -34.21 10.10
N VAL A 1219 25.56 -34.76 9.18
CA VAL A 1219 25.96 -35.05 7.80
C VAL A 1219 25.26 -34.06 6.88
N TYR A 1220 26.00 -33.50 5.94
CA TYR A 1220 25.50 -32.52 4.98
C TYR A 1220 25.85 -32.95 3.56
N TYR A 1221 24.89 -32.87 2.64
CA TYR A 1221 25.10 -33.01 1.22
C TYR A 1221 24.63 -31.76 0.49
N CYS A 1222 25.45 -31.24 -0.42
CA CYS A 1222 25.04 -30.18 -1.33
C CYS A 1222 25.57 -30.46 -2.75
N GLY A 1223 24.66 -30.42 -3.73
CA GLY A 1223 24.98 -30.77 -5.11
C GLY A 1223 23.76 -31.17 -5.94
N PRO A 1224 23.96 -31.84 -7.09
CA PRO A 1224 22.86 -32.25 -7.97
C PRO A 1224 21.93 -33.28 -7.32
N ALA A 1225 20.61 -33.22 -7.62
CA ALA A 1225 19.61 -34.12 -7.02
C ALA A 1225 19.56 -35.55 -7.61
N MET A 1226 20.19 -35.81 -8.77
CA MET A 1226 20.07 -37.00 -9.67
C MET A 1226 20.34 -38.39 -9.03
N GLY A 1227 19.66 -38.76 -7.95
CA GLY A 1227 19.91 -40.00 -7.18
C GLY A 1227 21.27 -40.05 -6.46
N ILE A 1228 22.04 -38.95 -6.50
CA ILE A 1228 23.38 -38.88 -5.93
C ILE A 1228 23.36 -38.94 -4.38
N PRO A 1229 22.47 -38.23 -3.66
CA PRO A 1229 22.37 -38.37 -2.21
C PRO A 1229 22.17 -39.82 -1.79
N GLU A 1230 21.25 -40.54 -2.44
CA GLU A 1230 20.99 -41.96 -2.18
C GLU A 1230 22.22 -42.83 -2.47
N THR A 1231 22.95 -42.53 -3.55
CA THR A 1231 24.20 -43.22 -3.88
C THR A 1231 25.25 -43.04 -2.77
N ILE A 1232 25.38 -41.82 -2.23
CA ILE A 1232 26.28 -41.53 -1.10
C ILE A 1232 25.79 -42.22 0.18
N GLN A 1233 24.49 -42.20 0.47
CA GLN A 1233 23.90 -42.89 1.62
C GLN A 1233 24.16 -44.41 1.55
N ASN A 1234 24.00 -45.02 0.37
CA ASN A 1234 24.29 -46.44 0.14
C ASN A 1234 25.78 -46.76 0.30
N ALA A 1235 26.66 -45.92 -0.26
CA ALA A 1235 28.11 -46.08 -0.08
C ALA A 1235 28.52 -45.93 1.40
N MET A 1236 27.93 -44.98 2.13
CA MET A 1236 28.13 -44.84 3.57
C MET A 1236 27.64 -46.08 4.33
N LYS A 1237 26.44 -46.60 4.02
CA LYS A 1237 25.92 -47.84 4.62
C LYS A 1237 26.87 -49.02 4.39
N ALA A 1238 27.40 -49.15 3.18
CA ALA A 1238 28.39 -50.18 2.84
C ALA A 1238 29.70 -49.98 3.63
N ALA A 1239 30.20 -48.74 3.72
CA ALA A 1239 31.40 -48.42 4.49
C ALA A 1239 31.25 -48.72 5.99
N ILE A 1240 30.09 -48.40 6.59
CA ILE A 1240 29.79 -48.69 8.00
C ILE A 1240 29.76 -50.20 8.26
N SER A 1241 29.22 -50.98 7.32
CA SER A 1241 29.15 -52.44 7.43
C SER A 1241 30.51 -53.13 7.20
N HIS A 1242 31.41 -52.48 6.46
CA HIS A 1242 32.73 -53.02 6.15
C HIS A 1242 33.56 -53.25 7.42
N GLU A 1243 34.36 -54.33 7.45
CA GLU A 1243 35.19 -54.70 8.61
C GLU A 1243 36.11 -53.56 9.07
N GLU A 1244 36.73 -52.89 8.11
CA GLU A 1244 37.60 -51.73 8.37
C GLU A 1244 36.82 -50.45 8.77
N GLY A 1245 35.57 -50.28 8.31
CA GLY A 1245 34.76 -49.06 8.48
C GLY A 1245 33.70 -49.10 9.59
N GLY A 1246 33.62 -50.18 10.35
CA GLY A 1246 32.73 -50.24 11.51
C GLY A 1246 32.48 -51.66 11.99
N GLY A 1247 32.43 -52.62 11.06
CA GLY A 1247 32.11 -54.02 11.32
C GLY A 1247 30.69 -54.20 11.89
N ILE A 1248 29.79 -53.24 11.63
CA ILE A 1248 28.41 -53.25 12.12
C ILE A 1248 27.59 -54.18 11.20
N ALA A 1249 26.67 -54.96 11.77
CA ALA A 1249 25.79 -55.80 10.97
C ALA A 1249 24.94 -54.95 10.00
N GLU A 1250 24.64 -55.48 8.82
CA GLU A 1250 23.97 -54.70 7.76
C GLU A 1250 22.62 -54.10 8.20
N ASP A 1251 21.85 -54.85 9.00
CA ASP A 1251 20.57 -54.39 9.58
C ASP A 1251 20.78 -53.24 10.58
N ASP A 1252 21.84 -53.29 11.40
CA ASP A 1252 22.17 -52.24 12.37
C ASP A 1252 22.73 -50.99 11.68
N ALA A 1253 23.48 -51.16 10.58
CA ALA A 1253 23.94 -50.07 9.73
C ALA A 1253 22.76 -49.39 9.01
N MET A 1254 21.76 -50.18 8.58
CA MET A 1254 20.51 -49.68 8.03
C MET A 1254 19.71 -48.88 9.06
N ASP A 1255 19.51 -49.39 10.28
CA ASP A 1255 18.83 -48.63 11.34
C ASP A 1255 19.61 -47.37 11.74
N PHE A 1256 20.94 -47.41 11.73
CA PHE A 1256 21.74 -46.21 11.97
C PHE A 1256 21.48 -45.11 10.93
N MET A 1257 21.51 -45.47 9.64
CA MET A 1257 21.21 -44.52 8.56
C MET A 1257 19.76 -44.03 8.62
N ASP A 1258 18.80 -44.93 8.88
CA ASP A 1258 17.37 -44.56 9.04
C ASP A 1258 17.16 -43.61 10.23
N ARG A 1259 17.84 -43.84 11.35
CA ARG A 1259 17.83 -42.92 12.49
C ARG A 1259 18.39 -41.55 12.11
N LEU A 1260 19.56 -41.53 11.47
CA LEU A 1260 20.27 -40.31 11.12
C LEU A 1260 19.49 -39.46 10.09
N ILE A 1261 18.81 -40.11 9.14
CA ILE A 1261 18.02 -39.45 8.09
C ILE A 1261 16.61 -39.08 8.58
N ARG A 1262 15.85 -40.02 9.15
CA ARG A 1262 14.40 -39.86 9.38
C ARG A 1262 13.99 -39.61 10.82
N ARG A 1263 14.74 -40.11 11.81
CA ARG A 1263 14.32 -40.06 13.23
C ARG A 1263 14.99 -38.94 14.03
N GLU A 1264 16.21 -38.57 13.67
CA GLU A 1264 17.04 -37.64 14.44
C GLU A 1264 17.36 -36.34 13.71
N ASP A 1265 16.99 -36.20 12.43
CA ASP A 1265 17.17 -34.98 11.62
C ASP A 1265 18.64 -34.50 11.55
N ARG A 1266 19.56 -35.44 11.26
CA ARG A 1266 21.02 -35.20 11.23
C ARG A 1266 21.67 -35.46 9.88
N PHE A 1267 20.88 -35.79 8.85
CA PHE A 1267 21.32 -35.81 7.45
C PHE A 1267 20.62 -34.70 6.69
N HIS A 1268 21.37 -33.67 6.32
CA HIS A 1268 20.86 -32.44 5.72
C HIS A 1268 21.19 -32.43 4.23
N THR A 1269 20.18 -32.38 3.37
CA THR A 1269 20.35 -32.37 1.91
C THR A 1269 19.90 -31.04 1.31
N GLU A 1270 20.77 -30.41 0.54
CA GLU A 1270 20.42 -29.28 -0.32
C GLU A 1270 20.76 -29.61 -1.76
N CYS A 1271 19.73 -29.94 -2.53
CA CYS A 1271 19.88 -30.33 -3.92
C CYS A 1271 19.33 -29.28 -4.88
N PHE A 1272 19.93 -29.16 -6.06
CA PHE A 1272 19.52 -28.24 -7.12
C PHE A 1272 19.58 -28.87 -8.50
#